data_AF-V9DH34-F1
#
_entry.id   AF-V9DH34-F1
#
_cell.length_a   1.000
_cell.length_b   1.000
_cell.length_c   1.000
_cell.angle_alpha   90.00
_cell.angle_beta   90.00
_cell.angle_gamma   90.00
#
_symmetry.space_group_name_H-M   'P 1'
#
loop_
_entity.id
_entity.type
_entity.pdbx_description
1 polymer ?
#
loop_
_entity_poly.entity_id
_entity_poly.type
_entity_poly.pdbx_seq_one_letter_code
_entity_poly.pdbx_strand_id
1 'polypeptide(L)'
;MNETPRLRSAFPTTPRTDPRVRNLNLNGRPGPGSSPLFPQKPSPVVKQPVKISPEAIATSTPLIPIDIIDVPQQRFYVFAFYIALTAWRLYNSFSVESDLDSTWLFLKWVGIDAAFFVALPAFKIPWLEFSFLTTFTLWLLHAIANAFLMYKIPIPMLTWLGALVKVAYDRELSLSEHRVKPADILQNSSIILGKQIIHILPEGSAILNPEKKSFCLDPSNPAADLPIQINQTTPISIELQRYDLDTDEIETITIGSKQAKQLLKKANAGHHKSDTNTPRILHYSVSKKGLYQLHRVIDATKLEVRRRSFDVAVVQCPEASISAELEHRCTGELSNVSLKVSGVPPFKVRYSKTVNHKQFSSIVQNVQPHVDPDLVADDEAAGVVLDPRRPHIGWTKSTTESFEINESLHQNGSHSYTVEEVEDGLGNKVNYAASNPKDAHAPRVQSLTVHNRPRITLGGLNVDRVLRAPEGRAINLPIRIPQPDSLHSSDWPLKVSYSFISEDGQEDSQPEHHTYDMANSHSTPLITVPGRYSLDSIGSQYCHGEVAEPSSLLLSNPPKPGLTLEKEDIFDKCAGNPIGMYVNFDFTGSPPFKVRYVVTHQGRAHGKVEEFPGMRGRIELRERAAGSYTYRFRDIEDQVYGVVPLKDQNLVLQQDIRPPASASFHGDGRAIKACLSSPVSVPVRLSGHGPWNLDYEVVHAGKRKKYSISSEEELYNIELSPFTNGGSYSIVLMGVQDQSKCRTTLQEERKIEVRPEQPRAAFGDIEGKRSILALDGKSVKLPLRLQGIAPWAVRLQNLDQESDSFEQIFKDANGELSVNRPGTYEIVSVHDNCPGVVDPKANKFEVSWIARPTLSIKDSAVDQGSVRSFRKPAVCQGDEATLALALSGSAPFHVKYQQKFEPIKGPSAISNKPATFAGVNAQINLDTSRAGEYTYVFSELSDARYSHDNKAFTPTIVKQQVYAPPSAAFGQAGKTYGYCKDDPSFTTSVEAETEQIPIKFTGTPPFSVEIAITHHGVSTRPEIIRQKDIQTNTYSWPLSRATLDLGTHAISIRSVKDGRGCESILDSDPSSVRVHVSSPPTIIPLESQEHYCVGEHVSFSLSGQAPFDIFYSFNARERKARVSGTEFRRLAESPGEFIITGVSDSAMGNSKCRARKDIRKQVHAFPSVEIAQGRTVVSDIHEGGEVDIEFRFTGTPPFEFTYTRSENPVRGKKGSKPRILETRHDTSDEFRKMIRASDEGIYEVVSIKDRFCSYTKPSHKVSLGGGGLLGGAGQKRLTY
;
A
#
# COMPACT_ATOMS: atom_id res chain seq x y z
N MET A 1 3.11 50.28 23.73
CA MET A 1 2.12 49.21 23.49
C MET A 1 2.85 47.88 23.68
N ASN A 2 3.26 47.54 24.90
CA ASN A 2 2.50 47.10 26.09
C ASN A 2 2.24 45.57 26.03
N GLU A 3 2.54 44.75 27.04
CA GLU A 3 3.30 45.02 28.27
C GLU A 3 3.84 43.71 28.92
N THR A 4 4.99 43.80 29.59
CA THR A 4 5.56 42.82 30.55
C THR A 4 4.84 42.89 31.91
N PRO A 5 5.16 42.09 32.97
CA PRO A 5 6.26 41.11 33.20
C PRO A 5 5.71 39.68 33.52
N ARG A 6 6.38 38.68 34.12
CA ARG A 6 7.48 38.52 35.13
C ARG A 6 8.13 37.13 34.97
N LEU A 7 9.19 36.68 35.66
CA LEU A 7 10.50 37.14 36.21
C LEU A 7 11.12 35.85 36.84
N ARG A 8 12.43 35.55 36.98
CA ARG A 8 13.75 36.16 36.67
C ARG A 8 14.74 34.96 36.51
N SER A 9 15.71 34.94 35.57
CA SER A 9 17.15 35.28 35.75
C SER A 9 17.77 34.92 37.11
N ALA A 10 18.99 34.37 37.21
CA ALA A 10 20.29 35.02 36.90
C ALA A 10 21.46 34.04 37.25
N PHE A 11 22.74 34.17 36.83
CA PHE A 11 23.48 35.04 35.88
C PHE A 11 24.80 34.27 35.45
N PRO A 12 25.66 34.75 34.52
CA PRO A 12 26.27 33.86 33.51
C PRO A 12 27.81 34.02 33.26
N THR A 13 28.25 33.55 32.08
CA THR A 13 29.56 33.71 31.40
C THR A 13 29.95 35.19 31.16
N THR A 14 31.20 35.62 30.87
CA THR A 14 32.12 35.34 29.72
C THR A 14 33.59 35.84 29.95
N PRO A 15 34.57 35.57 29.05
CA PRO A 15 36.01 35.87 29.26
C PRO A 15 36.65 36.98 28.34
N ARG A 16 37.97 37.22 28.51
CA ARG A 16 39.02 37.66 27.52
C ARG A 16 39.55 39.13 27.57
N THR A 17 40.90 39.30 27.72
CA THR A 17 41.87 40.38 27.27
C THR A 17 41.51 41.90 27.40
N ASP A 18 42.41 42.90 27.52
CA ASP A 18 43.83 43.01 27.10
C ASP A 18 44.80 43.88 28.03
N PRO A 19 45.51 45.00 27.67
CA PRO A 19 46.99 45.04 27.79
C PRO A 19 47.68 46.28 28.46
N ARG A 20 49.02 46.19 28.67
CA ARG A 20 50.14 47.22 28.64
C ARG A 20 49.93 48.65 29.24
N VAL A 21 50.94 49.35 29.79
CA VAL A 21 51.96 50.15 29.03
C VAL A 21 53.01 50.84 29.96
N ARG A 22 54.33 50.65 29.69
CA ARG A 22 55.51 51.55 29.93
C ARG A 22 55.94 51.94 31.39
N ASN A 23 57.17 52.43 31.68
CA ASN A 23 58.31 52.85 30.81
C ASN A 23 59.72 52.73 31.47
N LEU A 24 60.74 52.26 30.70
CA LEU A 24 62.18 52.65 30.67
C LEU A 24 63.07 52.53 31.96
N ASN A 25 64.41 52.39 31.90
CA ASN A 25 65.37 52.50 30.78
C ASN A 25 66.62 51.56 30.92
N LEU A 26 67.52 51.57 29.93
CA LEU A 26 68.79 50.78 29.84
C LEU A 26 69.91 51.35 30.78
N ASN A 27 71.11 50.77 31.01
CA ASN A 27 71.89 49.72 30.31
C ASN A 27 73.03 49.13 31.23
N GLY A 28 73.63 47.97 30.89
CA GLY A 28 74.99 47.57 31.36
C GLY A 28 75.20 46.21 32.09
N ARG A 29 76.32 45.54 31.79
CA ARG A 29 76.95 44.39 32.51
C ARG A 29 78.07 44.91 33.45
N PRO A 30 78.64 44.18 34.45
CA PRO A 30 78.74 42.70 34.62
C PRO A 30 78.49 42.19 36.07
N GLY A 31 78.90 40.94 36.41
CA GLY A 31 79.05 40.48 37.82
C GLY A 31 78.76 38.97 38.07
N PRO A 32 79.57 38.23 38.87
CA PRO A 32 79.36 36.78 39.12
C PRO A 32 79.22 36.36 40.62
N GLY A 33 78.78 35.12 40.86
CA GLY A 33 78.88 34.41 42.15
C GLY A 33 77.53 33.90 42.70
N SER A 34 77.43 32.75 43.40
CA SER A 34 78.44 31.72 43.69
C SER A 34 77.83 30.30 43.77
N SER A 35 78.68 29.30 43.52
CA SER A 35 78.43 27.83 43.52
C SER A 35 78.84 27.24 44.91
N PRO A 36 79.04 25.91 45.19
CA PRO A 36 78.97 24.70 44.35
C PRO A 36 78.48 23.35 44.99
N LEU A 37 78.47 22.26 44.17
CA LEU A 37 78.90 20.84 44.39
C LEU A 37 78.43 20.02 45.65
N PHE A 38 77.87 18.79 45.54
CA PHE A 38 78.50 17.44 45.30
C PHE A 38 79.49 16.96 46.41
N PRO A 39 79.84 15.65 46.54
CA PRO A 39 79.04 14.40 46.51
C PRO A 39 79.47 13.41 47.65
N GLN A 40 79.07 12.11 47.62
CA GLN A 40 79.94 10.89 47.78
C GLN A 40 79.22 9.59 48.27
N LYS A 41 79.89 8.44 48.04
CA LYS A 41 79.71 7.10 48.68
C LYS A 41 80.56 7.04 50.00
N PRO A 42 80.81 5.91 50.74
CA PRO A 42 80.36 4.51 50.61
C PRO A 42 79.99 3.80 51.96
N SER A 43 79.75 2.48 51.88
CA SER A 43 80.04 1.41 52.87
C SER A 43 79.44 1.43 54.31
N PRO A 44 79.30 0.24 54.97
CA PRO A 44 78.78 0.10 56.35
C PRO A 44 79.89 -0.13 57.41
N VAL A 45 79.56 -0.03 58.71
CA VAL A 45 80.17 -0.86 59.77
C VAL A 45 79.35 -0.89 61.09
N VAL A 46 79.39 -2.08 61.72
CA VAL A 46 79.05 -2.54 63.09
C VAL A 46 78.84 -1.49 64.22
N LYS A 47 77.88 -1.77 65.13
CA LYS A 47 78.06 -1.58 66.59
C LYS A 47 77.20 -2.52 67.44
N GLN A 48 77.72 -2.87 68.62
CA GLN A 48 77.15 -3.81 69.61
C GLN A 48 76.32 -3.08 70.69
N PRO A 49 75.45 -3.79 71.46
CA PRO A 49 74.61 -3.18 72.51
C PRO A 49 75.38 -2.90 73.80
N VAL A 50 74.95 -1.88 74.57
CA VAL A 50 75.49 -1.56 75.90
C VAL A 50 74.38 -1.22 76.90
N LYS A 51 74.40 -1.97 78.01
CA LYS A 51 73.91 -1.75 79.40
C LYS A 51 72.78 -0.77 79.73
N ILE A 52 71.93 -1.26 80.64
CA ILE A 52 70.99 -0.51 81.51
C ILE A 52 71.75 0.19 82.65
N SER A 53 71.24 1.35 83.09
CA SER A 53 71.30 1.81 84.50
C SER A 53 69.99 2.52 84.88
N PRO A 54 69.55 2.49 86.15
CA PRO A 54 68.27 3.07 86.60
C PRO A 54 68.42 4.46 87.26
N GLU A 55 67.36 5.28 87.21
CA GLU A 55 66.77 6.05 88.33
C GLU A 55 65.83 7.15 87.82
N ALA A 56 64.55 7.09 88.21
CA ALA A 56 63.60 8.22 88.35
C ALA A 56 62.23 7.68 88.77
N ILE A 57 61.81 7.90 90.03
CA ILE A 57 60.45 7.60 90.48
C ILE A 57 59.63 8.90 90.45
N ALA A 58 58.49 8.88 89.76
CA ALA A 58 57.46 9.90 89.85
C ALA A 58 56.07 9.23 89.88
N THR A 59 55.19 9.69 90.74
CA THR A 59 53.95 8.98 91.11
C THR A 59 52.75 9.38 90.26
N SER A 60 52.09 8.39 89.66
CA SER A 60 50.73 8.48 89.12
C SER A 60 49.85 7.43 89.79
N THR A 61 49.24 7.79 90.93
CA THR A 61 48.28 6.91 91.61
C THR A 61 47.04 6.66 90.74
N PRO A 62 46.52 5.42 90.69
CA PRO A 62 45.29 5.10 89.97
C PRO A 62 44.07 5.78 90.60
N LEU A 63 43.01 5.99 89.81
CA LEU A 63 41.80 6.68 90.29
C LEU A 63 41.01 5.82 91.30
N ILE A 64 41.22 4.50 91.29
CA ILE A 64 40.75 3.54 92.28
C ILE A 64 41.98 3.03 93.06
N PRO A 65 42.08 3.25 94.38
CA PRO A 65 43.20 2.77 95.19
C PRO A 65 43.43 1.26 95.06
N ILE A 66 44.70 0.88 94.92
CA ILE A 66 45.13 -0.53 94.73
C ILE A 66 44.78 -1.37 95.97
N ASP A 67 44.68 -0.73 97.14
CA ASP A 67 44.34 -1.34 98.43
C ASP A 67 42.86 -1.82 98.50
N ILE A 68 42.02 -1.42 97.54
CA ILE A 68 40.60 -1.81 97.47
C ILE A 68 40.37 -2.86 96.37
N ILE A 69 41.02 -2.71 95.21
CA ILE A 69 40.97 -3.67 94.09
C ILE A 69 42.36 -3.73 93.45
N ASP A 70 42.95 -4.92 93.35
CA ASP A 70 44.27 -5.10 92.73
C ASP A 70 44.24 -4.85 91.20
N VAL A 71 45.39 -4.46 90.64
CA VAL A 71 45.51 -4.10 89.22
C VAL A 71 45.06 -5.23 88.25
N PRO A 72 45.38 -6.52 88.48
CA PRO A 72 44.77 -7.63 87.74
C PRO A 72 43.23 -7.64 87.78
N GLN A 73 42.60 -7.49 88.95
CA GLN A 73 41.13 -7.40 89.05
C GLN A 73 40.57 -6.15 88.36
N GLN A 74 41.20 -4.98 88.50
CA GLN A 74 40.77 -3.76 87.79
C GLN A 74 40.78 -3.97 86.26
N ARG A 75 41.83 -4.60 85.72
CA ARG A 75 41.90 -5.00 84.30
C ARG A 75 40.80 -6.01 83.93
N PHE A 76 40.55 -7.01 84.78
CA PHE A 76 39.51 -8.01 84.55
C PHE A 76 38.11 -7.40 84.48
N TYR A 77 37.76 -6.47 85.38
CA TYR A 77 36.46 -5.80 85.37
C TYR A 77 36.27 -4.92 84.12
N VAL A 78 37.30 -4.17 83.70
CA VAL A 78 37.26 -3.39 82.44
C VAL A 78 37.10 -4.31 81.22
N PHE A 79 37.80 -5.45 81.20
CA PHE A 79 37.70 -6.45 80.12
C PHE A 79 36.33 -7.14 80.08
N ALA A 80 35.78 -7.52 81.25
CA ALA A 80 34.44 -8.09 81.37
C ALA A 80 33.35 -7.09 80.93
N PHE A 81 33.48 -5.81 81.29
CA PHE A 81 32.59 -4.74 80.83
C PHE A 81 32.67 -4.53 79.31
N TYR A 82 33.88 -4.56 78.73
CA TYR A 82 34.07 -4.52 77.28
C TYR A 82 33.45 -5.73 76.55
N ILE A 83 33.52 -6.93 77.14
CA ILE A 83 32.82 -8.12 76.63
C ILE A 83 31.30 -7.92 76.71
N ALA A 84 30.76 -7.39 77.81
CA ALA A 84 29.33 -7.13 77.96
C ALA A 84 28.83 -6.08 76.94
N LEU A 85 29.58 -4.98 76.73
CA LEU A 85 29.30 -4.01 75.66
C LEU A 85 29.34 -4.68 74.28
N THR A 86 30.33 -5.54 74.01
CA THR A 86 30.45 -6.24 72.72
C THR A 86 29.31 -7.24 72.49
N ALA A 87 28.85 -7.94 73.53
CA ALA A 87 27.67 -8.81 73.45
C ALA A 87 26.39 -8.02 73.18
N TRP A 88 26.19 -6.88 73.85
CA TRP A 88 25.04 -5.99 73.60
C TRP A 88 25.10 -5.36 72.20
N ARG A 89 26.30 -5.06 71.68
CA ARG A 89 26.53 -4.60 70.31
C ARG A 89 26.14 -5.68 69.28
N LEU A 90 26.56 -6.93 69.50
CA LEU A 90 26.18 -8.06 68.63
C LEU A 90 24.67 -8.32 68.65
N TYR A 91 24.03 -8.26 69.83
CA TYR A 91 22.58 -8.36 69.95
C TYR A 91 21.86 -7.25 69.17
N ASN A 92 22.25 -5.99 69.37
CA ASN A 92 21.65 -4.85 68.67
C ASN A 92 21.89 -4.91 67.15
N SER A 93 23.01 -5.49 66.68
CA SER A 93 23.31 -5.71 65.25
C SER A 93 22.44 -6.82 64.62
N PHE A 94 22.10 -7.86 65.37
CA PHE A 94 21.21 -8.91 64.90
C PHE A 94 19.79 -8.38 64.67
N SER A 95 19.31 -7.52 65.57
CA SER A 95 17.97 -6.90 65.54
C SER A 95 17.83 -5.71 64.57
N VAL A 96 18.73 -5.52 63.60
CA VAL A 96 18.63 -4.43 62.60
C VAL A 96 17.75 -4.87 61.43
N GLU A 97 16.57 -4.25 61.28
CA GLU A 97 15.64 -4.49 60.17
C GLU A 97 15.59 -3.35 59.14
N SER A 98 15.94 -2.10 59.50
CA SER A 98 15.90 -0.94 58.61
C SER A 98 17.24 -0.17 58.51
N ASP A 99 17.46 0.54 57.41
CA ASP A 99 18.66 1.37 57.19
C ASP A 99 18.71 2.59 58.14
N LEU A 100 17.55 3.11 58.54
CA LEU A 100 17.46 4.20 59.52
C LEU A 100 17.87 3.70 60.92
N ASP A 101 17.46 2.50 61.30
CA ASP A 101 17.94 1.87 62.55
C ASP A 101 19.42 1.53 62.45
N SER A 102 19.92 1.06 61.30
CA SER A 102 21.34 0.78 61.07
C SER A 102 22.20 2.04 61.26
N THR A 103 21.84 3.17 60.63
CA THR A 103 22.56 4.44 60.78
C THR A 103 22.52 4.98 62.20
N TRP A 104 21.37 4.90 62.89
CA TRP A 104 21.23 5.31 64.29
C TRP A 104 22.04 4.43 65.25
N LEU A 105 21.97 3.10 65.10
CA LEU A 105 22.72 2.15 65.92
C LEU A 105 24.23 2.24 65.65
N PHE A 106 24.64 2.55 64.41
CA PHE A 106 26.01 2.88 64.07
C PHE A 106 26.50 4.12 64.83
N LEU A 107 25.78 5.26 64.77
CA LEU A 107 26.16 6.46 65.54
C LEU A 107 26.18 6.19 67.06
N LYS A 108 25.17 5.49 67.58
CA LYS A 108 25.08 5.09 69.00
C LYS A 108 26.31 4.31 69.45
N TRP A 109 26.69 3.27 68.71
CA TRP A 109 27.83 2.43 69.08
C TRP A 109 29.18 3.11 68.87
N VAL A 110 29.34 3.92 67.82
CA VAL A 110 30.54 4.77 67.64
C VAL A 110 30.70 5.78 68.78
N GLY A 111 29.60 6.31 69.32
CA GLY A 111 29.59 7.19 70.50
C GLY A 111 29.89 6.46 71.82
N ILE A 112 29.34 5.27 72.02
CA ILE A 112 29.63 4.42 73.21
C ILE A 112 31.10 3.99 73.21
N ASP A 113 31.63 3.53 72.07
CA ASP A 113 33.04 3.14 71.92
C ASP A 113 33.96 4.37 72.13
N ALA A 114 33.58 5.56 71.65
CA ALA A 114 34.30 6.80 71.93
C ALA A 114 34.37 7.10 73.43
N ALA A 115 33.23 7.07 74.12
CA ALA A 115 33.15 7.32 75.56
C ALA A 115 33.98 6.29 76.35
N PHE A 116 33.93 5.01 75.97
CA PHE A 116 34.70 3.95 76.60
C PHE A 116 36.22 4.15 76.43
N PHE A 117 36.71 4.35 75.21
CA PHE A 117 38.15 4.53 74.95
C PHE A 117 38.72 5.90 75.43
N VAL A 118 37.87 6.92 75.61
CA VAL A 118 38.27 8.20 76.23
C VAL A 118 38.26 8.14 77.76
N ALA A 119 37.33 7.39 78.37
CA ALA A 119 37.31 7.18 79.82
C ALA A 119 38.44 6.25 80.30
N LEU A 120 38.84 5.28 79.48
CA LEU A 120 39.82 4.24 79.83
C LEU A 120 41.15 4.78 80.42
N PRO A 121 41.84 5.76 79.80
CA PRO A 121 43.04 6.35 80.38
C PRO A 121 42.80 7.17 81.66
N ALA A 122 41.58 7.69 81.88
CA ALA A 122 41.27 8.51 83.06
C ALA A 122 41.26 7.69 84.37
N PHE A 123 41.04 6.38 84.29
CA PHE A 123 41.15 5.46 85.43
C PHE A 123 42.61 5.19 85.84
N LYS A 124 43.60 5.49 84.98
CA LYS A 124 45.04 5.29 85.21
C LYS A 124 45.41 3.84 85.59
N ILE A 125 44.85 2.87 84.87
CA ILE A 125 45.12 1.44 85.10
C ILE A 125 46.38 1.04 84.31
N PRO A 126 47.46 0.55 84.95
CA PRO A 126 48.69 0.19 84.25
C PRO A 126 48.46 -0.77 83.08
N TRP A 127 49.13 -0.51 81.95
CA TRP A 127 48.97 -1.14 80.61
C TRP A 127 47.68 -0.80 79.85
N LEU A 128 46.73 -0.07 80.45
CA LEU A 128 45.52 0.44 79.79
C LEU A 128 45.55 1.98 79.60
N GLU A 129 46.62 2.63 80.03
CA GLU A 129 46.97 4.04 79.77
C GLU A 129 47.41 4.24 78.32
N PHE A 130 46.47 4.12 77.38
CA PHE A 130 46.73 4.34 75.97
C PHE A 130 46.98 5.83 75.67
N SER A 131 48.05 6.12 74.91
CA SER A 131 48.29 7.45 74.32
C SER A 131 47.11 7.89 73.43
N PHE A 132 46.96 9.21 73.21
CA PHE A 132 45.89 9.76 72.36
C PHE A 132 45.85 9.18 70.95
N LEU A 133 47.01 8.88 70.34
CA LEU A 133 47.07 8.26 69.01
C LEU A 133 46.58 6.80 69.06
N THR A 134 46.90 6.06 70.12
CA THR A 134 46.41 4.68 70.33
C THR A 134 44.93 4.61 70.70
N THR A 135 44.39 5.54 71.51
CA THR A 135 42.93 5.57 71.75
C THR A 135 42.17 5.94 70.46
N PHE A 136 42.64 6.94 69.71
CA PHE A 136 42.02 7.34 68.45
C PHE A 136 42.06 6.23 67.40
N THR A 137 43.16 5.50 67.26
CA THR A 137 43.27 4.37 66.31
C THR A 137 42.42 3.16 66.73
N LEU A 138 42.36 2.83 68.03
CA LEU A 138 41.47 1.77 68.54
C LEU A 138 39.99 2.12 68.33
N TRP A 139 39.59 3.37 68.60
CA TRP A 139 38.26 3.88 68.33
C TRP A 139 37.92 3.89 66.82
N LEU A 140 38.84 4.34 65.96
CA LEU A 140 38.63 4.36 64.52
C LEU A 140 38.46 2.93 63.95
N LEU A 141 39.25 1.97 64.45
CA LEU A 141 39.13 0.56 64.07
C LEU A 141 37.80 -0.03 64.57
N HIS A 142 37.32 0.39 65.75
CA HIS A 142 35.97 0.07 66.23
C HIS A 142 34.87 0.70 65.37
N ALA A 143 35.01 1.95 64.96
CA ALA A 143 34.04 2.60 64.07
C ALA A 143 33.96 1.89 62.71
N ILE A 144 35.11 1.48 62.15
CA ILE A 144 35.14 0.65 60.94
C ILE A 144 34.43 -0.69 61.19
N ALA A 145 34.76 -1.40 62.27
CA ALA A 145 34.11 -2.67 62.62
C ALA A 145 32.59 -2.52 62.81
N ASN A 146 32.13 -1.45 63.46
CA ASN A 146 30.71 -1.13 63.65
C ASN A 146 30.01 -0.87 62.30
N ALA A 147 30.69 -0.28 61.30
CA ALA A 147 30.13 -0.14 59.96
C ALA A 147 29.95 -1.52 59.28
N PHE A 148 30.98 -2.38 59.28
CA PHE A 148 30.86 -3.74 58.73
C PHE A 148 29.75 -4.55 59.42
N LEU A 149 29.57 -4.37 60.73
CA LEU A 149 28.58 -5.09 61.55
C LEU A 149 27.13 -4.58 61.36
N MET A 150 26.91 -3.27 61.36
CA MET A 150 25.55 -2.69 61.26
C MET A 150 25.02 -2.66 59.82
N TYR A 151 25.90 -2.52 58.82
CA TYR A 151 25.55 -2.60 57.39
C TYR A 151 25.75 -4.02 56.80
N LYS A 152 26.00 -5.04 57.65
CA LYS A 152 26.02 -6.49 57.33
C LYS A 152 26.93 -6.87 56.15
N ILE A 153 28.15 -6.32 56.09
CA ILE A 153 29.12 -6.53 54.98
C ILE A 153 29.98 -7.79 55.25
N PRO A 154 30.04 -8.79 54.33
CA PRO A 154 30.68 -10.09 54.59
C PRO A 154 32.22 -10.09 54.47
N ILE A 155 32.90 -10.95 55.26
CA ILE A 155 34.38 -11.05 55.34
C ILE A 155 34.85 -12.51 55.15
N PRO A 156 35.79 -12.82 54.22
CA PRO A 156 36.11 -14.19 53.81
C PRO A 156 37.28 -14.85 54.60
N MET A 157 37.09 -15.18 55.88
CA MET A 157 38.15 -15.75 56.74
C MET A 157 38.48 -17.24 56.48
N LEU A 158 37.56 -18.04 55.92
CA LEU A 158 37.71 -19.51 55.85
C LEU A 158 38.84 -20.00 54.92
N THR A 159 39.18 -19.23 53.88
CA THR A 159 40.10 -19.69 52.81
C THR A 159 41.55 -19.80 53.27
N TRP A 160 41.98 -18.97 54.23
CA TRP A 160 43.36 -18.98 54.73
C TRP A 160 43.66 -20.16 55.65
N LEU A 161 42.67 -20.62 56.43
CA LEU A 161 42.81 -21.82 57.29
C LEU A 161 43.04 -23.10 56.47
N GLY A 162 42.38 -23.24 55.33
CA GLY A 162 42.55 -24.40 54.44
C GLY A 162 43.96 -24.54 53.85
N ALA A 163 44.70 -23.43 53.68
CA ALA A 163 46.05 -23.45 53.14
C ALA A 163 47.07 -24.08 54.12
N LEU A 164 46.95 -23.77 55.42
CA LEU A 164 47.86 -24.28 56.46
C LEU A 164 47.72 -25.80 56.66
N VAL A 165 46.49 -26.32 56.65
CA VAL A 165 46.23 -27.76 56.83
C VAL A 165 46.89 -28.59 55.72
N LYS A 166 46.89 -28.09 54.48
CA LYS A 166 47.43 -28.83 53.33
C LYS A 166 48.95 -29.05 53.42
N VAL A 167 49.70 -28.07 53.94
CA VAL A 167 51.17 -28.16 54.08
C VAL A 167 51.59 -29.18 55.16
N ALA A 168 50.76 -29.40 56.18
CA ALA A 168 51.06 -30.34 57.27
C ALA A 168 50.78 -31.81 56.94
N TYR A 169 50.02 -32.11 55.89
CA TYR A 169 49.43 -33.43 55.65
C TYR A 169 49.72 -34.06 54.28
N ASP A 170 50.75 -33.54 53.58
CA ASP A 170 51.12 -33.98 52.24
C ASP A 170 51.73 -35.41 52.27
N ARG A 171 50.86 -36.41 52.03
CA ARG A 171 51.23 -37.82 51.86
C ARG A 171 50.43 -38.45 50.72
N GLU A 172 51.14 -39.00 49.74
CA GLU A 172 50.56 -39.58 48.52
C GLU A 172 50.39 -41.10 48.62
N LEU A 173 49.47 -41.66 47.82
CA LEU A 173 49.24 -43.11 47.75
C LEU A 173 50.29 -43.79 46.86
N SER A 174 51.04 -44.73 47.43
CA SER A 174 51.99 -45.57 46.69
C SER A 174 51.33 -46.81 46.07
N LEU A 175 52.07 -47.53 45.22
CA LEU A 175 51.58 -48.73 44.50
C LEU A 175 51.00 -49.83 45.43
N SER A 176 51.46 -49.85 46.68
CA SER A 176 51.07 -50.74 47.78
C SER A 176 49.89 -50.22 48.63
N GLU A 177 49.23 -49.13 48.20
CA GLU A 177 48.06 -48.48 48.79
C GLU A 177 48.23 -47.88 50.20
N HIS A 178 49.47 -47.61 50.64
CA HIS A 178 49.76 -46.81 51.84
C HIS A 178 50.26 -45.40 51.49
N ARG A 179 50.63 -44.57 52.48
CA ARG A 179 50.80 -43.11 52.35
C ARG A 179 52.21 -42.60 52.69
N VAL A 180 52.93 -42.08 51.68
CA VAL A 180 54.37 -41.72 51.71
C VAL A 180 54.60 -40.22 51.44
N LYS A 181 55.75 -39.68 51.88
CA LYS A 181 56.21 -38.30 51.56
C LYS A 181 57.15 -38.30 50.33
N PRO A 182 56.87 -37.53 49.26
CA PRO A 182 57.76 -37.50 48.07
C PRO A 182 59.04 -36.66 48.23
N ALA A 183 59.02 -35.61 49.07
CA ALA A 183 60.06 -34.58 49.08
C ALA A 183 61.47 -35.11 49.45
N ASP A 184 61.53 -36.06 50.39
CA ASP A 184 62.77 -36.61 50.94
C ASP A 184 63.57 -37.45 49.92
N ILE A 185 62.95 -37.83 48.80
CA ILE A 185 63.54 -38.65 47.72
C ILE A 185 64.15 -37.77 46.60
N LEU A 186 63.71 -36.51 46.46
CA LEU A 186 63.92 -35.71 45.23
C LEU A 186 64.94 -34.56 45.33
N GLN A 187 65.54 -34.29 46.50
CA GLN A 187 66.34 -33.07 46.75
C GLN A 187 67.80 -33.31 47.19
N ASN A 188 68.54 -34.18 46.49
CA ASN A 188 70.01 -34.22 46.60
C ASN A 188 70.63 -33.02 45.84
N SER A 189 71.72 -32.40 46.33
CA SER A 189 72.10 -31.02 45.95
C SER A 189 73.43 -30.84 45.19
N SER A 190 74.18 -31.90 44.91
CA SER A 190 75.61 -31.86 44.56
C SER A 190 76.00 -31.37 43.13
N ILE A 191 75.51 -30.19 42.59
CA ILE A 191 75.80 -29.66 41.19
C ILE A 191 75.53 -28.13 40.73
N ILE A 192 76.22 -27.53 39.67
CA ILE A 192 75.99 -26.46 38.56
C ILE A 192 75.69 -24.87 38.63
N LEU A 193 76.01 -24.04 37.55
CA LEU A 193 76.14 -22.49 37.42
C LEU A 193 76.03 -21.78 35.96
N GLY A 194 76.09 -20.40 35.75
CA GLY A 194 76.36 -19.59 34.44
C GLY A 194 75.67 -18.14 34.17
N LYS A 195 75.84 -17.32 33.04
CA LYS A 195 75.05 -16.05 32.60
C LYS A 195 75.36 -15.21 31.23
N GLN A 196 74.40 -14.38 30.58
CA GLN A 196 74.29 -13.63 29.17
C GLN A 196 73.02 -12.57 28.76
N ILE A 197 71.98 -12.44 27.75
CA ILE A 197 70.74 -11.37 27.47
C ILE A 197 69.51 -11.32 26.22
N ILE A 198 68.15 -10.73 26.14
CA ILE A 198 66.93 -10.24 25.08
C ILE A 198 65.19 -10.41 25.04
N HIS A 199 64.20 -9.98 24.03
CA HIS A 199 62.57 -10.17 23.76
C HIS A 199 61.47 -9.36 22.68
N ILE A 200 60.09 -9.70 22.29
CA ILE A 200 58.99 -9.10 21.18
C ILE A 200 57.25 -9.09 21.17
N LEU A 201 56.29 -8.78 20.11
CA LEU A 201 54.67 -8.42 20.01
C LEU A 201 53.51 -8.57 18.72
N PRO A 202 52.07 -8.23 18.67
CA PRO A 202 50.79 -8.54 17.68
C PRO A 202 49.44 -7.57 17.16
N GLU A 203 48.19 -7.97 16.51
CA GLU A 203 46.94 -7.17 15.73
C GLU A 203 45.27 -7.59 15.52
N GLY A 204 44.22 -7.01 14.67
CA GLY A 204 42.58 -7.18 14.55
C GLY A 204 41.44 -6.86 13.30
N SER A 205 39.97 -6.77 13.35
CA SER A 205 38.80 -6.64 12.20
C SER A 205 37.16 -6.10 12.25
N ALA A 206 36.00 -6.46 11.45
CA ALA A 206 34.71 -5.65 10.83
C ALA A 206 33.07 -6.05 10.46
N ILE A 207 31.95 -5.19 10.06
CA ILE A 207 30.42 -5.47 9.48
C ILE A 207 29.31 -4.36 8.77
N LEU A 208 27.96 -4.58 8.28
CA LEU A 208 26.94 -3.73 7.31
C LEU A 208 25.23 -3.84 7.05
N ASN A 209 24.36 -2.82 6.48
CA ASN A 209 22.95 -2.56 5.63
C ASN A 209 21.27 -2.39 5.92
N PRO A 210 20.25 -1.56 5.22
CA PRO A 210 18.71 -1.42 5.56
C PRO A 210 17.32 -1.21 4.69
N GLU A 211 16.89 -0.08 4.01
CA GLU A 211 15.48 0.53 4.07
C GLU A 211 14.31 0.32 3.02
N LYS A 212 14.50 -0.30 1.83
CA LYS A 212 13.44 -0.56 0.78
C LYS A 212 12.67 0.66 0.17
N LYS A 213 13.32 1.79 -0.07
CA LYS A 213 12.73 2.92 -0.84
C LYS A 213 12.65 2.61 -2.36
N SER A 214 11.64 3.15 -3.02
CA SER A 214 11.52 3.19 -4.49
C SER A 214 12.40 4.29 -5.09
N PHE A 215 12.89 4.08 -6.31
CA PHE A 215 13.74 5.03 -7.03
C PHE A 215 13.42 5.01 -8.53
N CYS A 216 13.28 6.18 -9.12
CA CYS A 216 13.16 6.37 -10.56
C CYS A 216 13.95 7.59 -11.03
N LEU A 217 14.19 7.67 -12.34
CA LEU A 217 14.91 8.76 -13.00
C LEU A 217 14.02 9.41 -14.06
N ASP A 218 14.08 10.74 -14.14
CA ASP A 218 13.42 11.57 -15.16
C ASP A 218 14.29 12.81 -15.47
N PRO A 219 13.97 13.63 -16.50
CA PRO A 219 14.78 14.80 -16.86
C PRO A 219 14.93 15.86 -15.77
N SER A 220 14.01 15.91 -14.81
CA SER A 220 14.02 16.76 -13.61
C SER A 220 14.73 16.08 -12.43
N ASN A 221 14.64 14.74 -12.31
CA ASN A 221 15.33 13.93 -11.32
C ASN A 221 16.39 13.01 -11.98
N PRO A 222 17.53 13.55 -12.47
CA PRO A 222 18.52 12.79 -13.22
C PRO A 222 19.45 11.92 -12.35
N ALA A 223 19.27 11.88 -11.02
CA ALA A 223 20.05 11.04 -10.11
C ALA A 223 19.27 10.65 -8.85
N ALA A 224 19.56 9.46 -8.31
CA ALA A 224 18.95 8.89 -7.11
C ALA A 224 20.02 8.48 -6.08
N ASP A 225 19.78 8.76 -4.78
CA ASP A 225 20.76 8.54 -3.69
C ASP A 225 20.54 7.19 -2.96
N LEU A 226 21.35 6.20 -3.28
CA LEU A 226 21.32 4.85 -2.68
C LEU A 226 21.97 4.82 -1.28
N PRO A 227 21.29 4.34 -0.22
CA PRO A 227 21.84 4.28 1.14
C PRO A 227 22.60 2.97 1.45
N ILE A 228 23.81 3.10 2.04
CA ILE A 228 24.71 1.98 2.41
C ILE A 228 25.11 2.11 3.89
N GLN A 229 24.85 1.12 4.74
CA GLN A 229 25.11 1.20 6.20
C GLN A 229 26.36 0.42 6.63
N ILE A 230 27.21 0.98 7.52
CA ILE A 230 28.49 0.38 7.97
C ILE A 230 28.64 0.40 9.50
N ASN A 231 29.25 -0.65 10.07
CA ASN A 231 29.55 -0.77 11.51
C ASN A 231 31.03 -1.11 11.77
N GLN A 232 31.63 -0.43 12.77
CA GLN A 232 32.95 -0.73 13.36
C GLN A 232 34.16 -0.78 12.39
N THR A 233 34.11 -0.10 11.23
CA THR A 233 35.26 0.07 10.32
C THR A 233 35.37 1.44 9.65
N THR A 234 36.48 1.61 8.95
CA THR A 234 36.89 2.78 8.17
C THR A 234 37.19 2.37 6.71
N PRO A 235 36.16 2.15 5.86
CA PRO A 235 36.32 1.58 4.52
C PRO A 235 37.33 2.32 3.62
N ILE A 236 38.24 1.55 3.02
CA ILE A 236 39.12 1.94 1.91
C ILE A 236 38.38 1.78 0.57
N SER A 237 37.55 0.75 0.39
CA SER A 237 36.78 0.58 -0.83
C SER A 237 35.42 -0.06 -0.56
N ILE A 238 34.46 0.27 -1.43
CA ILE A 238 33.12 -0.32 -1.51
C ILE A 238 32.83 -0.58 -2.99
N GLU A 239 32.31 -1.75 -3.34
CA GLU A 239 32.03 -2.17 -4.71
C GLU A 239 30.55 -2.51 -4.86
N LEU A 240 29.88 -1.91 -5.85
CA LEU A 240 28.50 -2.16 -6.24
C LEU A 240 28.46 -2.82 -7.63
N GLN A 241 27.36 -3.49 -7.97
CA GLN A 241 27.05 -3.96 -9.32
C GLN A 241 25.71 -3.37 -9.77
N ARG A 242 25.59 -3.07 -11.07
CA ARG A 242 24.38 -2.62 -11.76
C ARG A 242 24.10 -3.58 -12.91
N TYR A 243 22.90 -4.14 -12.96
CA TYR A 243 22.36 -4.83 -14.14
C TYR A 243 21.55 -3.81 -14.95
N ASP A 244 21.79 -3.72 -16.24
CA ASP A 244 21.05 -2.84 -17.14
C ASP A 244 19.66 -3.41 -17.46
N LEU A 245 18.61 -2.58 -17.38
CA LEU A 245 17.23 -3.02 -17.65
C LEU A 245 16.92 -3.09 -19.15
N ASP A 246 17.65 -2.31 -19.96
CA ASP A 246 17.41 -2.19 -21.39
C ASP A 246 18.34 -3.14 -22.19
N THR A 247 19.48 -3.57 -21.62
CA THR A 247 20.50 -4.41 -22.31
C THR A 247 20.97 -5.69 -21.61
N ASP A 248 20.55 -5.98 -20.36
CA ASP A 248 21.03 -7.11 -19.52
C ASP A 248 22.56 -7.10 -19.24
N GLU A 249 23.25 -5.97 -19.49
CA GLU A 249 24.70 -5.84 -19.21
C GLU A 249 24.99 -5.60 -17.72
N ILE A 250 26.13 -6.12 -17.23
CA ILE A 250 26.56 -6.00 -15.83
C ILE A 250 27.73 -5.02 -15.69
N GLU A 251 27.50 -3.89 -15.02
CA GLU A 251 28.48 -2.85 -14.74
C GLU A 251 28.92 -2.88 -13.27
N THR A 252 30.22 -2.84 -12.99
CA THR A 252 30.76 -2.84 -11.61
C THR A 252 31.29 -1.45 -11.23
N ILE A 253 30.79 -0.91 -10.12
CA ILE A 253 30.99 0.48 -9.69
C ILE A 253 31.87 0.50 -8.42
N THR A 254 33.06 1.09 -8.52
CA THR A 254 34.07 1.13 -7.45
C THR A 254 34.09 2.47 -6.70
N ILE A 255 33.66 2.48 -5.44
CA ILE A 255 33.74 3.64 -4.55
C ILE A 255 35.11 3.62 -3.85
N GLY A 256 36.06 4.43 -4.35
CA GLY A 256 37.43 4.50 -3.84
C GLY A 256 37.59 5.24 -2.50
N SER A 257 38.75 5.06 -1.86
CA SER A 257 39.02 5.48 -0.46
C SER A 257 38.81 6.96 -0.16
N LYS A 258 39.05 7.85 -1.13
CA LYS A 258 38.76 9.29 -0.99
C LYS A 258 37.25 9.53 -0.89
N GLN A 259 36.46 8.85 -1.72
CA GLN A 259 35.01 8.98 -1.76
C GLN A 259 34.35 8.28 -0.57
N ALA A 260 34.76 7.06 -0.23
CA ALA A 260 34.28 6.35 0.96
C ALA A 260 34.49 7.18 2.25
N LYS A 261 35.67 7.81 2.42
CA LYS A 261 35.94 8.73 3.55
C LYS A 261 35.12 10.02 3.50
N GLN A 262 34.81 10.56 2.32
CA GLN A 262 33.92 11.73 2.19
C GLN A 262 32.47 11.37 2.57
N LEU A 263 31.97 10.23 2.11
CA LEU A 263 30.63 9.73 2.47
C LEU A 263 30.54 9.46 3.97
N LEU A 264 31.53 8.79 4.56
CA LEU A 264 31.57 8.52 5.99
C LEU A 264 31.67 9.83 6.80
N LYS A 265 32.37 10.85 6.29
CA LYS A 265 32.40 12.19 6.90
C LYS A 265 31.03 12.89 6.83
N LYS A 266 30.27 12.75 5.74
CA LYS A 266 28.87 13.24 5.65
C LYS A 266 27.97 12.51 6.66
N ALA A 267 28.04 11.17 6.72
CA ALA A 267 27.27 10.35 7.66
C ALA A 267 27.55 10.69 9.14
N ASN A 268 28.82 10.94 9.47
CA ASN A 268 29.25 11.38 10.79
C ASN A 268 28.81 12.81 11.15
N ALA A 269 28.47 13.67 10.18
CA ALA A 269 28.11 15.06 10.46
C ALA A 269 26.76 15.22 11.19
N GLY A 270 25.86 14.24 11.07
CA GLY A 270 24.60 14.18 11.82
C GLY A 270 24.68 13.46 13.17
N HIS A 271 25.86 12.97 13.58
CA HIS A 271 26.04 12.14 14.78
C HIS A 271 27.01 12.78 15.79
N HIS A 272 26.79 12.50 17.08
CA HIS A 272 27.61 13.09 18.14
C HIS A 272 28.96 12.39 18.28
N LYS A 273 30.01 13.09 18.74
CA LYS A 273 31.39 12.55 18.81
C LYS A 273 31.58 11.40 19.80
N SER A 274 30.64 11.20 20.71
CA SER A 274 30.60 10.09 21.68
C SER A 274 30.15 8.76 21.07
N ASP A 275 29.62 8.78 19.84
CA ASP A 275 28.75 7.73 19.31
C ASP A 275 29.52 6.73 18.42
N THR A 276 30.65 6.21 18.90
CA THR A 276 31.60 5.39 18.12
C THR A 276 31.09 4.00 17.73
N ASN A 277 30.03 3.49 18.37
CA ASN A 277 29.46 2.16 18.10
C ASN A 277 28.15 2.18 17.30
N THR A 278 27.58 3.33 16.98
CA THR A 278 26.33 3.40 16.22
C THR A 278 26.57 3.31 14.70
N PRO A 279 25.64 2.69 13.94
CA PRO A 279 25.78 2.51 12.49
C PRO A 279 25.89 3.86 11.73
N ARG A 280 26.49 3.82 10.54
CA ARG A 280 26.58 5.00 9.65
C ARG A 280 26.04 4.71 8.26
N ILE A 281 25.08 5.53 7.81
CA ILE A 281 24.47 5.44 6.48
C ILE A 281 25.20 6.41 5.52
N LEU A 282 25.75 5.87 4.45
CA LEU A 282 26.38 6.56 3.34
C LEU A 282 25.36 6.71 2.20
N HIS A 283 25.21 7.91 1.64
CA HIS A 283 24.36 8.12 0.46
C HIS A 283 25.21 8.21 -0.81
N TYR A 284 24.98 7.33 -1.77
CA TYR A 284 25.72 7.24 -3.03
C TYR A 284 24.80 7.49 -4.23
N SER A 285 25.05 8.58 -4.95
CA SER A 285 24.21 9.03 -6.07
C SER A 285 24.47 8.21 -7.34
N VAL A 286 23.41 7.78 -8.01
CA VAL A 286 23.45 7.05 -9.29
C VAL A 286 22.53 7.70 -10.33
N SER A 287 22.96 7.75 -11.59
CA SER A 287 22.26 8.43 -12.69
C SER A 287 21.97 7.52 -13.89
N LYS A 288 22.09 6.20 -13.71
CA LYS A 288 21.75 5.17 -14.70
C LYS A 288 20.54 4.38 -14.20
N LYS A 289 19.67 3.97 -15.11
CA LYS A 289 18.66 2.94 -14.83
C LYS A 289 19.36 1.62 -14.51
N GLY A 290 18.75 0.73 -13.74
CA GLY A 290 19.36 -0.56 -13.44
C GLY A 290 18.88 -1.18 -12.15
N LEU A 291 19.19 -2.47 -11.97
CA LEU A 291 19.08 -3.16 -10.70
C LEU A 291 20.43 -3.13 -9.98
N TYR A 292 20.50 -2.61 -8.76
CA TYR A 292 21.74 -2.38 -8.01
C TYR A 292 21.93 -3.37 -6.85
N GLN A 293 23.15 -3.89 -6.71
CA GLN A 293 23.59 -4.84 -5.66
C GLN A 293 24.92 -4.40 -5.02
N LEU A 294 25.23 -4.87 -3.81
CA LEU A 294 26.55 -4.68 -3.17
C LEU A 294 27.44 -5.91 -3.33
N HIS A 295 28.63 -5.68 -3.88
CA HIS A 295 29.64 -6.70 -4.13
C HIS A 295 30.67 -6.86 -2.99
N ARG A 296 31.40 -5.81 -2.59
CA ARG A 296 32.56 -5.94 -1.67
C ARG A 296 32.85 -4.70 -0.83
N VAL A 297 33.54 -4.88 0.31
CA VAL A 297 34.03 -3.80 1.19
C VAL A 297 35.40 -4.18 1.79
N ILE A 298 36.32 -3.23 1.94
CA ILE A 298 37.68 -3.42 2.53
C ILE A 298 37.97 -2.31 3.56
N ASP A 299 38.58 -2.61 4.71
CA ASP A 299 38.91 -1.66 5.80
C ASP A 299 40.35 -1.11 5.76
N ALA A 300 40.66 -0.13 6.61
CA ALA A 300 41.96 0.53 6.79
C ALA A 300 43.17 -0.42 6.93
N THR A 301 42.96 -1.59 7.52
CA THR A 301 43.97 -2.66 7.69
C THR A 301 44.23 -3.47 6.41
N LYS A 302 43.52 -3.16 5.31
CA LYS A 302 43.46 -3.90 4.03
C LYS A 302 42.78 -5.26 4.09
N LEU A 303 42.10 -5.60 5.18
CA LEU A 303 41.31 -6.83 5.30
C LEU A 303 39.87 -6.65 4.75
N GLU A 304 39.30 -7.73 4.22
CA GLU A 304 37.94 -7.74 3.66
C GLU A 304 36.86 -7.74 4.77
N VAL A 305 35.71 -7.12 4.47
CA VAL A 305 34.65 -6.78 5.42
C VAL A 305 33.36 -7.55 5.10
N ARG A 306 32.73 -8.10 6.14
CA ARG A 306 31.55 -8.99 6.01
C ARG A 306 30.29 -8.23 5.54
N ARG A 307 29.59 -8.77 4.54
CA ARG A 307 28.45 -8.13 3.84
C ARG A 307 27.08 -8.81 4.04
N ARG A 308 26.00 -8.07 3.73
CA ARG A 308 24.60 -8.51 3.53
C ARG A 308 23.96 -7.57 2.49
N SER A 309 23.07 -8.04 1.62
CA SER A 309 22.53 -7.22 0.51
C SER A 309 21.08 -7.55 0.15
N PHE A 310 20.41 -6.56 -0.43
CA PHE A 310 19.13 -6.65 -1.15
C PHE A 310 19.29 -5.93 -2.50
N ASP A 311 18.46 -6.28 -3.46
CA ASP A 311 18.45 -5.69 -4.80
C ASP A 311 17.65 -4.38 -4.81
N VAL A 312 18.10 -3.38 -5.57
CA VAL A 312 17.47 -2.05 -5.61
C VAL A 312 17.24 -1.62 -7.06
N ALA A 313 15.98 -1.54 -7.48
CA ALA A 313 15.62 -1.09 -8.82
C ALA A 313 15.64 0.44 -8.93
N VAL A 314 16.24 0.94 -10.01
CA VAL A 314 16.21 2.34 -10.45
C VAL A 314 15.65 2.36 -11.87
N VAL A 315 14.40 2.80 -12.03
CA VAL A 315 13.65 2.70 -13.29
C VAL A 315 13.44 4.07 -13.96
N GLN A 316 12.78 4.12 -15.12
CA GLN A 316 12.20 5.35 -15.65
C GLN A 316 11.01 5.77 -14.76
N CYS A 317 10.89 7.05 -14.38
CA CYS A 317 9.67 7.49 -13.68
C CYS A 317 8.45 7.39 -14.63
N PRO A 318 7.27 7.01 -14.12
CA PRO A 318 6.08 6.82 -14.96
C PRO A 318 5.61 8.13 -15.59
N GLU A 319 5.19 8.07 -16.85
CA GLU A 319 4.65 9.21 -17.59
C GLU A 319 3.22 8.93 -18.05
N ALA A 320 2.36 9.95 -18.03
CA ALA A 320 1.09 9.95 -18.75
C ALA A 320 0.98 11.12 -19.73
N SER A 321 0.21 10.88 -20.78
CA SER A 321 -0.16 11.81 -21.83
C SER A 321 -1.66 11.67 -22.13
N ILE A 322 -2.28 12.74 -22.60
CA ILE A 322 -3.72 12.80 -22.89
C ILE A 322 -3.95 13.53 -24.21
N SER A 323 -4.88 13.04 -25.01
CA SER A 323 -5.17 13.51 -26.37
C SER A 323 -6.64 13.32 -26.73
N ALA A 324 -7.16 14.10 -27.68
CA ALA A 324 -8.49 13.91 -28.27
C ALA A 324 -8.38 13.81 -29.79
N GLU A 325 -9.25 13.02 -30.42
CA GLU A 325 -9.26 12.88 -31.89
C GLU A 325 -9.74 14.16 -32.60
N LEU A 326 -10.67 14.89 -31.97
CA LEU A 326 -11.35 16.06 -32.53
C LEU A 326 -11.59 17.08 -31.41
N GLU A 327 -11.23 18.34 -31.68
CA GLU A 327 -11.35 19.46 -30.73
C GLU A 327 -12.80 19.99 -30.59
N HIS A 328 -13.67 19.63 -31.52
CA HIS A 328 -15.08 20.03 -31.55
C HIS A 328 -16.00 18.81 -31.50
N ARG A 329 -17.03 18.90 -30.66
CA ARG A 329 -18.08 17.89 -30.48
C ARG A 329 -19.44 18.59 -30.36
N CYS A 330 -20.52 17.89 -30.64
CA CYS A 330 -21.87 18.40 -30.40
C CYS A 330 -22.47 17.83 -29.11
N THR A 331 -23.48 18.51 -28.56
CA THR A 331 -24.26 17.94 -27.45
C THR A 331 -24.91 16.59 -27.85
N GLY A 332 -24.81 15.62 -26.93
CA GLY A 332 -25.18 14.21 -27.13
C GLY A 332 -24.07 13.28 -27.62
N GLU A 333 -22.93 13.81 -28.09
CA GLU A 333 -21.81 12.97 -28.55
C GLU A 333 -20.90 12.49 -27.40
N LEU A 334 -20.02 11.54 -27.71
CA LEU A 334 -19.01 11.03 -26.79
C LEU A 334 -17.73 11.88 -26.84
N SER A 335 -17.01 11.94 -25.71
CA SER A 335 -15.76 12.69 -25.60
C SER A 335 -14.61 12.15 -26.46
N ASN A 336 -14.43 10.83 -26.54
CA ASN A 336 -13.31 10.16 -27.23
C ASN A 336 -11.94 10.81 -26.91
N VAL A 337 -11.63 10.86 -25.61
CA VAL A 337 -10.35 11.37 -25.10
C VAL A 337 -9.49 10.19 -24.68
N SER A 338 -8.37 9.98 -25.36
CA SER A 338 -7.43 8.90 -25.08
C SER A 338 -6.39 9.33 -24.03
N LEU A 339 -6.17 8.48 -23.04
CA LEU A 339 -5.13 8.66 -22.02
C LEU A 339 -4.14 7.50 -22.13
N LYS A 340 -2.86 7.83 -22.35
CA LYS A 340 -1.77 6.90 -22.57
C LYS A 340 -0.73 7.01 -21.45
N VAL A 341 -0.40 5.88 -20.83
CA VAL A 341 0.48 5.75 -19.66
C VAL A 341 1.69 4.90 -20.02
N SER A 342 2.86 5.22 -19.47
CA SER A 342 4.11 4.46 -19.62
C SER A 342 4.84 4.34 -18.29
N GLY A 343 5.49 3.20 -18.04
CA GLY A 343 6.23 2.89 -16.80
C GLY A 343 6.13 1.40 -16.46
N VAL A 344 6.44 1.03 -15.22
CA VAL A 344 6.30 -0.37 -14.75
C VAL A 344 4.84 -0.65 -14.34
N PRO A 345 4.13 -1.62 -14.97
CA PRO A 345 2.75 -1.92 -14.60
C PRO A 345 2.64 -2.66 -13.25
N PRO A 346 1.45 -2.68 -12.61
CA PRO A 346 0.21 -2.01 -12.99
C PRO A 346 0.20 -0.52 -12.58
N PHE A 347 -0.58 0.28 -13.28
CA PHE A 347 -0.65 1.73 -13.06
C PHE A 347 -1.87 2.14 -12.24
N LYS A 348 -1.76 3.29 -11.56
CA LYS A 348 -2.91 4.04 -11.03
C LYS A 348 -2.81 5.46 -11.57
N VAL A 349 -3.82 5.90 -12.31
CA VAL A 349 -3.90 7.27 -12.86
C VAL A 349 -4.96 8.04 -12.10
N ARG A 350 -4.64 9.27 -11.69
CA ARG A 350 -5.59 10.25 -11.19
C ARG A 350 -5.74 11.38 -12.22
N TYR A 351 -6.95 11.61 -12.68
CA TYR A 351 -7.28 12.73 -13.58
C TYR A 351 -8.54 13.45 -13.10
N SER A 352 -8.74 14.71 -13.50
CA SER A 352 -9.99 15.45 -13.23
C SER A 352 -10.52 16.15 -14.47
N LYS A 353 -11.82 16.44 -14.44
CA LYS A 353 -12.57 17.06 -15.53
C LYS A 353 -13.03 18.46 -15.13
N THR A 354 -12.80 19.44 -15.99
CA THR A 354 -13.20 20.84 -15.82
C THR A 354 -14.16 21.23 -16.95
N VAL A 355 -15.41 21.53 -16.61
CA VAL A 355 -16.44 21.99 -17.57
C VAL A 355 -16.79 23.43 -17.26
N ASN A 356 -16.62 24.33 -18.24
CA ASN A 356 -16.86 25.78 -18.10
C ASN A 356 -16.20 26.36 -16.83
N HIS A 357 -14.91 26.06 -16.65
CA HIS A 357 -14.07 26.42 -15.50
C HIS A 357 -14.49 25.83 -14.13
N LYS A 358 -15.54 25.01 -14.07
CA LYS A 358 -15.92 24.28 -12.86
C LYS A 358 -15.28 22.90 -12.83
N GLN A 359 -14.46 22.63 -11.83
CA GLN A 359 -13.84 21.32 -11.63
C GLN A 359 -14.85 20.32 -11.05
N PHE A 360 -14.88 19.12 -11.63
CA PHE A 360 -15.57 17.94 -11.15
C PHE A 360 -14.56 16.97 -10.52
N SER A 361 -15.04 16.02 -9.72
CA SER A 361 -14.22 15.14 -8.88
C SER A 361 -13.08 14.47 -9.64
N SER A 362 -11.90 14.36 -9.01
CA SER A 362 -10.82 13.55 -9.54
C SER A 362 -11.17 12.05 -9.50
N ILE A 363 -10.93 11.39 -10.62
CA ILE A 363 -11.20 9.97 -10.86
C ILE A 363 -9.87 9.23 -10.74
N VAL A 364 -9.85 8.15 -9.96
CA VAL A 364 -8.70 7.25 -9.83
C VAL A 364 -9.00 5.96 -10.58
N GLN A 365 -8.20 5.69 -11.62
CA GLN A 365 -8.37 4.56 -12.51
C GLN A 365 -7.14 3.64 -12.43
N ASN A 366 -7.38 2.38 -12.05
CA ASN A 366 -6.35 1.34 -12.08
C ASN A 366 -6.26 0.79 -13.51
N VAL A 367 -5.07 0.80 -14.10
CA VAL A 367 -4.81 0.27 -15.44
C VAL A 367 -3.88 -0.94 -15.32
N GLN A 368 -4.38 -2.09 -15.74
CA GLN A 368 -3.59 -3.31 -15.89
C GLN A 368 -3.29 -3.51 -17.38
N PRO A 369 -2.09 -4.03 -17.72
CA PRO A 369 -1.72 -4.26 -19.11
C PRO A 369 -2.62 -5.32 -19.74
N HIS A 370 -2.88 -5.19 -21.05
CA HIS A 370 -3.65 -6.21 -21.77
C HIS A 370 -2.77 -7.45 -21.99
N VAL A 371 -2.98 -8.49 -21.16
CA VAL A 371 -2.36 -9.80 -21.35
C VAL A 371 -3.08 -10.50 -22.48
N ASP A 372 -2.49 -10.45 -23.66
CA ASP A 372 -3.02 -11.05 -24.88
C ASP A 372 -2.96 -12.59 -24.76
N PRO A 373 -4.10 -13.31 -24.68
CA PRO A 373 -4.10 -14.71 -24.27
C PRO A 373 -3.47 -15.63 -25.33
N ASP A 374 -3.47 -15.23 -26.60
CA ASP A 374 -2.90 -16.00 -27.72
C ASP A 374 -1.35 -15.89 -27.79
N LEU A 375 -0.72 -15.04 -26.97
CA LEU A 375 0.74 -14.88 -26.89
C LEU A 375 1.38 -15.57 -25.67
N VAL A 376 0.59 -16.18 -24.78
CA VAL A 376 1.12 -17.03 -23.71
C VAL A 376 1.24 -18.47 -24.22
N ALA A 377 2.36 -18.79 -24.86
CA ALA A 377 2.75 -20.17 -25.10
C ALA A 377 3.05 -20.87 -23.75
N ASP A 378 2.37 -21.98 -23.49
CA ASP A 378 2.42 -22.72 -22.20
C ASP A 378 3.85 -23.21 -21.82
N ASP A 379 4.77 -23.25 -22.78
CA ASP A 379 6.14 -23.77 -22.61
C ASP A 379 7.06 -22.88 -21.74
N GLU A 380 6.91 -21.54 -21.74
CA GLU A 380 7.83 -20.67 -20.98
C GLU A 380 7.53 -20.63 -19.46
N ALA A 381 6.28 -20.90 -19.05
CA ALA A 381 5.90 -20.93 -17.63
C ALA A 381 6.57 -22.08 -16.85
N ALA A 382 6.95 -23.17 -17.54
CA ALA A 382 7.61 -24.33 -16.95
C ALA A 382 9.16 -24.28 -17.05
N GLY A 383 9.72 -23.34 -17.82
CA GLY A 383 11.13 -23.36 -18.23
C GLY A 383 12.13 -22.60 -17.34
N VAL A 384 11.67 -21.80 -16.37
CA VAL A 384 12.55 -20.89 -15.60
C VAL A 384 13.36 -21.63 -14.53
N VAL A 385 14.50 -22.20 -14.95
CA VAL A 385 15.56 -22.63 -14.05
C VAL A 385 16.11 -21.40 -13.31
N LEU A 386 15.80 -21.31 -12.02
CA LEU A 386 16.32 -20.30 -11.09
C LEU A 386 17.86 -20.40 -11.01
N ASP A 387 18.58 -19.56 -11.78
CA ASP A 387 20.01 -19.34 -11.58
C ASP A 387 20.22 -18.39 -10.38
N PRO A 388 20.73 -18.85 -9.23
CA PRO A 388 20.96 -18.00 -8.06
C PRO A 388 22.08 -16.96 -8.26
N ARG A 389 22.65 -16.83 -9.47
CA ARG A 389 23.63 -15.82 -9.87
C ARG A 389 23.06 -14.69 -10.73
N ARG A 390 21.82 -14.80 -11.22
CA ARG A 390 21.15 -13.78 -12.03
C ARG A 390 19.84 -13.34 -11.34
N PRO A 391 19.64 -12.03 -11.05
CA PRO A 391 18.37 -11.55 -10.52
C PRO A 391 17.28 -11.55 -11.60
N HIS A 392 16.02 -11.75 -11.20
CA HIS A 392 14.89 -11.65 -12.13
C HIS A 392 14.63 -10.18 -12.50
N ILE A 393 14.60 -9.87 -13.81
CA ILE A 393 14.39 -8.52 -14.35
C ILE A 393 12.95 -8.31 -14.88
N GLY A 394 12.13 -9.37 -14.97
CA GLY A 394 10.78 -9.29 -15.55
C GLY A 394 9.83 -8.28 -14.86
N TRP A 395 9.94 -8.12 -13.54
CA TRP A 395 9.11 -7.21 -12.73
C TRP A 395 9.55 -5.73 -12.80
N THR A 396 10.66 -5.40 -13.47
CA THR A 396 11.14 -4.03 -13.67
C THR A 396 11.02 -3.54 -15.11
N LYS A 397 10.42 -4.33 -16.01
CA LYS A 397 10.16 -3.92 -17.40
C LYS A 397 9.08 -2.83 -17.46
N SER A 398 9.32 -1.82 -18.31
CA SER A 398 8.34 -0.78 -18.61
C SER A 398 7.40 -1.24 -19.73
N THR A 399 6.09 -1.04 -19.59
CA THR A 399 5.11 -1.18 -20.69
C THR A 399 4.51 0.18 -21.03
N THR A 400 3.57 0.22 -21.98
CA THR A 400 2.84 1.43 -22.35
C THR A 400 1.42 1.07 -22.75
N GLU A 401 0.44 1.58 -22.01
CA GLU A 401 -0.98 1.24 -22.13
C GLU A 401 -1.80 2.48 -22.51
N SER A 402 -2.93 2.29 -23.18
CA SER A 402 -3.84 3.39 -23.53
C SER A 402 -5.30 2.99 -23.37
N PHE A 403 -6.11 3.90 -22.83
CA PHE A 403 -7.56 3.72 -22.68
C PHE A 403 -8.33 4.98 -23.10
N GLU A 404 -9.59 4.79 -23.47
CA GLU A 404 -10.49 5.87 -23.90
C GLU A 404 -11.43 6.30 -22.77
N ILE A 405 -11.61 7.62 -22.65
CA ILE A 405 -12.60 8.27 -21.80
C ILE A 405 -13.78 8.65 -22.72
N ASN A 406 -14.81 7.81 -22.70
CA ASN A 406 -15.99 7.89 -23.57
C ASN A 406 -17.24 8.27 -22.77
N GLU A 407 -17.29 9.53 -22.33
CA GLU A 407 -18.39 10.14 -21.59
C GLU A 407 -19.34 10.91 -22.53
N SER A 408 -20.63 10.93 -22.22
CA SER A 408 -21.64 11.67 -22.99
C SER A 408 -21.64 13.18 -22.65
N LEU A 409 -21.61 14.01 -23.70
CA LEU A 409 -21.42 15.46 -23.60
C LEU A 409 -22.77 16.20 -23.52
N HIS A 410 -23.28 16.35 -22.30
CA HIS A 410 -24.60 16.96 -22.03
C HIS A 410 -24.60 18.49 -21.80
N GLN A 411 -23.45 19.15 -21.78
CA GLN A 411 -23.32 20.60 -21.54
C GLN A 411 -22.47 21.23 -22.64
N ASN A 412 -22.89 22.38 -23.15
CA ASN A 412 -22.14 23.17 -24.13
C ASN A 412 -20.97 23.94 -23.46
N GLY A 413 -20.05 24.45 -24.28
CA GLY A 413 -18.87 25.21 -23.86
C GLY A 413 -17.61 24.36 -23.74
N SER A 414 -16.66 24.80 -22.92
CA SER A 414 -15.32 24.20 -22.84
C SER A 414 -15.29 23.05 -21.83
N HIS A 415 -14.93 21.86 -22.29
CA HIS A 415 -14.59 20.71 -21.45
C HIS A 415 -13.08 20.51 -21.51
N SER A 416 -12.46 20.20 -20.38
CA SER A 416 -11.04 19.94 -20.28
C SER A 416 -10.76 18.78 -19.33
N TYR A 417 -9.79 17.96 -19.68
CA TYR A 417 -9.38 16.77 -18.95
C TYR A 417 -7.91 16.95 -18.56
N THR A 418 -7.61 16.89 -17.26
CA THR A 418 -6.29 17.16 -16.70
C THR A 418 -5.78 15.92 -15.98
N VAL A 419 -4.59 15.44 -16.34
CA VAL A 419 -3.90 14.40 -15.55
C VAL A 419 -3.28 15.05 -14.30
N GLU A 420 -3.52 14.47 -13.13
CA GLU A 420 -3.06 15.00 -11.83
C GLU A 420 -1.90 14.18 -11.25
N GLU A 421 -1.96 12.85 -11.30
CA GLU A 421 -0.96 11.95 -10.69
C GLU A 421 -0.92 10.60 -11.41
N VAL A 422 0.27 9.99 -11.48
CA VAL A 422 0.49 8.61 -11.92
C VAL A 422 1.33 7.88 -10.89
N GLU A 423 0.92 6.67 -10.52
CA GLU A 423 1.66 5.72 -9.68
C GLU A 423 1.93 4.44 -10.48
N ASP A 424 3.16 3.91 -10.38
CA ASP A 424 3.58 2.66 -11.04
C ASP A 424 3.57 1.44 -10.09
N GLY A 425 3.81 0.25 -10.63
CA GLY A 425 3.82 -1.02 -9.89
C GLY A 425 4.92 -1.13 -8.84
N LEU A 426 5.93 -0.24 -8.86
CA LEU A 426 7.03 -0.19 -7.89
C LEU A 426 6.81 0.90 -6.82
N GLY A 427 5.70 1.64 -6.90
CA GLY A 427 5.40 2.75 -6.00
C GLY A 427 6.19 4.03 -6.30
N ASN A 428 6.70 4.20 -7.52
CA ASN A 428 7.14 5.51 -8.00
C ASN A 428 5.90 6.37 -8.31
N LYS A 429 5.97 7.67 -8.00
CA LYS A 429 4.86 8.61 -8.16
C LYS A 429 5.30 9.86 -8.88
N VAL A 430 4.55 10.24 -9.92
CA VAL A 430 4.71 11.50 -10.64
C VAL A 430 3.44 12.33 -10.49
N ASN A 431 3.59 13.60 -10.13
CA ASN A 431 2.49 14.53 -9.85
C ASN A 431 2.57 15.73 -10.82
N TYR A 432 1.51 15.92 -11.60
CA TYR A 432 1.40 16.90 -12.67
C TYR A 432 0.73 18.21 -12.23
N ALA A 433 0.33 18.34 -10.96
CA ALA A 433 -0.28 19.56 -10.43
C ALA A 433 0.72 20.72 -10.16
N ALA A 434 1.99 20.57 -10.58
CA ALA A 434 3.03 21.59 -10.41
C ALA A 434 2.78 22.80 -11.34
N SER A 435 2.64 23.98 -10.76
CA SER A 435 2.01 25.15 -11.41
C SER A 435 2.86 25.90 -12.45
N ASN A 436 3.85 25.27 -13.06
CA ASN A 436 4.87 25.94 -13.86
C ASN A 436 4.99 25.30 -15.26
N PRO A 437 4.52 25.95 -16.35
CA PRO A 437 4.42 25.35 -17.69
C PRO A 437 5.77 25.20 -18.43
N LYS A 438 6.89 25.24 -17.70
CA LYS A 438 8.25 24.98 -18.19
C LYS A 438 8.91 23.76 -17.53
N ASP A 439 8.29 23.19 -16.50
CA ASP A 439 8.79 21.99 -15.85
C ASP A 439 8.32 20.74 -16.63
N ALA A 440 9.12 19.67 -16.65
CA ALA A 440 8.75 18.42 -17.34
C ALA A 440 7.44 17.79 -16.81
N HIS A 441 7.08 18.14 -15.58
CA HIS A 441 5.86 17.73 -14.87
C HIS A 441 4.73 18.76 -14.94
N ALA A 442 4.73 19.64 -15.95
CA ALA A 442 3.61 20.55 -16.20
C ALA A 442 2.27 19.80 -16.42
N PRO A 443 1.12 20.36 -16.01
CA PRO A 443 -0.18 19.71 -16.11
C PRO A 443 -0.52 19.32 -17.55
N ARG A 444 -0.74 18.03 -17.78
CA ARG A 444 -1.15 17.48 -19.07
C ARG A 444 -2.66 17.70 -19.23
N VAL A 445 -3.05 18.72 -19.98
CA VAL A 445 -4.44 19.12 -20.21
C VAL A 445 -4.82 18.94 -21.68
N GLN A 446 -5.91 18.22 -21.95
CA GLN A 446 -6.59 18.23 -23.25
C GLN A 446 -7.92 18.97 -23.11
N SER A 447 -8.19 19.93 -23.98
CA SER A 447 -9.49 20.62 -24.08
C SER A 447 -10.26 20.21 -25.33
N LEU A 448 -11.59 20.25 -25.25
CA LEU A 448 -12.52 20.16 -26.36
C LEU A 448 -13.68 21.14 -26.17
N THR A 449 -14.27 21.61 -27.26
CA THR A 449 -15.41 22.54 -27.26
C THR A 449 -16.67 21.81 -27.68
N VAL A 450 -17.70 21.87 -26.83
CA VAL A 450 -19.01 21.25 -27.08
C VAL A 450 -19.98 22.32 -27.57
N HIS A 451 -20.42 22.21 -28.82
CA HIS A 451 -21.38 23.12 -29.43
C HIS A 451 -22.81 22.59 -29.28
N ASN A 452 -23.80 23.49 -29.34
CA ASN A 452 -25.21 23.11 -29.25
C ASN A 452 -25.78 22.84 -30.64
N ARG A 453 -26.70 21.87 -30.73
CA ARG A 453 -27.46 21.61 -31.96
C ARG A 453 -28.48 22.74 -32.18
N PRO A 454 -28.44 23.50 -33.29
CA PRO A 454 -29.33 24.63 -33.51
C PRO A 454 -30.77 24.16 -33.74
N ARG A 455 -31.77 24.93 -33.28
CA ARG A 455 -33.20 24.61 -33.47
C ARG A 455 -33.94 25.75 -34.16
N ILE A 456 -34.73 25.42 -35.17
CA ILE A 456 -35.45 26.37 -36.03
C ILE A 456 -36.96 26.14 -36.01
N THR A 457 -37.74 27.22 -36.06
CA THR A 457 -39.20 27.23 -36.27
C THR A 457 -39.60 28.39 -37.18
N LEU A 458 -40.82 28.36 -37.73
CA LEU A 458 -41.47 29.57 -38.26
C LEU A 458 -42.25 30.29 -37.14
N GLY A 459 -42.28 31.62 -37.19
CA GLY A 459 -42.94 32.45 -36.18
C GLY A 459 -43.91 33.47 -36.78
N GLY A 460 -44.73 34.07 -35.91
CA GLY A 460 -45.66 35.15 -36.31
C GLY A 460 -46.85 34.71 -37.16
N LEU A 461 -47.10 33.40 -37.29
CA LEU A 461 -48.21 32.86 -38.06
C LEU A 461 -49.55 33.03 -37.31
N ASN A 462 -50.57 33.47 -38.04
CA ASN A 462 -51.97 33.41 -37.60
C ASN A 462 -52.48 31.95 -37.61
N VAL A 463 -53.69 31.72 -37.07
CA VAL A 463 -54.33 30.39 -37.00
C VAL A 463 -54.33 29.67 -38.35
N ASP A 464 -54.53 30.40 -39.45
CA ASP A 464 -54.62 29.85 -40.81
C ASP A 464 -53.25 29.56 -41.46
N ARG A 465 -52.13 29.85 -40.79
CA ARG A 465 -50.74 29.73 -41.29
C ARG A 465 -50.42 30.49 -42.62
N VAL A 466 -51.28 31.42 -43.05
CA VAL A 466 -51.06 32.27 -44.24
C VAL A 466 -50.29 33.55 -43.90
N LEU A 467 -49.22 33.81 -44.62
CA LEU A 467 -48.51 35.09 -44.70
C LEU A 467 -49.03 35.87 -45.93
N ARG A 468 -49.46 37.12 -45.75
CA ARG A 468 -49.99 37.97 -46.84
C ARG A 468 -48.99 39.07 -47.17
N ALA A 469 -48.62 39.23 -48.43
CA ALA A 469 -47.70 40.27 -48.89
C ALA A 469 -48.28 41.05 -50.09
N PRO A 470 -48.01 42.37 -50.22
CA PRO A 470 -48.33 43.11 -51.44
C PRO A 470 -47.64 42.51 -52.67
N GLU A 471 -48.37 42.44 -53.78
CA GLU A 471 -47.89 41.92 -55.07
C GLU A 471 -46.54 42.56 -55.47
N GLY A 472 -45.54 41.71 -55.74
CA GLY A 472 -44.19 42.14 -56.15
C GLY A 472 -43.29 42.66 -55.02
N ARG A 473 -43.75 42.67 -53.76
CA ARG A 473 -42.96 43.13 -52.60
C ARG A 473 -42.31 41.96 -51.86
N ALA A 474 -40.99 41.95 -51.80
CA ALA A 474 -40.24 40.99 -50.99
C ALA A 474 -40.52 41.16 -49.48
N ILE A 475 -40.65 40.04 -48.78
CA ILE A 475 -40.83 39.95 -47.33
C ILE A 475 -39.88 38.90 -46.76
N ASN A 476 -39.40 39.08 -45.53
CA ASN A 476 -38.56 38.09 -44.86
C ASN A 476 -39.40 36.85 -44.52
N LEU A 477 -38.89 35.65 -44.84
CA LEU A 477 -39.40 34.40 -44.27
C LEU A 477 -39.25 34.48 -42.73
N PRO A 478 -40.34 34.35 -41.94
CA PRO A 478 -40.33 34.68 -40.51
C PRO A 478 -39.75 33.54 -39.66
N ILE A 479 -38.51 33.15 -39.97
CA ILE A 479 -37.72 32.20 -39.18
C ILE A 479 -37.54 32.71 -37.75
N ARG A 480 -37.58 31.80 -36.77
CA ARG A 480 -37.13 32.03 -35.41
C ARG A 480 -36.21 30.91 -34.95
N ILE A 481 -35.18 31.29 -34.20
CA ILE A 481 -34.35 30.39 -33.40
C ILE A 481 -34.77 30.64 -31.94
N PRO A 482 -35.35 29.67 -31.20
CA PRO A 482 -35.95 29.95 -29.89
C PRO A 482 -34.98 30.39 -28.80
N GLN A 483 -33.70 30.02 -28.90
CA GLN A 483 -32.65 30.30 -27.90
C GLN A 483 -31.31 30.61 -28.61
N PRO A 484 -31.17 31.76 -29.30
CA PRO A 484 -29.97 32.06 -30.08
C PRO A 484 -28.72 32.18 -29.20
N ASP A 485 -28.88 32.69 -27.98
CA ASP A 485 -27.81 32.87 -26.99
C ASP A 485 -27.24 31.54 -26.42
N SER A 486 -27.85 30.40 -26.78
CA SER A 486 -27.36 29.07 -26.41
C SER A 486 -26.30 28.50 -27.37
N LEU A 487 -26.15 29.11 -28.55
CA LEU A 487 -25.15 28.74 -29.55
C LEU A 487 -23.85 29.51 -29.33
N HIS A 488 -22.71 28.91 -29.65
CA HIS A 488 -21.43 29.59 -29.51
C HIS A 488 -21.25 30.62 -30.63
N SER A 489 -20.40 31.63 -30.44
CA SER A 489 -20.13 32.63 -31.50
C SER A 489 -19.54 32.01 -32.77
N SER A 490 -18.86 30.86 -32.64
CA SER A 490 -18.33 30.06 -33.74
C SER A 490 -19.35 29.15 -34.45
N ASP A 491 -20.59 29.03 -33.96
CA ASP A 491 -21.64 28.28 -34.65
C ASP A 491 -22.23 29.05 -35.86
N TRP A 492 -21.98 30.36 -35.93
CA TRP A 492 -22.48 31.23 -37.01
C TRP A 492 -21.47 31.32 -38.17
N PRO A 493 -21.92 31.37 -39.44
CA PRO A 493 -23.31 31.40 -39.89
C PRO A 493 -24.01 30.03 -39.79
N LEU A 494 -25.31 30.05 -39.54
CA LEU A 494 -26.15 28.85 -39.54
C LEU A 494 -26.71 28.62 -40.94
N LYS A 495 -26.47 27.43 -41.50
CA LYS A 495 -26.93 27.03 -42.83
C LYS A 495 -28.35 26.47 -42.72
N VAL A 496 -29.31 27.15 -43.33
CA VAL A 496 -30.73 26.75 -43.35
C VAL A 496 -31.12 26.31 -44.75
N SER A 497 -31.77 25.15 -44.86
CA SER A 497 -32.37 24.66 -46.11
C SER A 497 -33.90 24.74 -46.02
N TYR A 498 -34.55 25.15 -47.09
CA TYR A 498 -36.01 25.23 -47.18
C TYR A 498 -36.51 24.88 -48.58
N SER A 499 -37.67 24.25 -48.65
CA SER A 499 -38.36 23.85 -49.87
C SER A 499 -39.50 24.82 -50.21
N PHE A 500 -39.73 25.03 -51.50
CA PHE A 500 -40.80 25.85 -52.06
C PHE A 500 -41.66 25.05 -53.05
N ILE A 501 -42.98 25.27 -53.03
CA ILE A 501 -43.94 24.72 -53.98
C ILE A 501 -44.90 25.85 -54.41
N SER A 502 -44.96 26.14 -55.71
CA SER A 502 -45.80 27.21 -56.28
C SER A 502 -47.30 26.92 -56.17
N GLU A 503 -48.12 27.96 -56.01
CA GLU A 503 -49.59 27.86 -55.94
C GLU A 503 -50.25 27.46 -57.28
N ASP A 504 -49.59 27.74 -58.41
CA ASP A 504 -50.06 27.38 -59.77
C ASP A 504 -49.61 25.97 -60.25
N GLY A 505 -48.94 25.19 -59.39
CA GLY A 505 -48.41 23.87 -59.74
C GLY A 505 -49.48 22.79 -59.94
N GLN A 506 -49.29 21.90 -60.92
CA GLN A 506 -49.99 20.61 -60.94
C GLN A 506 -49.51 19.73 -59.77
N GLU A 507 -50.37 18.83 -59.27
CA GLU A 507 -50.19 18.11 -57.99
C GLU A 507 -48.92 17.23 -57.91
N ASP A 508 -48.24 16.95 -59.02
CA ASP A 508 -46.98 16.20 -59.11
C ASP A 508 -45.70 17.09 -59.16
N SER A 509 -45.79 18.42 -59.02
CA SER A 509 -44.62 19.31 -59.11
C SER A 509 -43.64 19.09 -57.95
N GLN A 510 -42.38 18.78 -58.25
CA GLN A 510 -41.33 18.60 -57.24
C GLN A 510 -40.97 19.93 -56.53
N PRO A 511 -40.66 19.91 -55.22
CA PRO A 511 -40.28 21.10 -54.48
C PRO A 511 -38.93 21.68 -54.93
N GLU A 512 -38.87 22.99 -55.05
CA GLU A 512 -37.62 23.73 -55.26
C GLU A 512 -36.89 23.89 -53.92
N HIS A 513 -35.71 23.25 -53.78
CA HIS A 513 -34.90 23.35 -52.58
C HIS A 513 -33.91 24.52 -52.66
N HIS A 514 -33.96 25.39 -51.64
CA HIS A 514 -33.06 26.52 -51.46
C HIS A 514 -32.21 26.37 -50.21
N THR A 515 -31.12 27.13 -50.14
CA THR A 515 -30.24 27.18 -48.96
C THR A 515 -29.81 28.62 -48.71
N TYR A 516 -29.77 29.01 -47.44
CA TYR A 516 -29.44 30.37 -47.00
C TYR A 516 -28.57 30.33 -45.73
N ASP A 517 -27.45 31.04 -45.76
CA ASP A 517 -26.52 31.14 -44.63
C ASP A 517 -26.91 32.33 -43.73
N MET A 518 -27.56 32.05 -42.60
CA MET A 518 -27.93 33.06 -41.60
C MET A 518 -26.68 33.54 -40.86
N ALA A 519 -26.22 34.76 -41.15
CA ALA A 519 -25.06 35.36 -40.45
C ALA A 519 -25.33 35.71 -38.98
N ASN A 520 -26.61 35.85 -38.60
CA ASN A 520 -27.10 36.04 -37.23
C ASN A 520 -28.61 35.74 -37.20
N SER A 521 -29.22 35.76 -36.00
CA SER A 521 -30.64 35.47 -35.77
C SER A 521 -31.65 36.42 -36.44
N HIS A 522 -31.21 37.56 -36.98
CA HIS A 522 -32.04 38.50 -37.73
C HIS A 522 -31.87 38.38 -39.26
N SER A 523 -30.75 37.80 -39.72
CA SER A 523 -30.48 37.54 -41.13
C SER A 523 -31.40 36.43 -41.64
N THR A 524 -32.40 36.79 -42.44
CA THR A 524 -33.48 35.90 -42.89
C THR A 524 -33.69 36.01 -44.40
N PRO A 525 -34.03 34.90 -45.10
CA PRO A 525 -34.18 34.91 -46.56
C PRO A 525 -35.42 35.71 -46.98
N LEU A 526 -35.32 36.38 -48.12
CA LEU A 526 -36.40 37.15 -48.73
C LEU A 526 -37.21 36.27 -49.68
N ILE A 527 -38.54 36.27 -49.51
CA ILE A 527 -39.50 35.54 -50.34
C ILE A 527 -40.47 36.50 -51.04
N THR A 528 -40.99 36.09 -52.19
CA THR A 528 -41.76 36.94 -53.13
C THR A 528 -42.85 36.20 -53.91
N VAL A 529 -42.61 34.93 -54.26
CA VAL A 529 -43.49 34.13 -55.12
C VAL A 529 -44.58 33.48 -54.27
N PRO A 530 -45.88 33.56 -54.65
CA PRO A 530 -46.94 32.91 -53.89
C PRO A 530 -46.80 31.38 -53.96
N GLY A 531 -47.09 30.71 -52.85
CA GLY A 531 -46.88 29.29 -52.69
C GLY A 531 -46.44 28.89 -51.28
N ARG A 532 -46.23 27.58 -51.10
CA ARG A 532 -45.90 26.96 -49.81
C ARG A 532 -44.39 26.95 -49.59
N TYR A 533 -43.97 27.44 -48.43
CA TYR A 533 -42.57 27.39 -47.98
C TYR A 533 -42.47 26.46 -46.75
N SER A 534 -41.52 25.52 -46.76
CA SER A 534 -41.29 24.56 -45.67
C SER A 534 -39.82 24.49 -45.28
N LEU A 535 -39.51 24.37 -43.99
CA LEU A 535 -38.13 24.25 -43.49
C LEU A 535 -37.66 22.79 -43.57
N ASP A 536 -36.55 22.55 -44.25
CA ASP A 536 -36.00 21.21 -44.46
C ASP A 536 -34.94 20.85 -43.40
N SER A 537 -34.00 21.76 -43.13
CA SER A 537 -32.89 21.52 -42.19
C SER A 537 -32.23 22.81 -41.68
N ILE A 538 -31.51 22.70 -40.57
CA ILE A 538 -30.58 23.72 -40.05
C ILE A 538 -29.31 23.05 -39.51
N GLY A 539 -28.14 23.68 -39.67
CA GLY A 539 -26.90 23.26 -39.01
C GLY A 539 -25.89 24.40 -38.84
N SER A 540 -24.99 24.27 -37.87
CA SER A 540 -23.74 25.04 -37.82
C SER A 540 -22.65 24.33 -38.62
N GLN A 541 -21.46 24.93 -38.71
CA GLN A 541 -20.29 24.26 -39.30
C GLN A 541 -19.85 22.99 -38.54
N TYR A 542 -20.34 22.80 -37.30
CA TYR A 542 -20.02 21.63 -36.46
C TYR A 542 -21.23 20.70 -36.29
N CYS A 543 -22.43 21.24 -36.10
CA CYS A 543 -23.57 20.48 -35.58
C CYS A 543 -24.82 20.57 -36.46
N HIS A 544 -25.31 19.41 -36.90
CA HIS A 544 -26.66 19.28 -37.43
C HIS A 544 -27.69 19.57 -36.33
N GLY A 545 -28.71 20.36 -36.68
CA GLY A 545 -29.77 20.84 -35.81
C GLY A 545 -31.11 20.14 -36.00
N GLU A 546 -32.17 20.81 -35.53
CA GLU A 546 -33.55 20.31 -35.48
C GLU A 546 -34.56 21.33 -36.07
N VAL A 547 -35.49 20.86 -36.91
CA VAL A 547 -36.69 21.61 -37.32
C VAL A 547 -37.85 21.27 -36.39
N ALA A 548 -38.56 22.28 -35.89
CA ALA A 548 -39.71 22.12 -35.00
C ALA A 548 -40.97 22.82 -35.53
N GLU A 549 -42.15 22.39 -35.09
CA GLU A 549 -43.42 22.92 -35.59
C GLU A 549 -43.69 24.34 -35.05
N PRO A 550 -44.22 25.27 -35.88
CA PRO A 550 -44.61 25.07 -37.28
C PRO A 550 -43.42 25.10 -38.25
N SER A 551 -43.31 24.06 -39.09
CA SER A 551 -42.26 23.93 -40.11
C SER A 551 -42.60 24.57 -41.47
N SER A 552 -43.89 24.79 -41.76
CA SER A 552 -44.36 25.30 -43.05
C SER A 552 -45.40 26.42 -42.95
N LEU A 553 -45.43 27.28 -43.98
CA LEU A 553 -46.41 28.37 -44.18
C LEU A 553 -46.81 28.50 -45.65
N LEU A 554 -47.89 29.24 -45.91
CA LEU A 554 -48.33 29.65 -47.24
C LEU A 554 -48.09 31.15 -47.42
N LEU A 555 -47.29 31.57 -48.41
CA LEU A 555 -47.24 32.97 -48.85
C LEU A 555 -48.33 33.18 -49.91
N SER A 556 -49.17 34.19 -49.72
CA SER A 556 -50.20 34.56 -50.69
C SER A 556 -50.14 36.05 -50.99
N ASN A 557 -50.22 36.39 -52.28
CA ASN A 557 -50.13 37.74 -52.81
C ASN A 557 -51.52 38.22 -53.28
N PRO A 558 -52.37 38.78 -52.39
CA PRO A 558 -53.71 39.22 -52.76
C PRO A 558 -53.69 40.36 -53.79
N PRO A 559 -54.69 40.46 -54.67
CA PRO A 559 -54.80 41.56 -55.63
C PRO A 559 -54.99 42.91 -54.93
N LYS A 560 -54.69 44.00 -55.65
CA LYS A 560 -54.90 45.37 -55.14
C LYS A 560 -56.39 45.63 -54.86
N PRO A 561 -56.74 46.40 -53.82
CA PRO A 561 -58.13 46.58 -53.44
C PRO A 561 -58.89 47.44 -54.44
N GLY A 562 -60.11 47.02 -54.73
CA GLY A 562 -60.99 47.63 -55.73
C GLY A 562 -62.46 47.46 -55.34
N LEU A 563 -63.31 48.33 -55.88
CA LEU A 563 -64.72 48.38 -55.55
C LEU A 563 -65.57 48.54 -56.82
N THR A 564 -66.38 47.53 -57.10
CA THR A 564 -67.52 47.65 -58.02
C THR A 564 -68.80 47.68 -57.19
N LEU A 565 -69.76 48.54 -57.56
CA LEU A 565 -71.06 48.60 -56.89
C LEU A 565 -72.23 48.41 -57.83
N GLU A 566 -73.22 47.66 -57.37
CA GLU A 566 -74.51 47.46 -58.01
C GLU A 566 -75.61 47.95 -57.06
N LYS A 567 -76.61 48.66 -57.58
CA LYS A 567 -77.76 49.10 -56.80
C LYS A 567 -78.95 48.19 -57.09
N GLU A 568 -79.51 47.57 -56.06
CA GLU A 568 -80.80 46.90 -56.10
C GLU A 568 -81.80 47.80 -55.37
N ASP A 569 -82.51 48.65 -56.12
CA ASP A 569 -83.62 49.42 -55.58
C ASP A 569 -84.65 48.42 -55.04
N ILE A 570 -84.99 48.53 -53.75
CA ILE A 570 -86.01 47.67 -53.15
C ILE A 570 -87.36 48.18 -53.69
N PHE A 571 -88.32 47.32 -54.05
CA PHE A 571 -89.65 47.72 -54.57
C PHE A 571 -90.83 47.14 -53.78
N ASP A 572 -91.89 47.93 -53.58
CA ASP A 572 -93.11 47.45 -52.91
C ASP A 572 -93.83 46.43 -53.80
N LYS A 573 -93.87 45.18 -53.34
CA LYS A 573 -94.39 44.03 -54.10
C LYS A 573 -95.87 44.15 -54.51
N CYS A 574 -96.63 45.08 -53.94
CA CYS A 574 -98.02 45.36 -54.33
C CYS A 574 -98.22 46.70 -55.08
N ALA A 575 -97.21 47.59 -55.12
CA ALA A 575 -97.39 48.98 -55.59
C ALA A 575 -96.27 49.53 -56.50
N GLY A 576 -95.17 48.78 -56.73
CA GLY A 576 -94.16 49.11 -57.75
C GLY A 576 -93.30 50.35 -57.49
N ASN A 577 -93.43 51.00 -56.33
CA ASN A 577 -92.62 52.16 -55.96
C ASN A 577 -91.30 51.73 -55.31
N PRO A 578 -90.18 52.47 -55.50
CA PRO A 578 -88.92 52.21 -54.82
C PRO A 578 -89.04 52.55 -53.34
N ILE A 579 -88.44 51.69 -52.52
CA ILE A 579 -88.71 51.58 -51.08
C ILE A 579 -87.46 51.24 -50.24
N GLY A 580 -86.30 51.44 -50.81
CA GLY A 580 -84.98 51.19 -50.26
C GLY A 580 -83.98 51.19 -51.41
N MET A 581 -82.68 51.13 -51.12
CA MET A 581 -81.79 50.37 -52.00
C MET A 581 -80.86 49.51 -51.15
N TYR A 582 -80.64 48.28 -51.61
CA TYR A 582 -79.44 47.57 -51.24
C TYR A 582 -78.32 48.04 -52.18
N VAL A 583 -77.22 48.50 -51.60
CA VAL A 583 -75.98 48.68 -52.36
C VAL A 583 -75.13 47.44 -52.15
N ASN A 584 -74.96 46.69 -53.23
CA ASN A 584 -74.08 45.54 -53.30
C ASN A 584 -72.69 46.07 -53.64
N PHE A 585 -71.73 45.80 -52.78
CA PHE A 585 -70.32 46.02 -53.02
C PHE A 585 -69.69 44.68 -53.36
N ASP A 586 -69.20 44.55 -54.59
CA ASP A 586 -68.23 43.52 -54.96
C ASP A 586 -66.84 44.10 -54.74
N PHE A 587 -66.14 43.56 -53.75
CA PHE A 587 -64.78 43.94 -53.40
C PHE A 587 -63.76 43.01 -54.06
N THR A 588 -62.65 43.60 -54.52
CA THR A 588 -61.39 42.88 -54.74
C THR A 588 -60.39 43.31 -53.66
N GLY A 589 -59.44 42.44 -53.27
CA GLY A 589 -58.45 42.70 -52.22
C GLY A 589 -58.55 41.75 -51.02
N SER A 590 -58.09 42.19 -49.84
CA SER A 590 -58.10 41.41 -48.58
C SER A 590 -59.01 42.03 -47.50
N PRO A 591 -60.09 41.34 -47.06
CA PRO A 591 -60.95 41.82 -45.98
C PRO A 591 -60.22 41.82 -44.61
N PRO A 592 -60.65 42.66 -43.65
CA PRO A 592 -61.80 43.55 -43.71
C PRO A 592 -61.56 44.79 -44.60
N PHE A 593 -62.58 45.15 -45.38
CA PHE A 593 -62.58 46.36 -46.21
C PHE A 593 -63.29 47.50 -45.47
N LYS A 594 -62.73 48.70 -45.48
CA LYS A 594 -63.38 49.92 -44.96
C LYS A 594 -63.67 50.86 -46.12
N VAL A 595 -64.94 51.16 -46.34
CA VAL A 595 -65.38 52.07 -47.41
C VAL A 595 -65.81 53.39 -46.80
N ARG A 596 -65.20 54.49 -47.24
CA ARG A 596 -65.58 55.85 -46.80
C ARG A 596 -66.50 56.48 -47.84
N TYR A 597 -67.65 56.98 -47.40
CA TYR A 597 -68.64 57.61 -48.26
C TYR A 597 -69.38 58.77 -47.58
N VAL A 598 -70.14 59.53 -48.37
CA VAL A 598 -70.83 60.74 -47.93
C VAL A 598 -72.30 60.68 -48.34
N VAL A 599 -73.19 60.81 -47.36
CA VAL A 599 -74.64 60.90 -47.55
C VAL A 599 -75.06 62.37 -47.59
N THR A 600 -75.81 62.76 -48.60
CA THR A 600 -76.30 64.13 -48.82
C THR A 600 -77.82 64.13 -48.83
N HIS A 601 -78.46 64.93 -47.98
CA HIS A 601 -79.91 65.09 -47.90
C HIS A 601 -80.23 66.54 -47.53
N GLN A 602 -81.19 67.17 -48.23
CA GLN A 602 -81.57 68.59 -48.04
C GLN A 602 -80.34 69.54 -47.96
N GLY A 603 -79.35 69.32 -48.83
CA GLY A 603 -78.11 70.11 -48.90
C GLY A 603 -77.07 69.84 -47.81
N ARG A 604 -77.35 69.00 -46.81
CA ARG A 604 -76.40 68.65 -45.73
C ARG A 604 -75.70 67.33 -46.01
N ALA A 605 -74.37 67.33 -45.92
CA ALA A 605 -73.52 66.19 -46.22
C ALA A 605 -72.90 65.60 -44.94
N HIS A 606 -73.01 64.28 -44.75
CA HIS A 606 -72.51 63.54 -43.59
C HIS A 606 -71.61 62.39 -44.05
N GLY A 607 -70.41 62.27 -43.46
CA GLY A 607 -69.54 61.14 -43.71
C GLY A 607 -70.00 59.89 -42.97
N LYS A 608 -69.98 58.73 -43.64
CA LYS A 608 -70.11 57.40 -43.05
C LYS A 608 -68.90 56.55 -43.45
N VAL A 609 -68.51 55.63 -42.58
CA VAL A 609 -67.51 54.59 -42.85
C VAL A 609 -68.18 53.28 -42.48
N GLU A 610 -68.21 52.34 -43.43
CA GLU A 610 -68.75 50.99 -43.20
C GLU A 610 -67.62 49.97 -43.39
N GLU A 611 -67.61 48.96 -42.52
CA GLU A 611 -66.55 47.94 -42.46
C GLU A 611 -67.12 46.56 -42.83
N PHE A 612 -66.55 45.94 -43.85
CA PHE A 612 -67.04 44.73 -44.50
C PHE A 612 -66.07 43.58 -44.26
N PRO A 613 -66.45 42.54 -43.48
CA PRO A 613 -65.56 41.43 -43.15
C PRO A 613 -65.38 40.40 -44.28
N GLY A 614 -65.71 40.73 -45.54
CA GLY A 614 -65.63 39.79 -46.66
C GLY A 614 -65.70 40.45 -48.03
N MET A 615 -65.42 39.65 -49.08
CA MET A 615 -65.36 40.06 -50.50
C MET A 615 -66.67 40.65 -51.06
N ARG A 616 -67.78 40.52 -50.34
CA ARG A 616 -69.07 41.11 -50.69
C ARG A 616 -69.64 41.83 -49.49
N GLY A 617 -69.99 43.09 -49.69
CA GLY A 617 -70.73 43.90 -48.73
C GLY A 617 -72.13 44.18 -49.25
N ARG A 618 -73.12 44.18 -48.35
CA ARG A 618 -74.43 44.76 -48.63
C ARG A 618 -74.74 45.75 -47.51
N ILE A 619 -75.06 46.99 -47.88
CA ILE A 619 -75.71 47.93 -46.96
C ILE A 619 -77.15 48.16 -47.38
N GLU A 620 -78.05 48.11 -46.42
CA GLU A 620 -79.42 48.59 -46.60
C GLU A 620 -79.41 50.11 -46.44
N LEU A 621 -79.40 50.84 -47.55
CA LEU A 621 -79.65 52.26 -47.53
C LEU A 621 -81.16 52.44 -47.32
N ARG A 622 -81.54 52.71 -46.07
CA ARG A 622 -82.93 52.91 -45.64
C ARG A 622 -83.00 53.90 -44.49
N GLU A 623 -82.90 55.16 -44.86
CA GLU A 623 -83.06 56.28 -43.95
C GLU A 623 -84.51 56.39 -43.43
N ARG A 624 -84.73 57.00 -42.26
CA ARG A 624 -86.02 56.86 -41.54
C ARG A 624 -87.08 57.92 -41.89
N ALA A 625 -86.74 58.88 -42.75
CA ALA A 625 -87.64 59.91 -43.24
C ALA A 625 -87.89 59.71 -44.75
N ALA A 626 -89.06 60.13 -45.24
CA ALA A 626 -89.35 60.18 -46.67
C ALA A 626 -88.67 61.39 -47.32
N GLY A 627 -88.12 61.22 -48.53
CA GLY A 627 -87.36 62.26 -49.22
C GLY A 627 -86.13 61.70 -49.93
N SER A 628 -85.69 62.39 -50.99
CA SER A 628 -84.61 61.94 -51.86
C SER A 628 -83.23 62.10 -51.22
N TYR A 629 -82.53 60.98 -51.03
CA TYR A 629 -81.13 60.93 -50.55
C TYR A 629 -80.13 60.83 -51.72
N THR A 630 -78.88 61.25 -51.51
CA THR A 630 -77.77 61.07 -52.47
C THR A 630 -76.49 60.59 -51.79
N TYR A 631 -75.89 59.51 -52.27
CA TYR A 631 -74.73 58.84 -51.67
C TYR A 631 -73.51 58.92 -52.60
N ARG A 632 -72.30 59.17 -52.08
CA ARG A 632 -71.06 59.26 -52.87
C ARG A 632 -69.87 58.59 -52.16
N PHE A 633 -69.23 57.63 -52.81
CA PHE A 633 -68.08 56.88 -52.29
C PHE A 633 -66.76 57.61 -52.60
N ARG A 634 -65.72 57.43 -51.77
CA ARG A 634 -64.46 58.19 -51.84
C ARG A 634 -63.19 57.35 -51.90
N ASP A 635 -63.07 56.38 -51.02
CA ASP A 635 -61.87 55.58 -50.82
C ASP A 635 -62.22 54.23 -50.19
N ILE A 636 -61.37 53.25 -50.47
CA ILE A 636 -61.39 51.90 -49.90
C ILE A 636 -60.07 51.64 -49.18
N GLU A 637 -60.13 51.00 -48.03
CA GLU A 637 -58.97 50.54 -47.27
C GLU A 637 -59.12 49.03 -47.04
N ASP A 638 -58.07 48.26 -47.29
CA ASP A 638 -58.04 46.80 -47.07
C ASP A 638 -56.90 46.40 -46.11
N GLN A 639 -56.84 45.12 -45.74
CA GLN A 639 -55.90 44.66 -44.72
C GLN A 639 -54.41 44.71 -45.13
N VAL A 640 -54.08 44.90 -46.42
CA VAL A 640 -52.73 44.64 -46.97
C VAL A 640 -52.12 45.85 -47.69
N TYR A 641 -52.94 46.64 -48.40
CA TYR A 641 -52.51 47.78 -49.21
C TYR A 641 -52.84 49.15 -48.59
N GLY A 642 -53.69 49.20 -47.56
CA GLY A 642 -54.08 50.46 -46.91
C GLY A 642 -55.06 51.29 -47.76
N VAL A 643 -55.08 52.62 -47.55
CA VAL A 643 -56.07 53.51 -48.17
C VAL A 643 -55.79 53.76 -49.66
N VAL A 644 -56.70 53.30 -50.52
CA VAL A 644 -56.68 53.51 -51.98
C VAL A 644 -57.86 54.42 -52.39
N PRO A 645 -57.61 55.54 -53.08
CA PRO A 645 -58.65 56.50 -53.47
C PRO A 645 -59.44 56.01 -54.69
N LEU A 646 -60.78 56.13 -54.65
CA LEU A 646 -61.71 55.73 -55.72
C LEU A 646 -62.10 56.90 -56.65
N LYS A 647 -61.26 57.95 -56.72
CA LYS A 647 -61.58 59.22 -57.40
C LYS A 647 -61.89 59.03 -58.89
N ASP A 648 -61.21 58.10 -59.53
CA ASP A 648 -61.27 57.89 -60.99
C ASP A 648 -62.50 57.08 -61.43
N GLN A 649 -63.34 56.62 -60.48
CA GLN A 649 -64.51 55.76 -60.74
C GLN A 649 -65.88 56.46 -60.53
N ASN A 650 -65.90 57.66 -59.94
CA ASN A 650 -67.07 58.56 -59.83
C ASN A 650 -68.41 57.91 -59.35
N LEU A 651 -68.37 57.19 -58.23
CA LEU A 651 -69.48 56.34 -57.75
C LEU A 651 -70.54 57.12 -56.91
N VAL A 652 -71.78 57.26 -57.42
CA VAL A 652 -72.88 58.06 -56.81
C VAL A 652 -74.28 57.39 -56.99
N LEU A 653 -75.19 57.46 -55.99
CA LEU A 653 -76.52 56.78 -55.96
C LEU A 653 -77.67 57.62 -55.31
N GLN A 654 -78.97 57.36 -55.58
CA GLN A 654 -80.16 58.15 -55.09
C GLN A 654 -81.48 57.31 -54.86
N GLN A 655 -82.41 57.71 -53.96
CA GLN A 655 -83.40 56.76 -53.33
C GLN A 655 -84.66 57.32 -52.55
N ASP A 656 -85.75 56.51 -52.35
CA ASP A 656 -86.96 56.65 -51.44
C ASP A 656 -87.49 55.26 -50.85
N ILE A 657 -88.50 55.13 -49.93
CA ILE A 657 -88.58 54.04 -48.84
C ILE A 657 -89.94 53.26 -48.45
N ARG A 658 -89.92 51.93 -48.00
CA ARG A 658 -90.90 50.94 -47.29
C ARG A 658 -91.20 49.42 -47.82
N PRO A 659 -90.71 48.24 -47.28
CA PRO A 659 -90.85 46.81 -47.85
C PRO A 659 -91.56 45.58 -47.11
N PRO A 660 -91.99 44.46 -47.81
CA PRO A 660 -92.45 43.13 -47.24
C PRO A 660 -91.93 41.72 -47.80
N ALA A 661 -92.04 40.64 -46.97
CA ALA A 661 -92.01 39.14 -47.18
C ALA A 661 -90.74 38.34 -47.64
N SER A 662 -90.44 37.17 -47.00
CA SER A 662 -89.18 36.34 -47.13
C SER A 662 -89.25 34.86 -46.61
N ALA A 663 -88.13 34.10 -46.69
CA ALA A 663 -87.82 32.79 -46.02
C ALA A 663 -86.33 32.72 -45.55
N SER A 664 -85.89 31.69 -44.78
CA SER A 664 -84.58 31.73 -44.06
C SER A 664 -83.91 30.38 -43.68
N PHE A 665 -82.58 30.29 -43.65
CA PHE A 665 -81.82 29.16 -43.05
C PHE A 665 -82.17 28.95 -41.58
N HIS A 666 -82.08 27.70 -41.10
CA HIS A 666 -82.26 27.38 -39.69
C HIS A 666 -80.93 27.19 -38.94
N GLY A 667 -80.95 27.33 -37.61
CA GLY A 667 -79.75 27.24 -36.75
C GLY A 667 -78.85 28.50 -36.72
N ASP A 668 -77.97 28.58 -35.71
CA ASP A 668 -77.06 29.70 -35.45
C ASP A 668 -76.31 30.14 -36.71
N GLY A 669 -76.25 31.45 -36.99
CA GLY A 669 -75.86 32.07 -38.27
C GLY A 669 -74.38 31.95 -38.68
N ARG A 670 -73.63 31.02 -38.08
CA ARG A 670 -72.19 30.82 -38.32
C ARG A 670 -71.92 29.98 -39.57
N ALA A 671 -70.67 30.01 -40.03
CA ALA A 671 -70.19 29.08 -41.05
C ALA A 671 -70.09 27.66 -40.49
N ILE A 672 -70.49 26.67 -41.29
CA ILE A 672 -70.43 25.25 -40.92
C ILE A 672 -69.02 24.75 -41.23
N LYS A 673 -68.27 24.33 -40.20
CA LYS A 673 -66.89 23.82 -40.39
C LYS A 673 -66.92 22.34 -40.74
N ALA A 674 -66.19 21.95 -41.79
CA ALA A 674 -66.20 20.60 -42.35
C ALA A 674 -64.78 20.10 -42.63
N CYS A 675 -64.60 18.78 -42.59
CA CYS A 675 -63.33 18.14 -42.92
C CYS A 675 -63.28 17.79 -44.41
N LEU A 676 -62.08 17.82 -44.99
CA LEU A 676 -61.84 17.27 -46.33
C LEU A 676 -62.35 15.81 -46.39
N SER A 677 -63.00 15.42 -47.49
CA SER A 677 -63.67 14.13 -47.69
C SER A 677 -64.85 13.79 -46.73
N SER A 678 -65.37 14.73 -45.93
CA SER A 678 -66.60 14.53 -45.15
C SER A 678 -67.86 15.11 -45.83
N PRO A 679 -69.04 14.47 -45.72
CA PRO A 679 -70.32 15.02 -46.16
C PRO A 679 -70.87 16.03 -45.13
N VAL A 680 -71.78 16.91 -45.57
CA VAL A 680 -72.38 17.97 -44.72
C VAL A 680 -73.89 18.06 -44.97
N SER A 681 -74.67 18.32 -43.92
CA SER A 681 -76.11 18.56 -43.99
C SER A 681 -76.46 19.95 -43.45
N VAL A 682 -77.39 20.66 -44.10
CA VAL A 682 -77.71 22.08 -43.82
C VAL A 682 -79.23 22.31 -43.71
N PRO A 683 -79.76 22.72 -42.55
CA PRO A 683 -81.19 22.93 -42.35
C PRO A 683 -81.69 24.29 -42.86
N VAL A 684 -82.82 24.30 -43.55
CA VAL A 684 -83.52 25.48 -44.07
C VAL A 684 -84.93 25.55 -43.49
N ARG A 685 -85.42 26.74 -43.13
CA ARG A 685 -86.83 26.99 -42.75
C ARG A 685 -87.57 27.76 -43.84
N LEU A 686 -88.73 27.25 -44.21
CA LEU A 686 -89.60 27.79 -45.24
C LEU A 686 -90.77 28.52 -44.58
N SER A 687 -91.06 29.73 -45.05
CA SER A 687 -92.10 30.61 -44.49
C SER A 687 -93.11 30.94 -45.58
N GLY A 688 -94.39 30.63 -45.36
CA GLY A 688 -95.47 30.80 -46.33
C GLY A 688 -96.51 29.69 -46.20
N HIS A 689 -97.22 29.37 -47.28
CA HIS A 689 -98.14 28.22 -47.33
C HIS A 689 -97.61 27.14 -48.27
N GLY A 690 -97.26 25.98 -47.70
CA GLY A 690 -96.72 24.83 -48.44
C GLY A 690 -97.75 24.15 -49.37
N PRO A 691 -97.30 23.26 -50.27
CA PRO A 691 -95.92 22.80 -50.45
C PRO A 691 -95.00 23.88 -51.04
N TRP A 692 -93.71 23.75 -50.80
CA TRP A 692 -92.69 24.71 -51.23
C TRP A 692 -91.71 24.10 -52.22
N ASN A 693 -91.40 24.82 -53.30
CA ASN A 693 -90.23 24.55 -54.13
C ASN A 693 -89.11 25.53 -53.75
N LEU A 694 -87.92 25.02 -53.42
CA LEU A 694 -86.74 25.81 -53.06
C LEU A 694 -85.63 25.59 -54.11
N ASP A 695 -85.25 26.68 -54.78
CA ASP A 695 -84.07 26.72 -55.63
C ASP A 695 -82.84 27.15 -54.81
N TYR A 696 -81.72 26.46 -54.95
CA TYR A 696 -80.44 26.86 -54.34
C TYR A 696 -79.25 26.61 -55.27
N GLU A 697 -78.14 27.30 -55.03
CA GLU A 697 -76.87 27.04 -55.72
C GLU A 697 -75.70 26.90 -54.75
N VAL A 698 -74.79 25.97 -55.06
CA VAL A 698 -73.54 25.76 -54.32
C VAL A 698 -72.40 26.39 -55.11
N VAL A 699 -71.66 27.28 -54.47
CA VAL A 699 -70.59 28.09 -55.06
C VAL A 699 -69.25 27.78 -54.41
N HIS A 700 -68.22 27.52 -55.22
CA HIS A 700 -66.85 27.31 -54.75
C HIS A 700 -65.85 27.68 -55.85
N ALA A 701 -64.80 28.42 -55.52
CA ALA A 701 -63.76 28.88 -56.46
C ALA A 701 -64.34 29.45 -57.78
N GLY A 702 -65.37 30.29 -57.67
CA GLY A 702 -66.10 30.90 -58.80
C GLY A 702 -67.06 29.97 -59.57
N LYS A 703 -66.93 28.64 -59.43
CA LYS A 703 -67.81 27.65 -60.06
C LYS A 703 -69.11 27.52 -59.28
N ARG A 704 -70.25 27.53 -59.97
CA ARG A 704 -71.60 27.40 -59.37
C ARG A 704 -72.31 26.15 -59.89
N LYS A 705 -73.00 25.41 -59.02
CA LYS A 705 -73.91 24.30 -59.36
C LYS A 705 -75.29 24.57 -58.79
N LYS A 706 -76.33 24.47 -59.61
CA LYS A 706 -77.73 24.74 -59.23
C LYS A 706 -78.49 23.47 -58.93
N TYR A 707 -79.37 23.54 -57.95
CA TYR A 707 -80.22 22.47 -57.46
C TYR A 707 -81.62 23.03 -57.17
N SER A 708 -82.64 22.19 -57.25
CA SER A 708 -84.02 22.55 -56.91
C SER A 708 -84.67 21.36 -56.22
N ILE A 709 -85.40 21.63 -55.14
CA ILE A 709 -86.03 20.62 -54.28
C ILE A 709 -87.47 21.02 -53.97
N SER A 710 -88.32 20.03 -53.69
CA SER A 710 -89.70 20.24 -53.24
C SER A 710 -89.86 19.64 -51.84
N SER A 711 -90.50 20.38 -50.93
CA SER A 711 -90.75 19.96 -49.55
C SER A 711 -92.21 20.24 -49.16
N GLU A 712 -92.83 19.27 -48.51
CA GLU A 712 -94.11 19.44 -47.80
C GLU A 712 -93.90 19.87 -46.33
N GLU A 713 -92.67 19.73 -45.82
CA GLU A 713 -92.28 20.12 -44.47
C GLU A 713 -91.70 21.55 -44.43
N GLU A 714 -92.02 22.32 -43.39
CA GLU A 714 -91.52 23.68 -43.12
C GLU A 714 -89.99 23.75 -42.90
N LEU A 715 -89.34 22.62 -42.65
CA LEU A 715 -87.95 22.57 -42.20
C LEU A 715 -87.21 21.39 -42.83
N TYR A 716 -86.33 21.67 -43.80
CA TYR A 716 -85.72 20.68 -44.68
C TYR A 716 -84.19 20.67 -44.58
N ASN A 717 -83.56 19.50 -44.70
CA ASN A 717 -82.10 19.32 -44.62
C ASN A 717 -81.46 19.08 -46.00
N ILE A 718 -80.64 20.02 -46.47
CA ILE A 718 -79.86 19.89 -47.71
C ILE A 718 -78.59 19.07 -47.43
N GLU A 719 -78.46 17.88 -48.05
CA GLU A 719 -77.25 17.06 -47.97
C GLU A 719 -76.26 17.33 -49.12
N LEU A 720 -74.97 17.41 -48.80
CA LEU A 720 -73.88 17.65 -49.75
C LEU A 720 -72.88 16.49 -49.74
N SER A 721 -72.45 16.10 -50.96
CA SER A 721 -71.44 15.07 -51.20
C SER A 721 -70.05 15.47 -50.64
N PRO A 722 -69.19 14.48 -50.31
CA PRO A 722 -67.84 14.73 -49.81
C PRO A 722 -67.00 15.70 -50.66
N PHE A 723 -66.36 16.66 -50.00
CA PHE A 723 -65.54 17.68 -50.66
C PHE A 723 -64.11 17.18 -50.94
N THR A 724 -63.66 17.33 -52.19
CA THR A 724 -62.30 16.98 -52.64
C THR A 724 -61.29 18.09 -52.40
N ASN A 725 -61.74 19.35 -52.34
CA ASN A 725 -60.89 20.54 -52.25
C ASN A 725 -61.15 21.28 -50.94
N GLY A 726 -60.11 21.88 -50.36
CA GLY A 726 -60.26 22.80 -49.24
C GLY A 726 -60.78 24.18 -49.66
N GLY A 727 -61.23 24.96 -48.68
CA GLY A 727 -61.64 26.35 -48.85
C GLY A 727 -63.09 26.61 -48.45
N SER A 728 -63.57 27.82 -48.74
CA SER A 728 -64.97 28.17 -48.49
C SER A 728 -65.86 27.69 -49.64
N TYR A 729 -67.02 27.14 -49.25
CA TYR A 729 -68.14 26.80 -50.11
C TYR A 729 -69.35 27.60 -49.62
N SER A 730 -70.18 28.12 -50.52
CA SER A 730 -71.37 28.88 -50.15
C SER A 730 -72.62 28.24 -50.74
N ILE A 731 -73.60 27.90 -49.91
CA ILE A 731 -74.96 27.59 -50.36
C ILE A 731 -75.74 28.90 -50.40
N VAL A 732 -76.26 29.29 -51.57
CA VAL A 732 -77.13 30.45 -51.73
C VAL A 732 -78.55 29.96 -52.02
N LEU A 733 -79.52 30.36 -51.19
CA LEU A 733 -80.94 30.17 -51.49
C LEU A 733 -81.34 31.20 -52.54
N MET A 734 -81.81 30.75 -53.70
CA MET A 734 -82.10 31.59 -54.87
C MET A 734 -83.56 32.02 -54.94
N GLY A 735 -84.48 31.20 -54.43
CA GLY A 735 -85.90 31.54 -54.39
C GLY A 735 -86.74 30.43 -53.79
N VAL A 736 -87.85 30.82 -53.19
CA VAL A 736 -88.92 29.91 -52.77
C VAL A 736 -90.20 30.22 -53.54
N GLN A 737 -90.90 29.19 -53.96
CA GLN A 737 -92.24 29.27 -54.52
C GLN A 737 -93.21 28.50 -53.61
N ASP A 738 -94.30 29.15 -53.21
CA ASP A 738 -95.34 28.59 -52.34
C ASP A 738 -96.56 28.10 -53.13
N GLN A 739 -97.59 27.61 -52.44
CA GLN A 739 -98.83 27.13 -53.07
C GLN A 739 -99.56 28.23 -53.87
N SER A 740 -99.39 29.51 -53.54
CA SER A 740 -99.95 30.64 -54.30
C SER A 740 -99.25 30.89 -55.65
N LYS A 741 -98.17 30.12 -55.93
CA LYS A 741 -97.24 30.27 -57.07
C LYS A 741 -96.39 31.55 -57.00
N CYS A 742 -96.45 32.30 -55.90
CA CYS A 742 -95.67 33.52 -55.72
C CYS A 742 -94.20 33.19 -55.48
N ARG A 743 -93.37 33.36 -56.51
CA ARG A 743 -91.92 33.11 -56.41
C ARG A 743 -91.24 34.32 -55.75
N THR A 744 -90.92 34.20 -54.47
CA THR A 744 -90.06 35.17 -53.78
C THR A 744 -88.61 34.81 -54.07
N THR A 745 -87.87 35.72 -54.68
CA THR A 745 -86.41 35.64 -54.78
C THR A 745 -85.79 35.69 -53.39
N LEU A 746 -84.80 34.83 -53.17
CA LEU A 746 -83.99 34.80 -51.96
C LEU A 746 -82.55 35.17 -52.34
N GLN A 747 -81.81 35.71 -51.39
CA GLN A 747 -80.39 36.05 -51.52
C GLN A 747 -79.67 35.74 -50.21
N GLU A 748 -80.03 34.63 -49.59
CA GLU A 748 -79.51 34.21 -48.30
C GLU A 748 -78.36 33.21 -48.50
N GLU A 749 -77.24 33.42 -47.81
CA GLU A 749 -76.01 32.65 -47.99
C GLU A 749 -75.62 31.92 -46.70
N ARG A 750 -75.42 30.60 -46.77
CA ARG A 750 -74.79 29.80 -45.71
C ARG A 750 -73.41 29.35 -46.18
N LYS A 751 -72.38 29.81 -45.46
CA LYS A 751 -70.99 29.40 -45.71
C LYS A 751 -70.67 28.07 -45.03
N ILE A 752 -69.87 27.27 -45.71
CA ILE A 752 -69.22 26.06 -45.24
C ILE A 752 -67.72 26.29 -45.37
N GLU A 753 -66.97 26.02 -44.31
CA GLU A 753 -65.52 26.13 -44.27
C GLU A 753 -64.93 24.72 -44.30
N VAL A 754 -64.53 24.26 -45.49
CA VAL A 754 -63.87 22.96 -45.67
C VAL A 754 -62.38 23.14 -45.42
N ARG A 755 -61.85 22.39 -44.45
CA ARG A 755 -60.43 22.47 -44.06
C ARG A 755 -59.52 21.93 -45.18
N PRO A 756 -58.44 22.66 -45.58
CA PRO A 756 -57.58 22.24 -46.69
C PRO A 756 -56.55 21.15 -46.33
N GLU A 757 -56.16 21.02 -45.07
CA GLU A 757 -55.16 20.05 -44.62
C GLU A 757 -55.72 19.12 -43.54
N GLN A 758 -55.56 17.81 -43.71
CA GLN A 758 -55.79 16.85 -42.64
C GLN A 758 -54.71 17.01 -41.53
N PRO A 759 -55.02 16.73 -40.25
CA PRO A 759 -53.98 16.70 -39.22
C PRO A 759 -52.93 15.63 -39.52
N ARG A 760 -51.70 15.85 -39.08
CA ARG A 760 -50.58 14.91 -39.28
C ARG A 760 -49.79 14.70 -37.99
N ALA A 761 -49.21 13.51 -37.83
CA ALA A 761 -48.41 13.16 -36.68
C ALA A 761 -47.14 12.39 -37.07
N ALA A 762 -46.06 12.70 -36.38
CA ALA A 762 -44.75 12.07 -36.50
C ALA A 762 -44.03 12.10 -35.13
N PHE A 763 -43.06 11.22 -34.92
CA PHE A 763 -42.05 11.41 -33.90
C PHE A 763 -40.98 12.40 -34.38
N GLY A 764 -40.57 13.30 -33.48
CA GLY A 764 -39.33 14.06 -33.65
C GLY A 764 -38.10 13.20 -33.32
N ASP A 765 -36.92 13.79 -33.51
CA ASP A 765 -35.65 13.09 -33.29
C ASP A 765 -35.04 13.47 -31.93
N ILE A 766 -34.36 12.53 -31.28
CA ILE A 766 -33.50 12.79 -30.13
C ILE A 766 -32.06 12.55 -30.58
N GLU A 767 -31.19 13.55 -30.40
CA GLU A 767 -29.76 13.48 -30.78
C GLU A 767 -29.54 13.08 -32.27
N GLY A 768 -30.53 13.38 -33.13
CA GLY A 768 -30.52 13.04 -34.56
C GLY A 768 -31.02 11.63 -34.92
N LYS A 769 -31.68 10.91 -33.99
CA LYS A 769 -32.21 9.55 -34.22
C LYS A 769 -33.61 9.36 -33.61
N ARG A 770 -34.36 8.38 -34.12
CA ARG A 770 -35.63 7.89 -33.53
C ARG A 770 -35.41 6.65 -32.66
N SER A 771 -34.33 6.68 -31.88
CA SER A 771 -33.86 5.57 -31.03
C SER A 771 -33.20 6.16 -29.78
N ILE A 772 -33.57 5.69 -28.58
CA ILE A 772 -32.94 6.15 -27.33
C ILE A 772 -32.57 5.01 -26.39
N LEU A 773 -31.33 5.07 -25.88
CA LEU A 773 -30.84 4.26 -24.78
C LEU A 773 -31.10 4.98 -23.46
N ALA A 774 -31.85 4.36 -22.56
CA ALA A 774 -32.26 4.95 -21.29
C ALA A 774 -32.03 4.02 -20.09
N LEU A 775 -32.20 4.55 -18.88
CA LEU A 775 -32.02 3.79 -17.63
C LEU A 775 -33.33 3.11 -17.22
N ASP A 776 -33.27 1.80 -17.02
CA ASP A 776 -34.40 0.97 -16.61
C ASP A 776 -35.11 1.51 -15.36
N GLY A 777 -36.42 1.65 -15.47
CA GLY A 777 -37.30 2.21 -14.43
C GLY A 777 -37.38 3.75 -14.40
N LYS A 778 -36.66 4.49 -15.26
CA LYS A 778 -36.88 5.93 -15.45
C LYS A 778 -37.84 6.19 -16.60
N SER A 779 -38.66 7.24 -16.48
CA SER A 779 -39.47 7.71 -17.61
C SER A 779 -38.61 8.44 -18.65
N VAL A 780 -38.91 8.18 -19.92
CA VAL A 780 -38.29 8.80 -21.09
C VAL A 780 -39.34 9.65 -21.79
N LYS A 781 -38.94 10.76 -22.40
CA LYS A 781 -39.83 11.62 -23.17
C LYS A 781 -39.53 11.51 -24.66
N LEU A 782 -40.48 11.02 -25.44
CA LEU A 782 -40.38 10.95 -26.90
C LEU A 782 -41.03 12.21 -27.50
N PRO A 783 -40.32 13.02 -28.30
CA PRO A 783 -40.90 14.21 -28.91
C PRO A 783 -41.89 13.84 -30.02
N LEU A 784 -43.05 14.50 -30.05
CA LEU A 784 -44.02 14.41 -31.14
C LEU A 784 -44.01 15.70 -31.98
N ARG A 785 -44.26 15.57 -33.27
CA ARG A 785 -44.44 16.68 -34.21
C ARG A 785 -45.85 16.54 -34.79
N LEU A 786 -46.73 17.48 -34.43
CA LEU A 786 -48.17 17.43 -34.69
C LEU A 786 -48.61 18.65 -35.52
N GLN A 787 -49.16 18.39 -36.69
CA GLN A 787 -49.71 19.38 -37.61
C GLN A 787 -51.24 19.35 -37.53
N GLY A 788 -51.89 20.50 -37.57
CA GLY A 788 -53.35 20.62 -37.45
C GLY A 788 -53.78 21.65 -36.41
N ILE A 789 -54.93 21.40 -35.77
CA ILE A 789 -55.54 22.29 -34.78
C ILE A 789 -55.53 21.61 -33.42
N ALA A 790 -54.99 22.25 -32.39
CA ALA A 790 -55.00 21.71 -31.03
C ALA A 790 -56.44 21.68 -30.45
N PRO A 791 -56.83 20.63 -29.69
CA PRO A 791 -56.02 19.49 -29.27
C PRO A 791 -56.02 18.33 -30.28
N TRP A 792 -54.90 17.60 -30.33
CA TRP A 792 -54.79 16.34 -31.09
C TRP A 792 -54.99 15.14 -30.16
N ALA A 793 -55.86 14.22 -30.54
CA ALA A 793 -55.91 12.86 -30.00
C ALA A 793 -54.98 11.97 -30.84
N VAL A 794 -53.97 11.38 -30.21
CA VAL A 794 -52.97 10.51 -30.85
C VAL A 794 -53.07 9.12 -30.25
N ARG A 795 -53.30 8.12 -31.10
CA ARG A 795 -53.35 6.69 -30.73
C ARG A 795 -52.00 6.04 -31.00
N LEU A 796 -51.46 5.35 -30.00
CA LEU A 796 -50.13 4.78 -29.99
C LEU A 796 -50.16 3.32 -29.53
N GLN A 797 -49.18 2.54 -29.95
CA GLN A 797 -48.97 1.16 -29.52
C GLN A 797 -47.48 0.91 -29.25
N ASN A 798 -47.14 -0.05 -28.40
CA ASN A 798 -45.78 -0.60 -28.31
C ASN A 798 -45.80 -1.99 -28.97
N LEU A 799 -44.99 -2.18 -30.01
CA LEU A 799 -45.00 -3.41 -30.82
C LEU A 799 -44.34 -4.61 -30.13
N ASP A 800 -43.46 -4.36 -29.16
CA ASP A 800 -42.73 -5.40 -28.44
C ASP A 800 -43.50 -5.91 -27.19
N GLN A 801 -44.76 -5.50 -27.03
CA GLN A 801 -45.69 -6.03 -26.03
C GLN A 801 -47.07 -6.25 -26.66
N GLU A 802 -47.69 -7.40 -26.40
CA GLU A 802 -49.12 -7.64 -26.69
C GLU A 802 -49.98 -6.70 -25.81
N SER A 803 -50.17 -5.49 -26.31
CA SER A 803 -50.85 -4.40 -25.63
C SER A 803 -51.75 -3.65 -26.60
N ASP A 804 -52.98 -3.37 -26.17
CA ASP A 804 -53.93 -2.58 -26.94
C ASP A 804 -53.41 -1.16 -27.18
N SER A 805 -53.73 -0.59 -28.35
CA SER A 805 -53.35 0.79 -28.65
C SER A 805 -54.06 1.78 -27.71
N PHE A 806 -53.30 2.63 -27.03
CA PHE A 806 -53.82 3.65 -26.13
C PHE A 806 -53.91 5.02 -26.82
N GLU A 807 -54.84 5.88 -26.39
CA GLU A 807 -55.01 7.23 -26.93
C GLU A 807 -54.59 8.28 -25.90
N GLN A 808 -53.82 9.28 -26.33
CA GLN A 808 -53.37 10.40 -25.51
C GLN A 808 -53.61 11.74 -26.21
N ILE A 809 -54.07 12.74 -25.46
CA ILE A 809 -54.45 14.05 -25.97
C ILE A 809 -53.32 15.07 -25.73
N PHE A 810 -52.90 15.76 -26.80
CA PHE A 810 -51.84 16.76 -26.79
C PHE A 810 -52.38 18.15 -27.17
N LYS A 811 -51.86 19.19 -26.52
CA LYS A 811 -52.21 20.60 -26.79
C LYS A 811 -51.09 21.42 -27.44
N ASP A 812 -49.87 20.89 -27.46
CA ASP A 812 -48.69 21.48 -28.08
C ASP A 812 -48.34 20.71 -29.35
N ALA A 813 -48.06 21.42 -30.44
CA ALA A 813 -47.58 20.87 -31.70
C ALA A 813 -46.23 20.14 -31.56
N ASN A 814 -45.46 20.45 -30.51
CA ASN A 814 -44.15 19.86 -30.20
C ASN A 814 -44.17 18.97 -28.93
N GLY A 815 -45.36 18.51 -28.51
CA GLY A 815 -45.59 17.82 -27.23
C GLY A 815 -44.75 16.54 -27.00
N GLU A 816 -44.66 16.13 -25.74
CA GLU A 816 -43.78 15.02 -25.31
C GLU A 816 -44.60 13.82 -24.80
N LEU A 817 -44.40 12.65 -25.39
CA LEU A 817 -44.95 11.38 -24.91
C LEU A 817 -44.05 10.80 -23.80
N SER A 818 -44.57 10.64 -22.59
CA SER A 818 -43.81 10.04 -21.47
C SER A 818 -43.99 8.53 -21.41
N VAL A 819 -42.94 7.77 -21.71
CA VAL A 819 -42.92 6.30 -21.70
C VAL A 819 -42.05 5.77 -20.56
N ASN A 820 -42.33 4.55 -20.08
CA ASN A 820 -41.63 3.93 -18.93
C ASN A 820 -41.36 2.43 -19.13
N ARG A 821 -41.37 1.96 -20.38
CA ARG A 821 -41.07 0.58 -20.80
C ARG A 821 -40.17 0.62 -22.04
N PRO A 822 -39.40 -0.44 -22.32
CA PRO A 822 -38.68 -0.56 -23.56
C PRO A 822 -39.62 -1.02 -24.68
N GLY A 823 -39.15 -0.93 -25.92
CA GLY A 823 -39.83 -1.40 -27.12
C GLY A 823 -40.01 -0.31 -28.18
N THR A 824 -40.54 -0.74 -29.31
CA THR A 824 -40.78 0.06 -30.51
C THR A 824 -42.17 0.68 -30.41
N TYR A 825 -42.24 1.97 -30.10
CA TYR A 825 -43.48 2.72 -30.05
C TYR A 825 -43.88 3.15 -31.47
N GLU A 826 -45.14 2.90 -31.85
CA GLU A 826 -45.72 3.29 -33.14
C GLU A 826 -46.93 4.21 -32.94
N ILE A 827 -47.02 5.28 -33.74
CA ILE A 827 -48.21 6.13 -33.87
C ILE A 827 -49.15 5.44 -34.87
N VAL A 828 -50.33 5.03 -34.38
CA VAL A 828 -51.33 4.27 -35.14
C VAL A 828 -52.32 5.21 -35.87
N SER A 829 -52.76 6.28 -35.21
CA SER A 829 -53.69 7.26 -35.81
C SER A 829 -53.62 8.62 -35.10
N VAL A 830 -53.90 9.71 -35.82
CA VAL A 830 -54.14 11.03 -35.24
C VAL A 830 -55.49 11.59 -35.68
N HIS A 831 -56.17 12.29 -34.76
CA HIS A 831 -57.41 13.02 -35.00
C HIS A 831 -57.37 14.34 -34.23
N ASP A 832 -58.02 15.40 -34.71
CA ASP A 832 -58.27 16.62 -33.93
C ASP A 832 -59.78 16.88 -33.77
N ASN A 833 -60.38 17.68 -34.67
CA ASN A 833 -61.78 17.58 -35.04
C ASN A 833 -61.96 16.81 -36.37
N CYS A 834 -60.87 16.53 -37.08
CA CYS A 834 -60.83 15.80 -38.35
C CYS A 834 -59.90 14.57 -38.25
N PRO A 835 -60.17 13.48 -39.00
CA PRO A 835 -59.24 12.36 -39.13
C PRO A 835 -57.97 12.79 -39.87
N GLY A 836 -56.82 12.25 -39.44
CA GLY A 836 -55.50 12.63 -39.93
C GLY A 836 -54.61 11.45 -40.36
N VAL A 837 -53.41 11.80 -40.83
CA VAL A 837 -52.46 10.89 -41.47
C VAL A 837 -51.13 10.89 -40.72
N VAL A 838 -50.63 9.71 -40.36
CA VAL A 838 -49.31 9.54 -39.73
C VAL A 838 -48.23 9.51 -40.81
N ASP A 839 -47.06 10.11 -40.56
CA ASP A 839 -45.94 10.07 -41.52
C ASP A 839 -45.22 8.70 -41.50
N PRO A 840 -45.23 7.90 -42.59
CA PRO A 840 -44.65 6.56 -42.60
C PRO A 840 -43.12 6.53 -42.50
N LYS A 841 -42.42 7.66 -42.59
CA LYS A 841 -40.96 7.76 -42.34
C LYS A 841 -40.64 8.05 -40.87
N ALA A 842 -41.63 8.46 -40.08
CA ALA A 842 -41.46 8.95 -38.71
C ALA A 842 -42.55 8.44 -37.74
N ASN A 843 -43.25 7.35 -38.09
CA ASN A 843 -44.32 6.80 -37.27
C ASN A 843 -43.82 5.89 -36.13
N LYS A 844 -42.55 5.46 -36.13
CA LYS A 844 -41.95 4.59 -35.11
C LYS A 844 -40.79 5.25 -34.36
N PHE A 845 -40.62 4.87 -33.09
CA PHE A 845 -39.50 5.27 -32.22
C PHE A 845 -39.06 4.08 -31.34
N GLU A 846 -37.76 3.76 -31.32
CA GLU A 846 -37.18 2.68 -30.52
C GLU A 846 -36.76 3.17 -29.13
N VAL A 847 -37.17 2.46 -28.07
CA VAL A 847 -36.74 2.73 -26.69
C VAL A 847 -36.08 1.49 -26.12
N SER A 848 -34.76 1.53 -25.90
CA SER A 848 -34.00 0.41 -25.35
C SER A 848 -33.41 0.77 -23.97
N TRP A 849 -33.44 -0.19 -23.06
CA TRP A 849 -32.81 -0.04 -21.74
C TRP A 849 -31.32 -0.40 -21.82
N ILE A 850 -30.48 0.44 -21.21
CA ILE A 850 -29.12 0.09 -20.84
C ILE A 850 -29.22 -1.07 -19.83
N ALA A 851 -28.65 -2.23 -20.13
CA ALA A 851 -28.73 -3.39 -19.24
C ALA A 851 -28.19 -3.07 -17.83
N ARG A 852 -28.92 -3.51 -16.79
CA ARG A 852 -28.45 -3.41 -15.39
C ARG A 852 -27.21 -4.25 -15.17
N PRO A 853 -26.34 -3.88 -14.21
CA PRO A 853 -25.17 -4.67 -13.91
C PRO A 853 -25.54 -6.07 -13.40
N THR A 854 -24.82 -7.08 -13.87
CA THR A 854 -24.97 -8.48 -13.46
C THR A 854 -23.63 -9.07 -13.05
N LEU A 855 -23.64 -9.97 -12.06
CA LEU A 855 -22.49 -10.71 -11.58
C LEU A 855 -22.71 -12.20 -11.83
N SER A 856 -21.68 -12.86 -12.36
CA SER A 856 -21.58 -14.30 -12.54
C SER A 856 -20.21 -14.79 -12.06
N ILE A 857 -20.10 -16.07 -11.75
CA ILE A 857 -18.82 -16.70 -11.38
C ILE A 857 -18.28 -17.41 -12.61
N LYS A 858 -17.03 -17.09 -12.98
CA LYS A 858 -16.34 -17.61 -14.17
C LYS A 858 -15.06 -18.34 -13.75
N ASP A 859 -15.22 -19.21 -12.75
CA ASP A 859 -14.18 -20.05 -12.17
C ASP A 859 -14.54 -21.51 -12.50
N SER A 860 -13.75 -22.15 -13.38
CA SER A 860 -14.01 -23.50 -13.89
C SER A 860 -13.80 -24.60 -12.85
N ALA A 861 -13.17 -24.29 -11.71
CA ALA A 861 -13.00 -25.24 -10.62
C ALA A 861 -14.21 -25.31 -9.67
N VAL A 862 -15.24 -24.47 -9.86
CA VAL A 862 -16.34 -24.29 -8.88
C VAL A 862 -17.57 -25.15 -9.23
N ASP A 863 -17.92 -26.08 -8.34
CA ASP A 863 -19.13 -26.88 -8.43
C ASP A 863 -20.39 -26.02 -8.23
N GLN A 864 -21.35 -26.12 -9.15
CA GLN A 864 -22.65 -25.45 -9.03
C GLN A 864 -23.64 -26.34 -8.25
N GLY A 865 -23.79 -26.09 -6.95
CA GLY A 865 -24.58 -26.94 -6.05
C GLY A 865 -26.09 -26.67 -6.09
N SER A 866 -26.51 -25.41 -6.30
CA SER A 866 -27.90 -25.06 -6.59
C SER A 866 -27.98 -23.74 -7.35
N VAL A 867 -29.18 -23.30 -7.73
CA VAL A 867 -29.39 -22.03 -8.45
C VAL A 867 -28.83 -20.86 -7.64
N ARG A 868 -27.67 -20.34 -8.06
CA ARG A 868 -26.86 -19.27 -7.42
C ARG A 868 -26.14 -19.65 -6.11
N SER A 869 -26.02 -20.95 -5.80
CA SER A 869 -25.15 -21.47 -4.74
C SER A 869 -24.02 -22.31 -5.32
N PHE A 870 -22.79 -21.92 -5.01
CA PHE A 870 -21.57 -22.40 -5.62
C PHE A 870 -20.60 -22.91 -4.55
N ARG A 871 -19.81 -23.93 -4.86
CA ARG A 871 -18.82 -24.51 -3.94
C ARG A 871 -17.46 -24.61 -4.61
N LYS A 872 -16.47 -23.88 -4.07
CA LYS A 872 -15.07 -24.00 -4.50
C LYS A 872 -14.42 -25.22 -3.80
N PRO A 873 -13.51 -25.95 -4.47
CA PRO A 873 -12.73 -27.02 -3.87
C PRO A 873 -12.06 -26.61 -2.55
N ALA A 874 -11.90 -27.60 -1.68
CA ALA A 874 -11.25 -27.41 -0.40
C ALA A 874 -9.75 -27.15 -0.57
N VAL A 875 -9.20 -26.28 0.27
CA VAL A 875 -7.78 -25.90 0.28
C VAL A 875 -7.21 -26.01 1.68
N CYS A 876 -5.89 -26.05 1.82
CA CYS A 876 -5.22 -26.07 3.10
C CYS A 876 -5.05 -24.64 3.65
N GLN A 877 -4.89 -24.52 4.97
CA GLN A 877 -4.72 -23.22 5.62
C GLN A 877 -3.42 -22.55 5.19
N GLY A 878 -3.52 -21.37 4.56
CA GLY A 878 -2.38 -20.63 4.01
C GLY A 878 -2.15 -20.83 2.51
N ASP A 879 -2.88 -21.74 1.84
CA ASP A 879 -2.85 -21.85 0.38
C ASP A 879 -3.45 -20.58 -0.27
N GLU A 880 -2.95 -20.18 -1.45
CA GLU A 880 -3.57 -19.10 -2.21
C GLU A 880 -4.85 -19.58 -2.90
N ALA A 881 -5.96 -18.86 -2.69
CA ALA A 881 -7.23 -19.14 -3.34
C ALA A 881 -7.87 -17.86 -3.88
N THR A 882 -8.20 -17.83 -5.17
CA THR A 882 -8.87 -16.71 -5.84
C THR A 882 -10.22 -17.15 -6.40
N LEU A 883 -11.18 -16.23 -6.48
CA LEU A 883 -12.49 -16.43 -7.11
C LEU A 883 -12.61 -15.51 -8.31
N ALA A 884 -12.78 -16.08 -9.50
CA ALA A 884 -13.00 -15.34 -10.73
C ALA A 884 -14.49 -14.98 -10.91
N LEU A 885 -14.76 -13.69 -11.09
CA LEU A 885 -16.07 -13.12 -11.35
C LEU A 885 -16.10 -12.52 -12.77
N ALA A 886 -17.19 -12.75 -13.48
CA ALA A 886 -17.52 -12.03 -14.70
C ALA A 886 -18.71 -11.09 -14.44
N LEU A 887 -18.44 -9.81 -14.60
CA LEU A 887 -19.34 -8.68 -14.44
C LEU A 887 -19.76 -8.18 -15.83
N SER A 888 -21.01 -7.75 -15.97
CA SER A 888 -21.52 -7.04 -17.15
C SER A 888 -22.25 -5.79 -16.69
N GLY A 889 -22.23 -4.73 -17.49
CA GLY A 889 -22.76 -3.39 -17.15
C GLY A 889 -21.75 -2.27 -17.45
N SER A 890 -21.94 -1.10 -16.84
CA SER A 890 -21.15 0.12 -17.09
C SER A 890 -20.12 0.39 -15.99
N ALA A 891 -18.86 0.00 -16.21
CA ALA A 891 -17.77 0.19 -15.24
C ALA A 891 -17.54 1.67 -14.85
N PRO A 892 -17.01 1.96 -13.64
CA PRO A 892 -16.60 1.02 -12.59
C PRO A 892 -17.77 0.31 -11.89
N PHE A 893 -17.55 -0.96 -11.55
CA PHE A 893 -18.48 -1.77 -10.77
C PHE A 893 -18.15 -1.67 -9.28
N HIS A 894 -19.15 -1.47 -8.44
CA HIS A 894 -19.01 -1.56 -6.98
C HIS A 894 -19.79 -2.78 -6.47
N VAL A 895 -19.07 -3.69 -5.80
CA VAL A 895 -19.60 -4.95 -5.26
C VAL A 895 -19.44 -4.93 -3.74
N LYS A 896 -20.46 -5.31 -2.98
CA LYS A 896 -20.30 -5.63 -1.54
C LYS A 896 -20.65 -7.07 -1.27
N TYR A 897 -19.80 -7.73 -0.49
CA TYR A 897 -20.00 -9.10 -0.05
C TYR A 897 -19.81 -9.25 1.46
N GLN A 898 -20.55 -10.20 2.03
CA GLN A 898 -20.37 -10.64 3.42
C GLN A 898 -19.51 -11.89 3.42
N GLN A 899 -18.32 -11.80 4.01
CA GLN A 899 -17.49 -12.95 4.33
C GLN A 899 -17.93 -13.49 5.70
N LYS A 900 -18.57 -14.67 5.73
CA LYS A 900 -18.88 -15.41 6.95
C LYS A 900 -17.85 -16.50 7.14
N PHE A 901 -17.30 -16.63 8.34
CA PHE A 901 -16.33 -17.66 8.72
C PHE A 901 -16.88 -18.47 9.89
N GLU A 902 -17.01 -19.77 9.70
CA GLU A 902 -17.51 -20.72 10.68
C GLU A 902 -16.34 -21.63 11.10
N PRO A 903 -15.70 -21.37 12.26
CA PRO A 903 -14.53 -22.13 12.71
C PRO A 903 -14.94 -23.53 13.16
N ILE A 904 -14.00 -24.47 13.06
CA ILE A 904 -14.19 -25.86 13.54
C ILE A 904 -14.55 -25.91 15.04
N LYS A 905 -14.09 -24.91 15.83
CA LYS A 905 -14.48 -24.67 17.22
C LYS A 905 -14.50 -23.16 17.51
N GLY A 906 -15.58 -22.65 18.10
CA GLY A 906 -15.70 -21.24 18.53
C GLY A 906 -16.89 -20.52 17.87
N PRO A 907 -17.06 -19.21 18.15
CA PRO A 907 -18.11 -18.40 17.53
C PRO A 907 -17.78 -18.03 16.08
N SER A 908 -18.79 -18.05 15.21
CA SER A 908 -18.68 -17.60 13.82
C SER A 908 -18.42 -16.10 13.72
N ALA A 909 -17.65 -15.68 12.73
CA ALA A 909 -17.34 -14.28 12.46
C ALA A 909 -17.95 -13.82 11.12
N ILE A 910 -18.35 -12.54 11.03
CA ILE A 910 -18.87 -11.94 9.80
C ILE A 910 -18.10 -10.65 9.53
N SER A 911 -17.63 -10.47 8.29
CA SER A 911 -16.95 -9.27 7.82
C SER A 911 -17.59 -8.77 6.52
N ASN A 912 -18.02 -7.51 6.50
CA ASN A 912 -18.55 -6.86 5.30
C ASN A 912 -17.40 -6.25 4.51
N LYS A 913 -17.28 -6.60 3.23
CA LYS A 913 -16.19 -6.19 2.34
C LYS A 913 -16.74 -5.47 1.11
N PRO A 914 -16.41 -4.18 0.91
CA PRO A 914 -16.58 -3.52 -0.38
C PRO A 914 -15.41 -3.85 -1.30
N ALA A 915 -15.70 -4.01 -2.59
CA ALA A 915 -14.73 -4.11 -3.67
C ALA A 915 -15.16 -3.20 -4.84
N THR A 916 -14.22 -2.81 -5.68
CA THR A 916 -14.48 -1.97 -6.86
C THR A 916 -13.60 -2.39 -8.01
N PHE A 917 -14.19 -2.57 -9.19
CA PHE A 917 -13.55 -3.17 -10.36
C PHE A 917 -13.76 -2.28 -11.59
N ALA A 918 -12.69 -1.98 -12.32
CA ALA A 918 -12.75 -1.18 -13.55
C ALA A 918 -13.03 -2.03 -14.80
N GLY A 919 -12.82 -3.36 -14.74
CA GLY A 919 -13.02 -4.29 -15.85
C GLY A 919 -14.21 -5.24 -15.64
N VAL A 920 -14.64 -5.86 -16.74
CA VAL A 920 -15.68 -6.91 -16.76
C VAL A 920 -15.20 -8.25 -16.17
N ASN A 921 -13.89 -8.53 -16.22
CA ASN A 921 -13.31 -9.65 -15.47
C ASN A 921 -12.78 -9.11 -14.14
N ALA A 922 -13.15 -9.76 -13.03
CA ALA A 922 -12.74 -9.39 -11.69
C ALA A 922 -12.27 -10.63 -10.90
N GLN A 923 -11.36 -10.44 -9.95
CA GLN A 923 -10.87 -11.50 -9.07
C GLN A 923 -10.94 -11.06 -7.61
N ILE A 924 -11.29 -11.99 -6.72
CA ILE A 924 -11.32 -11.78 -5.27
C ILE A 924 -10.48 -12.85 -4.59
N ASN A 925 -9.48 -12.42 -3.83
CA ASN A 925 -8.68 -13.32 -3.00
C ASN A 925 -9.53 -13.78 -1.82
N LEU A 926 -9.64 -15.09 -1.65
CA LEU A 926 -10.37 -15.74 -0.57
C LEU A 926 -9.45 -15.89 0.64
N ASP A 927 -10.00 -15.67 1.84
CA ASP A 927 -9.27 -15.84 3.09
C ASP A 927 -9.11 -17.32 3.42
N THR A 928 -7.86 -17.79 3.43
CA THR A 928 -7.44 -19.14 3.83
C THR A 928 -6.66 -19.16 5.14
N SER A 929 -6.61 -18.04 5.89
CA SER A 929 -5.72 -17.86 7.04
C SER A 929 -6.05 -18.75 8.25
N ARG A 930 -7.28 -19.30 8.34
CA ARG A 930 -7.74 -20.13 9.46
C ARG A 930 -8.61 -21.29 8.96
N ALA A 931 -8.44 -22.47 9.55
CA ALA A 931 -9.28 -23.62 9.23
C ALA A 931 -10.75 -23.45 9.67
N GLY A 932 -11.69 -23.74 8.76
CA GLY A 932 -13.13 -23.57 8.95
C GLY A 932 -13.88 -23.60 7.61
N GLU A 933 -15.20 -23.40 7.64
CA GLU A 933 -15.96 -23.11 6.42
C GLU A 933 -16.07 -21.59 6.21
N TYR A 934 -15.75 -21.13 5.01
CA TYR A 934 -15.96 -19.76 4.58
C TYR A 934 -17.14 -19.69 3.61
N THR A 935 -18.09 -18.79 3.88
CA THR A 935 -19.23 -18.50 3.01
C THR A 935 -19.20 -17.02 2.60
N TYR A 936 -19.01 -16.77 1.31
CA TYR A 936 -19.01 -15.45 0.70
C TYR A 936 -20.40 -15.18 0.09
N VAL A 937 -21.12 -14.20 0.62
CA VAL A 937 -22.45 -13.79 0.14
C VAL A 937 -22.33 -12.45 -0.57
N PHE A 938 -22.37 -12.47 -1.89
CA PHE A 938 -22.42 -11.26 -2.73
C PHE A 938 -23.82 -10.66 -2.61
N SER A 939 -23.96 -9.57 -1.83
CA SER A 939 -25.26 -9.00 -1.47
C SER A 939 -25.60 -7.74 -2.24
N GLU A 940 -24.61 -6.90 -2.57
CA GLU A 940 -24.82 -5.68 -3.35
C GLU A 940 -23.97 -5.66 -4.62
N LEU A 941 -24.58 -5.20 -5.70
CA LEU A 941 -23.95 -4.90 -6.97
C LEU A 941 -24.52 -3.57 -7.49
N SER A 942 -23.64 -2.71 -7.98
CA SER A 942 -23.92 -1.41 -8.59
C SER A 942 -22.82 -1.05 -9.59
N ASP A 943 -23.09 -0.11 -10.47
CA ASP A 943 -22.15 0.35 -11.50
C ASP A 943 -22.21 1.88 -11.68
N ALA A 944 -21.52 2.43 -12.70
CA ALA A 944 -21.47 3.87 -12.94
C ALA A 944 -22.83 4.53 -13.26
N ARG A 945 -23.85 3.73 -13.59
CA ARG A 945 -25.18 4.20 -14.05
C ARG A 945 -26.32 3.74 -13.12
N TYR A 946 -26.14 2.61 -12.43
CA TYR A 946 -27.14 1.99 -11.57
C TYR A 946 -26.64 1.82 -10.13
N SER A 947 -27.32 2.51 -9.21
CA SER A 947 -27.28 2.18 -7.78
C SER A 947 -27.84 0.79 -7.50
N HIS A 948 -27.38 0.15 -6.43
CA HIS A 948 -27.83 -1.18 -6.05
C HIS A 948 -29.34 -1.24 -5.76
N ASP A 949 -30.00 -2.28 -6.25
CA ASP A 949 -31.43 -2.56 -6.09
C ASP A 949 -31.64 -4.00 -5.58
N ASN A 950 -32.21 -4.12 -4.38
CA ASN A 950 -32.53 -5.38 -3.70
C ASN A 950 -33.59 -6.24 -4.44
N LYS A 951 -34.35 -5.67 -5.37
CA LYS A 951 -35.36 -6.41 -6.17
C LYS A 951 -34.77 -6.99 -7.45
N ALA A 952 -33.85 -6.25 -8.08
CA ALA A 952 -33.23 -6.65 -9.35
C ALA A 952 -32.02 -7.59 -9.12
N PHE A 953 -31.21 -7.34 -8.08
CA PHE A 953 -30.05 -8.16 -7.76
C PHE A 953 -30.38 -9.20 -6.68
N THR A 954 -30.27 -10.48 -7.02
CA THR A 954 -30.43 -11.59 -6.07
C THR A 954 -29.07 -12.08 -5.58
N PRO A 955 -28.86 -12.20 -4.24
CA PRO A 955 -27.55 -12.56 -3.71
C PRO A 955 -27.00 -13.89 -4.22
N THR A 956 -25.70 -13.92 -4.50
CA THR A 956 -24.97 -15.11 -4.95
C THR A 956 -24.06 -15.61 -3.82
N ILE A 957 -24.03 -16.93 -3.61
CA ILE A 957 -23.35 -17.54 -2.45
C ILE A 957 -22.23 -18.46 -2.94
N VAL A 958 -21.02 -18.27 -2.41
CA VAL A 958 -19.87 -19.15 -2.65
C VAL A 958 -19.38 -19.73 -1.32
N LYS A 959 -19.28 -21.05 -1.23
CA LYS A 959 -18.74 -21.78 -0.08
C LYS A 959 -17.36 -22.35 -0.40
N GLN A 960 -16.42 -22.26 0.54
CA GLN A 960 -15.12 -22.92 0.48
C GLN A 960 -14.77 -23.52 1.85
N GLN A 961 -14.21 -24.73 1.84
CA GLN A 961 -13.69 -25.37 3.04
C GLN A 961 -12.17 -25.15 3.12
N VAL A 962 -11.70 -24.66 4.28
CA VAL A 962 -10.26 -24.57 4.58
C VAL A 962 -9.92 -25.65 5.62
N TYR A 963 -8.95 -26.50 5.28
CA TYR A 963 -8.47 -27.57 6.15
C TYR A 963 -7.32 -27.10 7.06
N ALA A 964 -7.31 -27.56 8.30
CA ALA A 964 -6.20 -27.33 9.21
C ALA A 964 -4.95 -28.08 8.74
N PRO A 965 -3.75 -27.50 8.89
CA PRO A 965 -2.51 -28.22 8.61
C PRO A 965 -2.37 -29.39 9.60
N PRO A 966 -1.86 -30.55 9.17
CA PRO A 966 -1.57 -31.65 10.10
C PRO A 966 -0.47 -31.23 11.10
N SER A 967 -0.41 -31.93 12.23
CA SER A 967 0.74 -31.81 13.12
C SER A 967 1.14 -33.17 13.69
N ALA A 968 2.44 -33.33 13.93
CA ALA A 968 3.05 -34.53 14.44
C ALA A 968 3.98 -34.19 15.61
N ALA A 969 4.08 -35.08 16.60
CA ALA A 969 4.95 -34.88 17.76
C ALA A 969 5.41 -36.22 18.34
N PHE A 970 6.64 -36.27 18.87
CA PHE A 970 7.13 -37.41 19.63
C PHE A 970 6.37 -37.57 20.96
N GLY A 971 6.00 -38.80 21.29
CA GLY A 971 5.22 -39.13 22.49
C GLY A 971 5.96 -38.99 23.82
N GLN A 972 7.28 -38.79 23.79
CA GLN A 972 8.16 -38.59 24.95
C GLN A 972 9.14 -37.44 24.69
N ALA A 973 8.60 -36.22 24.50
CA ALA A 973 9.35 -35.03 24.15
C ALA A 973 10.58 -34.77 25.04
N GLY A 974 11.71 -34.40 24.44
CA GLY A 974 12.96 -34.08 25.15
C GLY A 974 13.68 -35.28 25.79
N LYS A 975 13.13 -36.50 25.69
CA LYS A 975 13.80 -37.72 26.21
C LYS A 975 15.14 -37.94 25.52
N THR A 976 16.13 -38.38 26.30
CA THR A 976 17.41 -38.88 25.80
C THR A 976 17.44 -40.40 25.91
N TYR A 977 17.70 -41.06 24.78
CA TYR A 977 17.94 -42.50 24.63
C TYR A 977 19.46 -42.77 24.64
N GLY A 978 19.92 -43.94 25.09
CA GLY A 978 21.33 -44.15 25.44
C GLY A 978 21.91 -45.49 24.99
N TYR A 979 22.96 -45.46 24.17
CA TYR A 979 23.54 -46.62 23.50
C TYR A 979 25.07 -46.68 23.70
N CYS A 980 25.63 -47.88 23.87
CA CYS A 980 27.08 -48.14 23.94
C CYS A 980 27.48 -48.85 22.64
N LYS A 981 28.29 -48.19 21.80
CA LYS A 981 28.72 -48.70 20.49
C LYS A 981 29.74 -49.82 20.71
N ASP A 982 29.63 -50.91 19.97
CA ASP A 982 30.55 -52.06 19.98
C ASP A 982 30.69 -52.81 21.34
N ASP A 983 29.60 -53.02 22.08
CA ASP A 983 29.58 -53.98 23.19
C ASP A 983 29.54 -55.43 22.66
N PRO A 984 30.60 -56.25 22.88
CA PRO A 984 30.66 -57.62 22.35
C PRO A 984 29.62 -58.57 22.98
N SER A 985 28.99 -58.21 24.10
CA SER A 985 27.99 -59.06 24.76
C SER A 985 26.62 -59.07 24.07
N PHE A 986 26.35 -58.13 23.16
CA PHE A 986 25.08 -58.03 22.41
C PHE A 986 25.12 -58.65 21.00
N THR A 987 26.18 -59.41 20.67
CA THR A 987 26.45 -59.91 19.32
C THR A 987 25.65 -61.16 18.91
N THR A 988 24.78 -61.71 19.79
CA THR A 988 24.15 -63.03 19.61
C THR A 988 22.62 -63.01 19.41
N SER A 989 21.94 -61.86 19.49
CA SER A 989 20.50 -61.76 19.17
C SER A 989 20.14 -60.39 18.56
N VAL A 990 19.91 -60.38 17.24
CA VAL A 990 19.67 -59.15 16.46
C VAL A 990 18.28 -58.55 16.69
N GLU A 991 17.32 -59.37 17.11
CA GLU A 991 15.89 -59.04 17.13
C GLU A 991 15.38 -58.57 18.52
N ALA A 992 16.23 -58.59 19.54
CA ALA A 992 15.90 -58.13 20.88
C ALA A 992 16.24 -56.63 21.08
N GLU A 993 15.25 -55.88 21.58
CA GLU A 993 15.41 -54.51 22.12
C GLU A 993 15.93 -53.43 21.14
N THR A 994 15.41 -53.38 19.92
CA THR A 994 15.43 -52.11 19.15
C THR A 994 14.52 -51.08 19.84
N GLU A 995 15.10 -50.00 20.38
CA GLU A 995 14.31 -48.95 21.04
C GLU A 995 13.37 -48.26 20.02
N GLN A 996 12.07 -48.36 20.25
CA GLN A 996 11.06 -47.72 19.42
C GLN A 996 10.75 -46.30 19.92
N ILE A 997 10.65 -45.35 18.99
CA ILE A 997 10.31 -43.95 19.28
C ILE A 997 8.85 -43.71 18.83
N PRO A 998 7.90 -43.50 19.77
CA PRO A 998 6.50 -43.30 19.42
C PRO A 998 6.25 -41.88 18.90
N ILE A 999 5.55 -41.77 17.77
CA ILE A 999 5.08 -40.52 17.15
C ILE A 999 3.55 -40.49 17.21
N LYS A 1000 2.98 -39.32 17.49
CA LYS A 1000 1.53 -39.05 17.46
C LYS A 1000 1.23 -38.06 16.35
N PHE A 1001 0.12 -38.27 15.64
CA PHE A 1001 -0.34 -37.43 14.53
C PHE A 1001 -1.72 -36.82 14.81
N THR A 1002 -1.98 -35.68 14.18
CA THR A 1002 -3.28 -35.01 14.10
C THR A 1002 -3.51 -34.55 12.66
N GLY A 1003 -4.72 -34.74 12.15
CA GLY A 1003 -5.07 -34.61 10.73
C GLY A 1003 -5.85 -35.85 10.28
N THR A 1004 -5.80 -36.18 8.99
CA THR A 1004 -6.48 -37.36 8.41
C THR A 1004 -5.45 -38.36 7.88
N PRO A 1005 -5.50 -39.65 8.25
CA PRO A 1005 -4.66 -40.66 7.61
C PRO A 1005 -5.08 -40.88 6.13
N PRO A 1006 -4.19 -41.40 5.28
CA PRO A 1006 -2.81 -41.80 5.57
C PRO A 1006 -1.87 -40.60 5.74
N PHE A 1007 -0.95 -40.67 6.71
CA PHE A 1007 0.10 -39.68 6.88
C PHE A 1007 1.41 -40.08 6.19
N SER A 1008 2.15 -39.08 5.72
CA SER A 1008 3.57 -39.19 5.41
C SER A 1008 4.36 -38.22 6.29
N VAL A 1009 5.54 -38.61 6.77
CA VAL A 1009 6.37 -37.82 7.68
C VAL A 1009 7.83 -37.86 7.25
N GLU A 1010 8.49 -36.71 7.30
CA GLU A 1010 9.93 -36.57 7.16
C GLU A 1010 10.56 -36.38 8.55
N ILE A 1011 11.45 -37.30 8.93
CA ILE A 1011 12.19 -37.28 10.19
C ILE A 1011 13.63 -36.87 9.88
N ALA A 1012 14.12 -35.82 10.53
CA ALA A 1012 15.48 -35.32 10.40
C ALA A 1012 16.36 -35.80 11.58
N ILE A 1013 17.47 -36.47 11.29
CA ILE A 1013 18.52 -36.81 12.26
C ILE A 1013 19.68 -35.82 12.09
N THR A 1014 19.98 -35.06 13.15
CA THR A 1014 21.06 -34.07 13.18
C THR A 1014 22.23 -34.59 14.01
N HIS A 1015 23.33 -34.97 13.35
CA HIS A 1015 24.53 -35.52 13.99
C HIS A 1015 25.43 -34.39 14.52
N HIS A 1016 25.35 -34.07 15.81
CA HIS A 1016 26.10 -32.94 16.37
C HIS A 1016 27.61 -33.17 16.29
N GLY A 1017 28.29 -32.34 15.47
CA GLY A 1017 29.74 -32.35 15.29
C GLY A 1017 30.24 -33.04 14.03
N VAL A 1018 29.40 -33.80 13.33
CA VAL A 1018 29.79 -34.52 12.08
C VAL A 1018 29.27 -33.81 10.83
N SER A 1019 28.00 -33.38 10.83
CA SER A 1019 27.37 -32.72 9.68
C SER A 1019 26.44 -31.58 10.14
N THR A 1020 26.45 -30.47 9.39
CA THR A 1020 25.46 -29.39 9.53
C THR A 1020 24.19 -29.62 8.72
N ARG A 1021 24.19 -30.62 7.82
CA ARG A 1021 22.99 -31.09 7.10
C ARG A 1021 22.44 -32.33 7.82
N PRO A 1022 21.16 -32.37 8.20
CA PRO A 1022 20.55 -33.56 8.77
C PRO A 1022 20.35 -34.66 7.72
N GLU A 1023 20.41 -35.92 8.15
CA GLU A 1023 19.88 -37.06 7.38
C GLU A 1023 18.35 -37.00 7.41
N ILE A 1024 17.67 -37.23 6.27
CA ILE A 1024 16.21 -37.14 6.16
C ILE A 1024 15.63 -38.51 5.82
N ILE A 1025 14.92 -39.10 6.78
CA ILE A 1025 14.22 -40.38 6.66
C ILE A 1025 12.75 -40.10 6.35
N ARG A 1026 12.22 -40.75 5.32
CA ARG A 1026 10.86 -40.56 4.82
C ARG A 1026 10.00 -41.79 5.11
N GLN A 1027 9.01 -41.66 6.00
CA GLN A 1027 7.99 -42.68 6.18
C GLN A 1027 6.69 -42.26 5.49
N LYS A 1028 6.07 -43.18 4.76
CA LYS A 1028 4.79 -42.98 4.06
C LYS A 1028 3.71 -43.93 4.59
N ASP A 1029 2.48 -43.69 4.13
CA ASP A 1029 1.33 -44.59 4.22
C ASP A 1029 0.94 -45.00 5.65
N ILE A 1030 1.16 -44.11 6.62
CA ILE A 1030 0.81 -44.32 8.03
C ILE A 1030 -0.70 -44.19 8.19
N GLN A 1031 -1.41 -45.31 8.27
CA GLN A 1031 -2.87 -45.37 8.36
C GLN A 1031 -3.45 -44.97 9.72
N THR A 1032 -2.61 -44.70 10.73
CA THR A 1032 -2.99 -44.52 12.13
C THR A 1032 -2.47 -43.21 12.72
N ASN A 1033 -3.23 -42.60 13.64
CA ASN A 1033 -2.82 -41.39 14.36
C ASN A 1033 -1.64 -41.60 15.35
N THR A 1034 -1.05 -42.79 15.38
CA THR A 1034 0.11 -43.17 16.19
C THR A 1034 0.99 -44.13 15.39
N TYR A 1035 2.31 -43.96 15.48
CA TYR A 1035 3.31 -44.80 14.81
C TYR A 1035 4.52 -45.02 15.71
N SER A 1036 4.97 -46.27 15.85
CA SER A 1036 6.23 -46.59 16.53
C SER A 1036 7.35 -46.65 15.50
N TRP A 1037 8.19 -45.62 15.45
CA TRP A 1037 9.31 -45.57 14.52
C TRP A 1037 10.50 -46.39 15.05
N PRO A 1038 11.00 -47.40 14.30
CA PRO A 1038 12.17 -48.17 14.70
C PRO A 1038 13.47 -47.42 14.35
N LEU A 1039 14.26 -47.08 15.37
CA LEU A 1039 15.54 -46.41 15.18
C LEU A 1039 16.60 -47.39 14.67
N SER A 1040 17.14 -47.16 13.47
CA SER A 1040 18.25 -47.96 12.93
C SER A 1040 19.53 -47.67 13.71
N ARG A 1041 20.16 -48.71 14.28
CA ARG A 1041 21.46 -48.60 14.97
C ARG A 1041 22.62 -48.32 13.98
N ALA A 1042 22.43 -48.58 12.69
CA ALA A 1042 23.49 -48.49 11.68
C ALA A 1042 23.80 -47.06 11.21
N THR A 1043 22.88 -46.11 11.36
CA THR A 1043 23.06 -44.70 10.93
C THR A 1043 23.58 -43.78 12.06
N LEU A 1044 24.01 -44.34 13.19
CA LEU A 1044 24.38 -43.58 14.38
C LEU A 1044 25.87 -43.73 14.73
N ASP A 1045 26.58 -42.61 14.69
CA ASP A 1045 27.98 -42.52 15.13
C ASP A 1045 28.14 -42.12 16.60
N LEU A 1046 29.38 -42.06 17.08
CA LEU A 1046 29.68 -41.63 18.45
C LEU A 1046 29.24 -40.17 18.67
N GLY A 1047 28.71 -39.86 19.86
CA GLY A 1047 28.28 -38.52 20.25
C GLY A 1047 26.76 -38.40 20.44
N THR A 1048 26.24 -37.17 20.32
CA THR A 1048 24.81 -36.88 20.49
C THR A 1048 24.15 -36.59 19.15
N HIS A 1049 23.02 -37.22 18.88
CA HIS A 1049 22.18 -36.97 17.71
C HIS A 1049 20.84 -36.40 18.18
N ALA A 1050 20.38 -35.31 17.57
CA ALA A 1050 19.04 -34.78 17.79
C ALA A 1050 18.11 -35.26 16.67
N ILE A 1051 16.94 -35.77 17.03
CA ILE A 1051 15.93 -36.27 16.11
C ILE A 1051 14.69 -35.36 16.20
N SER A 1052 14.31 -34.79 15.06
CA SER A 1052 13.27 -33.78 14.92
C SER A 1052 12.38 -34.09 13.72
N ILE A 1053 11.08 -33.88 13.85
CA ILE A 1053 10.14 -33.96 12.71
C ILE A 1053 10.34 -32.72 11.82
N ARG A 1054 10.52 -32.92 10.51
CA ARG A 1054 10.79 -31.85 9.52
C ARG A 1054 9.53 -31.41 8.79
N SER A 1055 8.75 -32.35 8.27
CA SER A 1055 7.40 -32.08 7.79
C SER A 1055 6.48 -33.28 7.98
N VAL A 1056 5.17 -33.01 7.97
CA VAL A 1056 4.10 -34.02 7.96
C VAL A 1056 3.05 -33.63 6.93
N LYS A 1057 2.62 -34.60 6.13
CA LYS A 1057 1.57 -34.48 5.11
C LYS A 1057 0.44 -35.47 5.42
N ASP A 1058 -0.81 -35.05 5.24
CA ASP A 1058 -2.00 -35.86 5.54
C ASP A 1058 -2.72 -36.36 4.28
N GLY A 1059 -3.72 -37.22 4.46
CA GLY A 1059 -4.51 -37.84 3.38
C GLY A 1059 -5.37 -36.86 2.57
N ARG A 1060 -5.44 -35.58 2.94
CA ARG A 1060 -6.08 -34.51 2.15
C ARG A 1060 -5.06 -33.72 1.31
N GLY A 1061 -3.78 -34.07 1.41
CA GLY A 1061 -2.68 -33.41 0.69
C GLY A 1061 -2.05 -32.25 1.45
N CYS A 1062 -2.62 -31.80 2.58
CA CYS A 1062 -2.09 -30.69 3.36
C CYS A 1062 -0.76 -31.06 4.00
N GLU A 1063 0.22 -30.16 3.91
CA GLU A 1063 1.56 -30.33 4.50
C GLU A 1063 1.81 -29.26 5.57
N SER A 1064 2.56 -29.64 6.61
CA SER A 1064 3.01 -28.78 7.69
C SER A 1064 4.51 -28.97 7.84
N ILE A 1065 5.28 -27.90 7.64
CA ILE A 1065 6.74 -27.87 7.75
C ILE A 1065 7.10 -27.26 9.10
N LEU A 1066 8.00 -27.91 9.84
CA LEU A 1066 8.48 -27.44 11.14
C LEU A 1066 9.95 -27.01 11.04
N ASP A 1067 10.19 -25.70 11.12
CA ASP A 1067 11.55 -25.13 11.21
C ASP A 1067 12.27 -25.54 12.52
N SER A 1068 11.49 -25.89 13.55
CA SER A 1068 11.98 -26.34 14.86
C SER A 1068 10.93 -27.21 15.54
N ASP A 1069 11.30 -28.45 15.87
CA ASP A 1069 10.42 -29.41 16.54
C ASP A 1069 10.56 -29.31 18.08
N PRO A 1070 9.56 -28.79 18.81
CA PRO A 1070 9.60 -28.70 20.27
C PRO A 1070 9.44 -30.05 20.97
N SER A 1071 9.03 -31.10 20.24
CA SER A 1071 8.95 -32.47 20.74
C SER A 1071 10.23 -33.27 20.54
N SER A 1072 11.25 -32.70 19.88
CA SER A 1072 12.48 -33.39 19.48
C SER A 1072 13.13 -34.20 20.61
N VAL A 1073 13.66 -35.36 20.25
CA VAL A 1073 14.29 -36.33 21.15
C VAL A 1073 15.78 -36.44 20.84
N ARG A 1074 16.57 -36.97 21.79
CA ARG A 1074 18.02 -37.11 21.64
C ARG A 1074 18.45 -38.56 21.78
N VAL A 1075 19.51 -38.92 21.07
CA VAL A 1075 20.17 -40.22 21.20
C VAL A 1075 21.64 -39.98 21.51
N HIS A 1076 22.12 -40.51 22.63
CA HIS A 1076 23.51 -40.43 23.04
C HIS A 1076 24.21 -41.77 22.83
N VAL A 1077 25.22 -41.78 21.97
CA VAL A 1077 26.01 -42.95 21.61
C VAL A 1077 27.41 -42.82 22.21
N SER A 1078 27.67 -43.62 23.24
CA SER A 1078 28.92 -43.65 23.98
C SER A 1078 29.87 -44.73 23.43
N SER A 1079 31.18 -44.45 23.44
CA SER A 1079 32.24 -45.44 23.22
C SER A 1079 32.56 -46.19 24.53
N PRO A 1080 33.02 -47.44 24.47
CA PRO A 1080 33.46 -48.17 25.65
C PRO A 1080 34.70 -47.53 26.30
N PRO A 1081 34.81 -47.56 27.65
CA PRO A 1081 35.89 -46.90 28.35
C PRO A 1081 37.25 -47.57 28.10
N THR A 1082 38.31 -46.76 28.06
CA THR A 1082 39.68 -47.21 27.82
C THR A 1082 40.60 -46.77 28.95
N ILE A 1083 41.55 -47.64 29.29
CA ILE A 1083 42.66 -47.37 30.21
C ILE A 1083 43.98 -47.53 29.44
N ILE A 1084 44.83 -46.51 29.51
CA ILE A 1084 46.05 -46.36 28.70
C ILE A 1084 47.18 -45.89 29.63
N PRO A 1085 48.38 -46.51 29.64
CA PRO A 1085 49.48 -46.07 30.50
C PRO A 1085 49.93 -44.63 30.14
N LEU A 1086 50.14 -43.78 31.16
CA LEU A 1086 50.56 -42.38 30.99
C LEU A 1086 52.06 -42.22 30.76
N GLU A 1087 52.85 -43.26 30.99
CA GLU A 1087 54.21 -43.37 30.47
C GLU A 1087 54.32 -44.64 29.60
N SER A 1088 54.93 -44.52 28.41
CA SER A 1088 55.21 -45.71 27.57
C SER A 1088 56.31 -46.56 28.20
N GLN A 1089 57.26 -45.93 28.89
CA GLN A 1089 58.40 -46.57 29.55
C GLN A 1089 57.97 -47.78 30.39
N GLU A 1090 58.60 -48.93 30.15
CA GLU A 1090 58.50 -50.10 31.02
C GLU A 1090 59.40 -49.95 32.26
N HIS A 1091 60.24 -48.91 32.27
CA HIS A 1091 61.26 -48.60 33.26
C HIS A 1091 61.06 -47.18 33.79
N TYR A 1092 60.73 -47.05 35.08
CA TYR A 1092 60.67 -45.79 35.83
C TYR A 1092 61.97 -45.56 36.61
N CYS A 1093 62.08 -44.45 37.33
CA CYS A 1093 63.09 -44.19 38.36
C CYS A 1093 62.44 -44.09 39.76
N VAL A 1094 63.20 -44.33 40.84
CA VAL A 1094 62.68 -44.26 42.23
C VAL A 1094 62.23 -42.84 42.55
N GLY A 1095 61.01 -42.71 43.09
CA GLY A 1095 60.35 -41.42 43.32
C GLY A 1095 59.51 -40.90 42.14
N GLU A 1096 59.45 -41.61 41.03
CA GLU A 1096 58.47 -41.36 39.96
C GLU A 1096 57.09 -41.95 40.29
N HIS A 1097 56.07 -41.55 39.54
CA HIS A 1097 54.72 -42.11 39.63
C HIS A 1097 54.44 -43.01 38.45
N VAL A 1098 53.83 -44.17 38.70
CA VAL A 1098 53.19 -44.95 37.64
C VAL A 1098 51.79 -44.40 37.46
N SER A 1099 51.52 -43.82 36.29
CA SER A 1099 50.22 -43.22 35.97
C SER A 1099 49.52 -43.92 34.80
N PHE A 1100 48.19 -43.88 34.81
CA PHE A 1100 47.32 -44.39 33.75
C PHE A 1100 46.18 -43.40 33.49
N SER A 1101 45.94 -43.11 32.20
CA SER A 1101 44.83 -42.28 31.74
C SER A 1101 43.58 -43.14 31.58
N LEU A 1102 42.45 -42.58 32.01
CA LEU A 1102 41.13 -43.15 31.95
C LEU A 1102 40.29 -42.28 31.01
N SER A 1103 39.83 -42.87 29.91
CA SER A 1103 39.00 -42.20 28.91
C SER A 1103 37.64 -42.89 28.83
N GLY A 1104 36.57 -42.10 28.79
CA GLY A 1104 35.21 -42.50 29.14
C GLY A 1104 34.63 -41.54 30.21
N GLN A 1105 33.52 -41.92 30.83
CA GLN A 1105 32.77 -41.02 31.72
C GLN A 1105 32.93 -41.39 33.21
N ALA A 1106 33.75 -40.62 33.92
CA ALA A 1106 33.99 -40.75 35.36
C ALA A 1106 32.67 -40.70 36.19
N PRO A 1107 32.56 -41.43 37.33
CA PRO A 1107 33.61 -42.22 37.97
C PRO A 1107 33.89 -43.55 37.28
N PHE A 1108 35.17 -43.92 37.28
CA PHE A 1108 35.67 -45.20 36.76
C PHE A 1108 35.87 -46.22 37.89
N ASP A 1109 35.77 -47.50 37.55
CA ASP A 1109 36.24 -48.62 38.38
C ASP A 1109 37.36 -49.36 37.65
N ILE A 1110 38.50 -49.56 38.34
CA ILE A 1110 39.74 -50.15 37.81
C ILE A 1110 40.11 -51.38 38.63
N PHE A 1111 40.65 -52.40 37.95
CA PHE A 1111 41.09 -53.67 38.54
C PHE A 1111 42.57 -53.88 38.18
N TYR A 1112 43.44 -54.17 39.16
CA TYR A 1112 44.91 -54.19 39.00
C TYR A 1112 45.63 -55.07 40.03
N SER A 1113 46.94 -55.25 39.91
CA SER A 1113 47.79 -55.90 40.92
C SER A 1113 49.22 -55.33 41.01
N PHE A 1114 49.88 -55.51 42.16
CA PHE A 1114 51.28 -55.12 42.39
C PHE A 1114 51.98 -56.22 43.20
N ASN A 1115 53.19 -56.63 42.80
CA ASN A 1115 53.91 -57.79 43.38
C ASN A 1115 52.97 -58.98 43.67
N ALA A 1116 52.22 -59.41 42.65
CA ALA A 1116 51.26 -60.52 42.64
C ALA A 1116 50.05 -60.42 43.62
N ARG A 1117 49.61 -59.22 44.01
CA ARG A 1117 48.39 -59.02 44.84
C ARG A 1117 47.32 -58.17 44.14
N GLU A 1118 46.13 -58.74 43.91
CA GLU A 1118 45.00 -58.06 43.26
C GLU A 1118 44.36 -56.94 44.12
N ARG A 1119 43.82 -55.92 43.44
CA ARG A 1119 43.14 -54.73 43.99
C ARG A 1119 42.07 -54.18 43.05
N LYS A 1120 41.10 -53.46 43.64
CA LYS A 1120 40.13 -52.60 42.91
C LYS A 1120 40.25 -51.17 43.40
N ALA A 1121 40.41 -50.22 42.47
CA ALA A 1121 40.34 -48.79 42.76
C ALA A 1121 39.14 -48.15 42.05
N ARG A 1122 38.31 -47.40 42.79
CA ARG A 1122 37.34 -46.46 42.21
C ARG A 1122 38.00 -45.09 42.06
N VAL A 1123 37.88 -44.49 40.89
CA VAL A 1123 38.56 -43.24 40.53
C VAL A 1123 37.58 -42.25 39.93
N SER A 1124 37.32 -41.15 40.64
CA SER A 1124 36.40 -40.08 40.19
C SER A 1124 37.03 -39.07 39.24
N GLY A 1125 38.35 -39.15 39.00
CA GLY A 1125 39.08 -38.37 38.00
C GLY A 1125 39.48 -39.22 36.78
N THR A 1126 40.15 -38.62 35.81
CA THR A 1126 40.63 -39.26 34.57
C THR A 1126 42.08 -39.79 34.65
N GLU A 1127 42.70 -39.75 35.83
CA GLU A 1127 44.04 -40.29 36.09
C GLU A 1127 44.00 -41.28 37.27
N PHE A 1128 44.54 -42.48 37.05
CA PHE A 1128 44.95 -43.39 38.12
C PHE A 1128 46.46 -43.26 38.31
N ARG A 1129 46.88 -42.64 39.42
CA ARG A 1129 48.29 -42.35 39.77
C ARG A 1129 48.69 -43.05 41.05
N ARG A 1130 49.91 -43.58 41.11
CA ARG A 1130 50.53 -44.17 42.30
C ARG A 1130 52.04 -43.91 42.35
N LEU A 1131 52.59 -43.59 43.51
CA LEU A 1131 54.03 -43.35 43.70
C LEU A 1131 54.84 -44.67 43.73
N ALA A 1132 55.95 -44.72 43.00
CA ALA A 1132 56.93 -45.80 43.04
C ALA A 1132 57.96 -45.56 44.15
N GLU A 1133 57.63 -46.04 45.36
CA GLU A 1133 58.44 -45.92 46.58
C GLU A 1133 59.71 -46.79 46.58
N SER A 1134 59.73 -47.85 45.78
CA SER A 1134 60.80 -48.87 45.72
C SER A 1134 60.71 -49.65 44.40
N PRO A 1135 61.79 -50.35 43.97
CA PRO A 1135 61.77 -51.15 42.75
C PRO A 1135 60.94 -52.45 42.87
N GLY A 1136 60.09 -52.73 41.87
CA GLY A 1136 59.20 -53.90 41.79
C GLY A 1136 58.31 -53.91 40.53
N GLU A 1137 57.39 -54.89 40.39
CA GLU A 1137 56.55 -55.13 39.19
C GLU A 1137 55.05 -54.83 39.45
N PHE A 1138 54.37 -54.21 38.46
CA PHE A 1138 52.97 -53.76 38.50
C PHE A 1138 52.15 -54.22 37.28
N ILE A 1139 50.85 -54.59 37.44
CA ILE A 1139 49.96 -55.13 36.37
C ILE A 1139 48.50 -54.56 36.43
N ILE A 1140 47.76 -54.44 35.30
CA ILE A 1140 46.32 -54.03 35.23
C ILE A 1140 45.42 -55.07 34.53
N THR A 1141 44.16 -55.25 34.97
CA THR A 1141 43.21 -56.27 34.44
C THR A 1141 41.89 -55.75 33.83
N GLY A 1142 41.46 -54.51 34.06
CA GLY A 1142 40.25 -53.97 33.38
C GLY A 1142 39.70 -52.63 33.88
N VAL A 1143 38.68 -52.10 33.18
CA VAL A 1143 38.04 -50.80 33.46
C VAL A 1143 36.54 -50.78 33.10
N SER A 1144 35.74 -50.02 33.84
CA SER A 1144 34.33 -49.66 33.52
C SER A 1144 34.00 -48.24 33.95
N ASP A 1145 32.99 -47.62 33.34
CA ASP A 1145 32.62 -46.21 33.56
C ASP A 1145 31.14 -46.01 33.91
N SER A 1146 30.69 -44.74 33.96
CA SER A 1146 29.32 -44.35 34.31
C SER A 1146 28.42 -43.96 33.15
N ALA A 1147 28.87 -44.05 31.89
CA ALA A 1147 28.26 -43.35 30.74
C ALA A 1147 26.78 -43.73 30.45
N MET A 1148 26.34 -44.92 30.88
CA MET A 1148 24.96 -45.40 30.74
C MET A 1148 24.15 -45.37 32.05
N GLY A 1149 24.57 -44.57 33.04
CA GLY A 1149 23.91 -44.39 34.34
C GLY A 1149 23.98 -45.58 35.31
N ASN A 1150 24.06 -46.82 34.80
CA ASN A 1150 24.08 -48.08 35.57
C ASN A 1150 25.35 -48.92 35.32
N SER A 1151 26.46 -48.29 34.92
CA SER A 1151 27.78 -48.94 34.71
C SER A 1151 27.78 -50.18 33.79
N LYS A 1152 26.94 -50.19 32.75
CA LYS A 1152 26.78 -51.35 31.85
C LYS A 1152 27.88 -51.52 30.78
N CYS A 1153 28.57 -50.45 30.39
CA CYS A 1153 29.59 -50.46 29.33
C CYS A 1153 30.99 -50.71 29.96
N ARG A 1154 31.62 -51.88 29.69
CA ARG A 1154 32.84 -52.38 30.39
C ARG A 1154 33.91 -52.94 29.43
N ALA A 1155 35.19 -52.69 29.71
CA ALA A 1155 36.34 -53.21 28.96
C ALA A 1155 37.30 -54.07 29.81
N ARG A 1156 37.96 -55.05 29.18
CA ARG A 1156 39.02 -55.93 29.75
C ARG A 1156 40.40 -55.58 29.17
N LYS A 1157 41.49 -55.72 29.94
CA LYS A 1157 42.89 -55.37 29.55
C LYS A 1157 43.96 -56.23 30.27
N ASP A 1158 45.22 -56.19 29.81
CA ASP A 1158 46.45 -56.68 30.47
C ASP A 1158 47.61 -55.69 30.14
N ILE A 1159 48.40 -55.21 31.12
CA ILE A 1159 49.46 -54.18 31.00
C ILE A 1159 50.47 -54.30 32.16
N ARG A 1160 51.81 -54.13 31.98
CA ARG A 1160 52.89 -54.38 33.00
C ARG A 1160 54.04 -53.31 33.08
N LYS A 1161 54.81 -53.14 34.21
CA LYS A 1161 55.87 -52.07 34.45
C LYS A 1161 56.97 -52.36 35.57
N GLN A 1162 58.16 -51.65 35.59
CA GLN A 1162 59.41 -51.81 36.43
C GLN A 1162 60.19 -50.46 36.81
N VAL A 1163 61.28 -50.37 37.66
CA VAL A 1163 61.89 -49.08 38.26
C VAL A 1163 63.47 -48.99 38.57
N HIS A 1164 64.18 -47.81 38.53
CA HIS A 1164 65.69 -47.50 38.56
C HIS A 1164 66.27 -46.15 39.26
N ALA A 1165 67.49 -45.58 38.99
CA ALA A 1165 68.21 -44.41 39.70
C ALA A 1165 69.27 -43.47 38.92
N PHE A 1166 69.86 -42.34 39.50
CA PHE A 1166 70.36 -41.00 38.88
C PHE A 1166 71.90 -40.51 38.75
N PRO A 1167 72.29 -39.41 37.96
CA PRO A 1167 73.69 -38.86 37.61
C PRO A 1167 74.12 -37.32 37.85
N SER A 1168 75.33 -36.76 37.42
CA SER A 1168 75.87 -35.33 37.71
C SER A 1168 76.88 -34.54 36.71
N VAL A 1169 77.08 -33.17 36.74
CA VAL A 1169 77.69 -32.25 35.67
C VAL A 1169 78.44 -30.90 36.08
N GLU A 1170 79.25 -30.22 35.23
CA GLU A 1170 79.91 -28.87 35.41
C GLU A 1170 80.00 -27.92 34.14
N ILE A 1171 80.30 -26.59 34.29
CA ILE A 1171 80.48 -25.54 33.21
C ILE A 1171 81.55 -24.47 33.55
N ALA A 1172 82.17 -23.83 32.54
CA ALA A 1172 82.89 -22.53 32.57
C ALA A 1172 83.89 -22.31 33.74
N GLN A 1173 84.59 -23.36 34.15
CA GLN A 1173 85.35 -23.47 35.42
C GLN A 1173 84.62 -22.89 36.66
N GLY A 1174 83.28 -22.78 36.63
CA GLY A 1174 82.43 -22.18 37.65
C GLY A 1174 82.18 -20.66 37.57
N ARG A 1175 82.33 -19.98 36.42
CA ARG A 1175 82.35 -18.49 36.28
C ARG A 1175 81.31 -17.93 35.23
N THR A 1176 81.31 -16.63 34.82
CA THR A 1176 80.09 -15.89 34.31
C THR A 1176 80.27 -14.71 33.27
N VAL A 1177 79.34 -14.46 32.28
CA VAL A 1177 79.48 -13.51 31.08
C VAL A 1177 78.20 -12.66 30.64
N VAL A 1178 78.19 -11.94 29.45
CA VAL A 1178 77.17 -10.95 28.88
C VAL A 1178 77.25 -10.74 27.31
N SER A 1179 76.16 -10.42 26.53
CA SER A 1179 76.10 -10.00 25.07
C SER A 1179 74.70 -9.55 24.54
N ASP A 1180 74.54 -8.72 23.47
CA ASP A 1180 73.26 -8.14 22.90
C ASP A 1180 73.22 -8.04 21.31
N ILE A 1181 72.05 -8.06 20.60
CA ILE A 1181 71.87 -7.88 19.10
C ILE A 1181 70.51 -7.27 18.58
N HIS A 1182 70.37 -7.04 17.24
CA HIS A 1182 69.10 -6.92 16.45
C HIS A 1182 68.65 -8.31 15.91
N GLU A 1183 67.81 -8.43 14.86
CA GLU A 1183 67.35 -9.70 14.27
C GLU A 1183 68.46 -10.52 13.49
N GLY A 1184 69.62 -10.86 14.14
CA GLY A 1184 70.63 -11.95 13.79
C GLY A 1184 72.19 -11.74 14.04
N GLY A 1185 72.97 -12.61 14.78
CA GLY A 1185 74.47 -12.55 15.10
C GLY A 1185 75.18 -13.84 15.74
N GLU A 1186 76.47 -13.90 16.27
CA GLU A 1186 77.08 -15.05 17.08
C GLU A 1186 78.34 -14.87 18.06
N VAL A 1187 78.64 -15.84 19.00
CA VAL A 1187 79.78 -15.98 20.04
C VAL A 1187 79.94 -17.43 20.70
N ASP A 1188 80.86 -17.77 21.68
CA ASP A 1188 81.33 -19.16 22.14
C ASP A 1188 81.29 -19.60 23.69
N ILE A 1189 81.32 -20.92 24.11
CA ILE A 1189 81.05 -21.53 25.50
C ILE A 1189 81.75 -22.95 25.87
N GLU A 1190 81.80 -23.49 27.15
CA GLU A 1190 82.55 -24.72 27.71
C GLU A 1190 81.89 -25.64 28.85
N PHE A 1191 82.04 -27.01 28.89
CA PHE A 1191 81.30 -28.02 29.78
C PHE A 1191 81.97 -29.41 30.18
N ARG A 1192 81.45 -30.17 31.22
CA ARG A 1192 81.97 -31.51 31.78
C ARG A 1192 80.95 -32.44 32.56
N PHE A 1193 81.09 -33.79 32.70
CA PHE A 1193 79.99 -34.77 33.11
C PHE A 1193 80.35 -36.01 34.05
N THR A 1194 79.38 -36.80 34.62
CA THR A 1194 79.48 -38.20 35.22
C THR A 1194 78.13 -39.01 35.29
N GLY A 1195 78.16 -40.37 35.27
CA GLY A 1195 76.98 -41.29 35.42
C GLY A 1195 77.11 -42.61 34.61
N THR A 1196 76.00 -43.23 34.16
CA THR A 1196 75.99 -44.34 33.16
C THR A 1196 75.96 -43.80 31.72
N PRO A 1197 77.06 -43.83 30.95
CA PRO A 1197 77.13 -43.17 29.64
C PRO A 1197 76.12 -43.73 28.61
N PRO A 1198 75.71 -42.94 27.60
CA PRO A 1198 76.21 -41.60 27.26
C PRO A 1198 75.67 -40.48 28.18
N PHE A 1199 76.30 -39.31 28.13
CA PHE A 1199 75.86 -38.13 28.89
C PHE A 1199 75.13 -37.11 28.01
N GLU A 1200 74.06 -36.57 28.56
CA GLU A 1200 73.21 -35.56 27.96
C GLU A 1200 73.10 -34.40 28.95
N PHE A 1201 73.45 -33.17 28.59
CA PHE A 1201 73.44 -32.03 29.50
C PHE A 1201 72.80 -30.78 28.87
N THR A 1202 72.26 -29.90 29.72
CA THR A 1202 71.45 -28.76 29.26
C THR A 1202 71.91 -27.46 29.89
N TYR A 1203 72.09 -26.42 29.07
CA TYR A 1203 72.36 -25.06 29.53
C TYR A 1203 71.34 -24.04 29.00
N THR A 1204 70.66 -23.40 29.95
CA THR A 1204 69.63 -22.37 29.74
C THR A 1204 70.24 -21.04 29.38
N ARG A 1205 69.40 -20.10 28.91
CA ARG A 1205 69.79 -18.78 28.42
C ARG A 1205 68.76 -17.72 28.86
N SER A 1206 68.89 -17.01 30.00
CA SER A 1206 67.94 -15.99 30.56
C SER A 1206 68.08 -14.44 30.26
N GLU A 1207 67.37 -13.50 30.90
CA GLU A 1207 67.20 -12.10 30.42
C GLU A 1207 68.15 -11.01 31.00
N ASN A 1208 68.27 -9.86 30.31
CA ASN A 1208 68.90 -8.63 30.82
C ASN A 1208 68.16 -8.18 32.09
N PRO A 1209 68.82 -8.02 33.24
CA PRO A 1209 68.18 -7.42 34.40
C PRO A 1209 67.84 -5.94 34.11
N VAL A 1210 66.59 -5.69 33.73
CA VAL A 1210 66.07 -4.37 33.36
C VAL A 1210 66.37 -3.36 34.48
N ARG A 1211 67.06 -2.26 34.12
CA ARG A 1211 67.50 -1.23 35.07
C ARG A 1211 66.31 -0.59 35.79
N GLY A 1212 66.04 -1.09 37.00
CA GLY A 1212 64.99 -0.57 37.89
C GLY A 1212 64.64 -1.54 39.03
N LYS A 1213 64.67 -2.85 38.79
CA LYS A 1213 64.30 -3.88 39.79
C LYS A 1213 65.53 -4.59 40.38
N LYS A 1214 66.07 -4.06 41.48
CA LYS A 1214 67.02 -4.83 42.33
C LYS A 1214 66.26 -5.91 43.10
N GLY A 1215 66.34 -7.17 42.65
CA GLY A 1215 65.83 -8.33 43.39
C GLY A 1215 65.22 -9.46 42.56
N SER A 1216 64.89 -9.22 41.29
CA SER A 1216 64.38 -10.26 40.38
C SER A 1216 65.50 -11.18 39.87
N LYS A 1217 65.23 -12.49 39.80
CA LYS A 1217 66.03 -13.43 39.00
C LYS A 1217 65.85 -13.14 37.51
N PRO A 1218 66.87 -13.33 36.65
CA PRO A 1218 66.69 -13.24 35.20
C PRO A 1218 65.85 -14.41 34.66
N ARG A 1219 64.91 -14.13 33.75
CA ARG A 1219 63.97 -15.06 33.07
C ARG A 1219 64.59 -15.79 31.87
N ILE A 1220 64.39 -17.10 31.70
CA ILE A 1220 64.95 -17.90 30.57
C ILE A 1220 64.32 -17.55 29.19
N LEU A 1221 65.13 -17.61 28.11
CA LEU A 1221 64.92 -17.09 26.74
C LEU A 1221 65.54 -17.95 25.58
N GLU A 1222 66.54 -18.81 25.80
CA GLU A 1222 66.80 -20.08 25.04
C GLU A 1222 67.13 -21.16 26.05
N THR A 1223 67.26 -22.39 25.60
CA THR A 1223 67.98 -23.43 26.32
C THR A 1223 68.61 -24.37 25.28
N ARG A 1224 69.94 -24.54 25.34
CA ARG A 1224 70.66 -25.49 24.49
C ARG A 1224 70.94 -26.77 25.25
N HIS A 1225 70.82 -27.88 24.53
CA HIS A 1225 71.07 -29.21 25.02
C HIS A 1225 72.17 -29.83 24.17
N ASP A 1226 73.08 -30.56 24.78
CA ASP A 1226 74.23 -31.12 24.09
C ASP A 1226 74.70 -32.42 24.75
N THR A 1227 75.40 -33.26 24.00
CA THR A 1227 75.70 -34.65 24.38
C THR A 1227 77.19 -34.96 24.37
N SER A 1228 77.62 -35.92 25.18
CA SER A 1228 79.01 -36.36 25.24
C SER A 1228 79.08 -37.83 25.66
N ASP A 1229 79.66 -38.66 24.80
CA ASP A 1229 80.13 -40.01 25.16
C ASP A 1229 81.43 -39.94 25.99
N GLU A 1230 82.16 -38.83 25.84
CA GLU A 1230 83.28 -38.41 26.69
C GLU A 1230 82.81 -37.58 27.89
N PHE A 1231 83.74 -36.95 28.60
CA PHE A 1231 83.48 -36.22 29.83
C PHE A 1231 83.65 -34.67 29.71
N ARG A 1232 83.75 -34.05 28.50
CA ARG A 1232 83.99 -32.59 28.26
C ARG A 1232 83.43 -32.04 26.91
N LYS A 1233 83.12 -30.71 26.76
CA LYS A 1233 82.60 -30.10 25.47
C LYS A 1233 82.69 -28.53 25.31
N MET A 1234 82.46 -27.97 24.09
CA MET A 1234 82.52 -26.53 23.67
C MET A 1234 81.47 -26.13 22.55
N ILE A 1235 80.89 -24.90 22.50
CA ILE A 1235 79.71 -24.51 21.63
C ILE A 1235 79.66 -23.00 21.21
N ARG A 1236 78.79 -22.58 20.24
CA ARG A 1236 78.45 -21.19 19.83
C ARG A 1236 76.98 -20.71 20.01
N ALA A 1237 76.70 -19.40 19.88
CA ALA A 1237 75.50 -18.70 20.41
C ALA A 1237 75.17 -17.32 19.75
N SER A 1238 73.91 -17.04 19.37
CA SER A 1238 73.51 -15.84 18.60
C SER A 1238 72.73 -14.75 19.35
N ASP A 1239 71.56 -15.10 19.87
CA ASP A 1239 70.52 -14.18 20.31
C ASP A 1239 70.34 -14.23 21.85
N GLU A 1240 69.45 -13.40 22.37
CA GLU A 1240 68.37 -13.95 23.19
C GLU A 1240 68.62 -14.27 24.68
N GLY A 1241 69.80 -14.52 25.26
CA GLY A 1241 69.85 -14.59 26.75
C GLY A 1241 71.10 -15.13 27.48
N ILE A 1242 70.91 -15.54 28.74
CA ILE A 1242 71.86 -15.73 29.87
C ILE A 1242 72.33 -17.18 30.12
N TYR A 1243 73.51 -17.58 29.60
CA TYR A 1243 73.97 -18.98 29.46
C TYR A 1243 74.43 -19.73 30.74
N GLU A 1244 73.66 -20.71 31.24
CA GLU A 1244 73.94 -21.50 32.48
C GLU A 1244 73.43 -22.96 32.50
N VAL A 1245 74.23 -23.94 32.99
CA VAL A 1245 73.84 -25.37 33.04
C VAL A 1245 72.78 -25.66 34.12
N VAL A 1246 71.80 -26.52 33.78
CA VAL A 1246 70.63 -26.82 34.61
C VAL A 1246 70.31 -28.30 34.80
N SER A 1247 70.72 -29.19 33.89
CA SER A 1247 70.43 -30.63 33.98
C SER A 1247 71.54 -31.51 33.41
N ILE A 1248 71.51 -32.78 33.82
CA ILE A 1248 72.19 -33.91 33.18
C ILE A 1248 71.30 -35.15 33.19
N LYS A 1249 71.42 -35.98 32.16
CA LYS A 1249 70.82 -37.30 32.01
C LYS A 1249 71.90 -38.33 31.66
N ASP A 1250 71.67 -39.56 32.10
CA ASP A 1250 72.44 -40.75 31.75
C ASP A 1250 71.55 -41.75 30.97
N ARG A 1251 72.04 -42.98 30.74
CA ARG A 1251 71.27 -44.00 30.01
C ARG A 1251 69.84 -44.24 30.52
N PHE A 1252 69.57 -44.11 31.82
CA PHE A 1252 68.29 -44.51 32.41
C PHE A 1252 67.55 -43.40 33.17
N CYS A 1253 68.25 -42.54 33.91
CA CYS A 1253 67.59 -41.50 34.72
C CYS A 1253 68.26 -40.13 34.57
N SER A 1254 67.55 -39.08 34.99
CA SER A 1254 67.97 -37.69 34.79
C SER A 1254 67.78 -36.81 36.01
N TYR A 1255 68.68 -35.85 36.19
CA TYR A 1255 68.64 -34.89 37.29
C TYR A 1255 68.69 -33.45 36.75
N THR A 1256 67.82 -32.59 37.31
CA THR A 1256 67.72 -31.16 36.99
C THR A 1256 67.70 -30.37 38.30
N LYS A 1257 68.54 -29.33 38.40
CA LYS A 1257 68.75 -28.59 39.66
C LYS A 1257 67.46 -27.90 40.13
N PRO A 1258 67.03 -28.05 41.40
CA PRO A 1258 65.77 -27.49 41.91
C PRO A 1258 65.62 -25.97 41.70
N SER A 1259 66.72 -25.21 41.76
CA SER A 1259 66.70 -23.75 41.53
C SER A 1259 66.32 -23.34 40.10
N HIS A 1260 66.42 -24.27 39.12
CA HIS A 1260 66.04 -24.10 37.71
C HIS A 1260 64.79 -24.89 37.31
N LYS A 1261 64.40 -25.92 38.07
CA LYS A 1261 63.04 -26.50 38.00
C LYS A 1261 61.94 -25.45 38.24
N VAL A 1262 62.26 -24.27 38.78
CA VAL A 1262 61.34 -23.13 38.99
C VAL A 1262 61.22 -22.21 37.76
N SER A 1263 62.09 -22.33 36.75
CA SER A 1263 62.07 -21.49 35.53
C SER A 1263 61.90 -22.29 34.23
N LEU A 1264 62.14 -23.61 34.27
CA LEU A 1264 61.58 -24.59 33.32
C LEU A 1264 60.31 -25.29 33.88
N GLY A 1265 59.86 -24.94 35.09
CA GLY A 1265 58.75 -25.57 35.80
C GLY A 1265 58.01 -24.69 36.83
N GLY A 1266 58.14 -23.36 36.71
CA GLY A 1266 57.12 -22.42 37.17
C GLY A 1266 57.26 -21.77 38.55
N GLY A 1267 56.66 -20.58 38.65
CA GLY A 1267 56.42 -19.84 39.88
C GLY A 1267 55.64 -18.54 39.58
N GLY A 1268 54.34 -18.43 39.87
CA GLY A 1268 53.42 -19.44 40.39
C GLY A 1268 52.06 -18.84 40.74
N LEU A 1269 51.17 -19.63 41.35
CA LEU A 1269 49.84 -19.25 41.89
C LEU A 1269 48.84 -18.79 40.78
N LEU A 1270 47.79 -19.55 40.41
CA LEU A 1270 47.06 -20.59 41.15
C LEU A 1270 46.62 -21.76 40.25
N GLY A 1271 46.87 -23.00 40.70
CA GLY A 1271 46.04 -24.18 40.42
C GLY A 1271 46.23 -24.95 39.09
N GLY A 1272 46.25 -26.29 39.19
CA GLY A 1272 46.15 -27.22 38.04
C GLY A 1272 47.46 -27.92 37.70
N ALA A 1273 47.49 -29.26 37.81
CA ALA A 1273 48.60 -30.10 37.38
C ALA A 1273 48.29 -30.73 36.00
N GLY A 1274 49.33 -30.98 35.19
CA GLY A 1274 49.18 -31.60 33.88
C GLY A 1274 50.48 -31.60 33.07
N GLN A 1275 51.40 -32.51 33.37
CA GLN A 1275 52.56 -32.74 32.50
C GLN A 1275 52.11 -33.41 31.18
N LYS A 1276 52.44 -32.80 30.04
CA LYS A 1276 52.39 -33.50 28.76
C LYS A 1276 53.63 -34.39 28.62
N ARG A 1277 53.40 -35.63 28.16
CA ARG A 1277 54.44 -36.55 27.69
C ARG A 1277 55.12 -35.94 26.46
N LEU A 1278 56.43 -36.12 26.33
CA LEU A 1278 57.04 -36.31 25.03
C LEU A 1278 57.01 -37.81 24.73
N THR A 1279 56.41 -38.19 23.62
CA THR A 1279 56.60 -39.51 23.01
C THR A 1279 57.78 -39.42 22.04
N TYR A 1280 58.52 -40.52 21.90
CA TYR A 1280 59.18 -40.84 20.63
C TYR A 1280 58.12 -41.16 19.57
#